data_AF-Q4HYQ4-F1
#
_entry.id   AF-Q4HYQ4-F1
#
_cell.length_a   1.000
_cell.length_b   1.000
_cell.length_c   1.000
_cell.angle_alpha   90.00
_cell.angle_beta   90.00
_cell.angle_gamma   90.00
#
_symmetry.space_group_name_H-M   'P 1'
#
loop_
_entity.id
_entity.type
_entity.pdbx_description
1 polymer ?
#
loop_
_entity_poly.entity_id
_entity_poly.type
_entity_poly.pdbx_seq_one_letter_code
_entity_poly.pdbx_strand_id
1 'polypeptide(L)'
;MSNSMRDLISGEAELDDEEEDESFDERGGQRRHKNAVEDSSEEEEDDDDEEEARKVREGFIVDEDEDEDEGGESDADVRPLHKRKREHRDREEEAQLDEDDLDLIGEQFGERPKPTTQSKFKRLKRGTRDEDRGNQRRGLDDIFSDEEDDAGEQRAYNNRSSYRQADEFDDFIEEDFPDDPEELEQQREDAEVARPRDRVIGNIADTANLDKDALDDMEAIFGNGEDYDWALQMEEEEEDREREEQAIELKDVFEPSQLKEKLLTDEDNEIRFTDEPERFQIDRKTFKSLQLTAEQFKEEARWITNQLWPKKGLASDLQSPFGKAVGKVLEFFIVDEVEVPYVFQHRKDYLLHTRKTRNPNRDDPDAPEYVISADKLLNQDDLWKILELDIKFRSFVDKRNALEKTVDNLKGMEIHDAMVDEMIPEATTMEELQDLQDYLHFQYGQQLKDLAALAGNLSLTKRPGSKSNLLERVRQGKAYGFVRAYGISADQLAKNALRHGKKVTPDDDAQYPMDLADSLIDDVFSTGDQVISAARQMYSEELFASPRMRKHFRNSYYQAAEISCRRTEKGLRRIDDSHPYYEIKYLQNQAIADLVHQPELFLKMMKAEEEGLVTIKLDMPARYDFRQHLYQEFESENFSDRAEQWREERKKVLDLAYPKLEKIIAKNVKEVIRTFCQDEVLKMCREEYAKRLDQAPYKPKGMILGTTPRVLVLSNGMSDPARDPICWAWVEEDGRVIEQGKLGNLARDERQREEFEELVKRRRPDVIGVSGWSAETTKLVRDLEGLVNEKGLMGPEFEDPDTNDYRTEPLEVVVVNDEVARLYKDSPRALAEHPSLNPITRYCVALARYMQNPMKEYAALGKDVSSLSYHPCQNLLPADKLAKYLDSAMVDMVNLCGVDINEAMNDTYTANLLPYVSGLGPRKATSVIKAINANGGAVGTRDELVGDPDSGKLPVVGPRVWNNCASFLFIEYEATNPSSDPLDNTRVHPEDYELGRKMAADALELDEEDVKGETDENGPGAIVRKLFKMDEQDKVNELVLEEYAEQLERNYSQRKRATLETIRAELQAPYEELRRNFALLSASEIFTMFTGETKHTLCEGMIVPVNVRVVKDDFAIVKLDCGIEGRVEGHEVSHRSSIKEVLSSGQTSQAKILDINYKDFMAKLSMREDALRIPYKRPINLGRDGWDYVLEAADKEELREKDKTTGRTQRVVKHPNFKPFNGLQAEEYLGSQPNGEVVIRPSSKGNDHLAVTWKVADGVFQHIDVLEMQKETEFAVGKLLRVGGKYTYTDLDELIVEHVKAMARKVEELMRHDKYQNRSRGETEKWLTTYIDANPNRSTYAFCIDTKHPGYFWLCFKASRAAKVIALPVRAIPQGFELKGYQYPDMRALCNGFKLRYQNEFSKMGQR
;
A
#
# COMPACT_ATOMS: atom_id res chain seq x y z
N MET A 1 32.81 10.48 -16.91
CA MET A 1 31.67 9.79 -16.29
C MET A 1 31.76 10.13 -14.82
N SER A 2 30.77 10.81 -14.24
CA SER A 2 30.73 10.91 -12.77
C SER A 2 30.50 9.50 -12.20
N ASN A 3 30.98 9.26 -10.98
CA ASN A 3 30.98 7.92 -10.38
C ASN A 3 29.55 7.32 -10.33
N SER A 4 28.54 8.13 -10.00
CA SER A 4 27.10 7.78 -10.03
C SER A 4 26.59 7.29 -11.40
N MET A 5 27.15 7.79 -12.51
CA MET A 5 26.72 7.40 -13.85
C MET A 5 27.25 6.01 -14.26
N ARG A 6 28.40 5.58 -13.71
CA ARG A 6 28.85 4.19 -13.85
C ARG A 6 28.01 3.24 -12.99
N ASP A 7 27.40 3.70 -11.91
CA ASP A 7 26.55 2.88 -11.06
C ASP A 7 25.25 2.49 -11.76
N LEU A 8 24.68 3.44 -12.53
CA LEU A 8 23.47 3.19 -13.31
C LEU A 8 23.72 2.40 -14.60
N ILE A 9 24.93 2.53 -15.20
CA ILE A 9 25.25 1.96 -16.52
C ILE A 9 26.06 0.66 -16.44
N SER A 10 26.96 0.52 -15.47
CA SER A 10 27.99 -0.53 -15.47
C SER A 10 28.21 -1.25 -14.13
N GLY A 11 27.53 -0.89 -13.04
CA GLY A 11 27.70 -1.57 -11.74
C GLY A 11 29.15 -1.58 -11.24
N GLU A 12 29.90 -0.48 -11.41
CA GLU A 12 31.29 -0.34 -10.96
C GLU A 12 31.56 1.10 -10.48
N ALA A 13 31.62 1.33 -9.15
CA ALA A 13 31.97 2.63 -8.55
C ALA A 13 33.46 2.73 -8.17
N GLU A 14 33.97 3.96 -8.16
CA GLU A 14 35.11 4.38 -7.34
C GLU A 14 34.70 5.59 -6.48
N LEU A 15 35.31 5.63 -5.29
CA LEU A 15 35.40 6.62 -4.20
C LEU A 15 34.85 8.05 -4.42
N ASP A 16 34.03 8.49 -3.46
CA ASP A 16 34.05 9.87 -2.96
C ASP A 16 34.53 9.79 -1.50
N ASP A 17 35.57 10.57 -1.19
CA ASP A 17 36.24 10.59 0.11
C ASP A 17 35.33 11.23 1.17
N GLU A 18 35.20 10.55 2.31
CA GLU A 18 34.68 11.10 3.56
C GLU A 18 35.63 12.20 4.05
N GLU A 19 35.16 13.45 4.12
CA GLU A 19 35.85 14.50 4.90
C GLU A 19 34.86 15.24 5.83
N GLU A 20 34.94 14.84 7.10
CA GLU A 20 35.02 15.61 8.34
C GLU A 20 34.19 16.89 8.54
N ASP A 21 33.57 16.90 9.73
CA ASP A 21 32.85 17.97 10.41
C ASP A 21 33.58 19.33 10.42
N GLU A 22 33.12 20.30 9.62
CA GLU A 22 33.49 21.71 9.81
C GLU A 22 32.37 22.49 10.52
N SER A 23 32.59 22.68 11.83
CA SER A 23 31.92 23.67 12.66
C SER A 23 32.03 25.08 12.06
N PHE A 24 30.89 25.60 11.58
CA PHE A 24 30.82 26.93 10.96
C PHE A 24 30.75 28.02 12.04
N ASP A 25 31.91 28.61 12.34
CA ASP A 25 32.10 29.66 13.33
C ASP A 25 31.75 31.06 12.76
N GLU A 26 30.98 31.82 13.54
CA GLU A 26 30.45 33.15 13.22
C GLU A 26 31.54 34.21 12.97
N ARG A 27 31.59 34.83 11.77
CA ARG A 27 32.21 36.17 11.61
C ARG A 27 31.54 37.07 10.56
N GLY A 28 30.97 38.17 11.06
CA GLY A 28 31.40 39.51 10.65
C GLY A 28 30.71 40.13 9.43
N GLY A 29 29.64 40.91 9.69
CA GLY A 29 28.88 41.60 8.65
C GLY A 29 29.56 42.77 7.93
N GLN A 30 28.93 43.17 6.81
CA GLN A 30 29.11 44.47 6.18
C GLN A 30 27.79 45.06 5.65
N ARG A 31 27.35 46.12 6.35
CA ARG A 31 26.82 47.41 5.86
C ARG A 31 25.96 47.45 4.58
N ARG A 32 24.66 47.70 4.82
CA ARG A 32 23.84 48.84 4.35
C ARG A 32 24.11 49.40 2.93
N HIS A 33 23.12 49.25 2.05
CA HIS A 33 22.67 50.37 1.22
C HIS A 33 21.15 50.46 1.17
N LYS A 34 20.64 51.63 1.57
CA LYS A 34 19.25 52.04 1.50
C LYS A 34 18.86 52.26 0.02
N ASN A 35 17.67 51.81 -0.37
CA ASN A 35 16.85 52.52 -1.35
C ASN A 35 15.41 52.52 -0.83
N ALA A 36 14.90 53.73 -0.63
CA ALA A 36 13.53 54.02 -0.23
C ALA A 36 12.68 54.14 -1.49
N VAL A 37 11.56 53.42 -1.54
CA VAL A 37 10.44 53.71 -2.44
C VAL A 37 9.20 53.72 -1.57
N GLU A 38 8.71 54.93 -1.32
CA GLU A 38 7.34 55.22 -0.88
C GLU A 38 6.42 54.90 -2.06
N ASP A 39 5.29 54.20 -1.85
CA ASP A 39 3.98 54.82 -2.05
C ASP A 39 2.79 53.93 -1.63
N SER A 40 1.75 54.63 -1.18
CA SER A 40 0.31 54.37 -1.12
C SER A 40 -0.27 53.04 -0.58
N SER A 41 -0.95 53.24 0.55
CA SER A 41 -2.14 52.56 1.10
C SER A 41 -3.20 52.14 0.08
N GLU A 42 -3.91 51.05 0.37
CA GLU A 42 -5.33 51.04 0.79
C GLU A 42 -5.69 49.62 1.29
N GLU A 43 -6.25 49.57 2.51
CA GLU A 43 -6.72 48.40 3.25
C GLU A 43 -8.17 48.08 2.86
N GLU A 44 -8.60 46.82 2.86
CA GLU A 44 -9.90 46.35 3.40
C GLU A 44 -9.80 44.83 3.70
N GLU A 45 -10.62 44.42 4.68
CA GLU A 45 -10.50 43.28 5.59
C GLU A 45 -11.14 41.98 5.05
N ASP A 46 -10.47 40.83 5.25
CA ASP A 46 -10.92 39.48 4.89
C ASP A 46 -11.25 38.68 6.18
N ASP A 47 -12.51 38.24 6.31
CA ASP A 47 -13.15 37.65 7.50
C ASP A 47 -13.68 36.21 7.21
N ASP A 48 -12.97 35.40 6.42
CA ASP A 48 -13.44 34.06 5.95
C ASP A 48 -12.80 32.84 6.68
N ASP A 49 -11.98 33.05 7.72
CA ASP A 49 -11.17 31.96 8.33
C ASP A 49 -11.92 31.04 9.32
N GLU A 50 -13.15 31.35 9.75
CA GLU A 50 -13.87 30.52 10.75
C GLU A 50 -14.78 29.41 10.16
N GLU A 51 -14.97 29.36 8.84
CA GLU A 51 -15.82 28.31 8.22
C GLU A 51 -15.02 27.09 7.71
N GLU A 52 -13.75 27.27 7.34
CA GLU A 52 -12.89 26.16 6.90
C GLU A 52 -12.47 25.24 8.05
N ALA A 53 -12.32 25.77 9.27
CA ALA A 53 -12.02 24.99 10.46
C ALA A 53 -13.12 23.98 10.83
N ARG A 54 -14.34 24.14 10.29
CA ARG A 54 -15.44 23.18 10.50
C ARG A 54 -15.44 22.04 9.48
N LYS A 55 -14.94 22.27 8.27
CA LYS A 55 -14.90 21.27 7.18
C LYS A 55 -13.95 20.12 7.46
N VAL A 56 -12.87 20.36 8.19
CA VAL A 56 -11.91 19.30 8.55
C VAL A 56 -12.49 18.32 9.59
N ARG A 57 -13.54 18.73 10.34
CA ARG A 57 -14.09 17.89 11.43
C ARG A 57 -15.03 16.79 10.94
N GLU A 58 -15.55 16.85 9.72
CA GLU A 58 -16.44 15.83 9.17
C GLU A 58 -15.74 15.09 8.04
N GLY A 59 -14.93 14.09 8.41
CA GLY A 59 -14.25 13.21 7.47
C GLY A 59 -15.26 12.47 6.58
N PHE A 60 -15.10 12.56 5.26
CA PHE A 60 -15.91 11.81 4.33
C PHE A 60 -15.08 11.25 3.17
N ILE A 61 -15.42 10.00 2.84
CA ILE A 61 -14.75 9.08 1.93
C ILE A 61 -15.09 9.47 0.48
N VAL A 62 -14.07 9.41 -0.36
CA VAL A 62 -14.09 9.71 -1.79
C VAL A 62 -14.60 8.48 -2.53
N ASP A 63 -15.83 8.51 -3.03
CA ASP A 63 -16.27 7.62 -4.11
C ASP A 63 -16.03 8.37 -5.43
N GLU A 64 -14.94 8.01 -6.11
CA GLU A 64 -14.72 8.26 -7.53
C GLU A 64 -15.71 7.40 -8.30
N ASP A 65 -16.56 7.98 -9.17
CA ASP A 65 -17.04 7.28 -10.36
C ASP A 65 -17.74 8.21 -11.38
N GLU A 66 -17.30 8.00 -12.62
CA GLU A 66 -18.00 8.14 -13.91
C GLU A 66 -18.26 9.53 -14.52
N ASP A 67 -17.41 9.83 -15.52
CA ASP A 67 -17.59 10.77 -16.61
C ASP A 67 -18.80 10.42 -17.50
N GLU A 68 -19.75 11.34 -17.68
CA GLU A 68 -20.71 11.30 -18.80
C GLU A 68 -20.67 12.60 -19.62
N ASP A 69 -20.28 12.44 -20.90
CA ASP A 69 -20.29 13.43 -21.95
C ASP A 69 -21.72 13.90 -22.33
N GLU A 70 -22.02 15.20 -22.26
CA GLU A 70 -23.16 15.80 -22.99
C GLU A 70 -22.69 16.90 -23.97
N GLY A 71 -22.88 16.60 -25.26
CA GLY A 71 -22.60 17.48 -26.39
C GLY A 71 -23.69 18.52 -26.62
N GLY A 72 -23.26 19.77 -26.89
CA GLY A 72 -24.10 20.86 -27.37
C GLY A 72 -23.72 21.25 -28.79
N GLU A 73 -24.68 21.10 -29.70
CA GLU A 73 -24.63 21.44 -31.12
C GLU A 73 -24.47 22.95 -31.35
N SER A 74 -23.44 23.37 -32.09
CA SER A 74 -23.48 24.64 -32.84
C SER A 74 -22.73 24.49 -34.16
N ASP A 75 -23.49 24.60 -35.25
CA ASP A 75 -23.04 24.59 -36.64
C ASP A 75 -22.09 25.76 -36.95
N ALA A 76 -20.81 25.47 -37.22
CA ALA A 76 -19.97 26.13 -38.24
C ALA A 76 -18.53 25.57 -38.19
N ASP A 77 -17.93 25.39 -39.37
CA ASP A 77 -16.52 25.03 -39.64
C ASP A 77 -16.07 23.56 -39.49
N VAL A 78 -16.27 22.86 -40.61
CA VAL A 78 -15.75 21.55 -40.99
C VAL A 78 -14.22 21.61 -41.15
N ARG A 79 -13.48 20.83 -40.32
CA ARG A 79 -12.04 20.44 -40.35
C ARG A 79 -11.23 20.96 -39.15
N PRO A 80 -11.44 20.41 -37.93
CA PRO A 80 -10.36 19.59 -37.36
C PRO A 80 -10.80 18.39 -36.48
N LEU A 81 -12.09 18.00 -36.48
CA LEU A 81 -12.60 16.89 -35.65
C LEU A 81 -12.01 15.50 -35.98
N HIS A 82 -11.40 15.31 -37.16
CA HIS A 82 -10.78 14.03 -37.51
C HIS A 82 -9.44 13.75 -36.81
N LYS A 83 -8.76 14.74 -36.22
CA LYS A 83 -7.46 14.51 -35.57
C LYS A 83 -7.63 14.05 -34.12
N ARG A 84 -8.53 14.70 -33.35
CA ARG A 84 -8.83 14.32 -31.96
C ARG A 84 -9.47 12.94 -31.80
N LYS A 85 -10.36 12.55 -32.73
CA LYS A 85 -10.94 11.19 -32.73
C LYS A 85 -9.92 10.08 -32.98
N ARG A 86 -8.79 10.41 -33.61
CA ARG A 86 -7.72 9.43 -33.86
C ARG A 86 -6.86 9.28 -32.62
N GLU A 87 -6.45 10.39 -31.99
CA GLU A 87 -5.68 10.35 -30.74
C GLU A 87 -6.44 9.70 -29.58
N HIS A 88 -7.76 9.91 -29.46
CA HIS A 88 -8.54 9.23 -28.40
C HIS A 88 -8.66 7.73 -28.65
N ARG A 89 -8.82 7.34 -29.92
CA ARG A 89 -8.92 5.92 -30.31
C ARG A 89 -7.57 5.21 -30.18
N ASP A 90 -6.48 5.90 -30.51
CA ASP A 90 -5.13 5.40 -30.29
C ASP A 90 -4.86 5.24 -28.78
N ARG A 91 -5.43 6.11 -27.93
CA ARG A 91 -5.29 6.02 -26.46
C ARG A 91 -6.17 4.93 -25.83
N GLU A 92 -7.38 4.71 -26.34
CA GLU A 92 -8.23 3.57 -25.95
C GLU A 92 -7.67 2.23 -26.46
N GLU A 93 -7.13 2.20 -27.68
CA GLU A 93 -6.42 1.04 -28.23
C GLU A 93 -5.08 0.79 -27.49
N GLU A 94 -4.40 1.82 -26.97
CA GLU A 94 -3.23 1.65 -26.08
C GLU A 94 -3.62 1.25 -24.64
N ALA A 95 -4.84 1.52 -24.18
CA ALA A 95 -5.33 1.12 -22.84
C ALA A 95 -5.93 -0.29 -22.82
N GLN A 96 -6.43 -0.78 -23.96
CA GLN A 96 -6.76 -2.19 -24.12
C GLN A 96 -5.47 -2.97 -24.34
N LEU A 97 -4.99 -3.64 -23.29
CA LEU A 97 -4.02 -4.73 -23.40
C LEU A 97 -4.51 -5.66 -24.50
N ASP A 98 -3.71 -5.81 -25.56
CA ASP A 98 -4.09 -6.72 -26.62
C ASP A 98 -4.02 -8.18 -26.11
N GLU A 99 -4.56 -9.12 -26.87
CA GLU A 99 -4.58 -10.52 -26.43
C GLU A 99 -3.14 -11.07 -26.31
N ASP A 100 -2.18 -10.48 -27.03
CA ASP A 100 -0.76 -10.82 -26.93
C ASP A 100 -0.16 -10.28 -25.62
N ASP A 101 -0.55 -9.08 -25.15
CA ASP A 101 -0.20 -8.51 -23.84
C ASP A 101 -0.86 -9.29 -22.70
N LEU A 102 -2.10 -9.76 -22.88
CA LEU A 102 -2.78 -10.63 -21.93
C LEU A 102 -2.12 -12.00 -21.84
N ASP A 103 -1.65 -12.53 -22.97
CA ASP A 103 -0.85 -13.76 -23.01
C ASP A 103 0.53 -13.53 -22.38
N LEU A 104 1.16 -12.36 -22.58
CA LEU A 104 2.43 -11.98 -21.95
C LEU A 104 2.30 -11.86 -20.43
N ILE A 105 1.22 -11.22 -19.95
CA ILE A 105 0.87 -11.18 -18.51
C ILE A 105 0.55 -12.60 -18.02
N GLY A 106 -0.14 -13.41 -18.82
CA GLY A 106 -0.47 -14.79 -18.52
C GLY A 106 0.75 -15.73 -18.43
N GLU A 107 1.82 -15.45 -19.18
CA GLU A 107 3.10 -16.17 -19.06
C GLU A 107 3.87 -15.72 -17.82
N GLN A 108 3.78 -14.44 -17.44
CA GLN A 108 4.45 -13.93 -16.24
C GLN A 108 3.77 -14.38 -14.93
N PHE A 109 2.46 -14.56 -14.94
CA PHE A 109 1.70 -15.23 -13.90
C PHE A 109 1.41 -16.67 -14.31
N GLY A 110 2.42 -17.54 -14.17
CA GLY A 110 2.38 -18.94 -14.58
C GLY A 110 0.99 -19.60 -14.53
N GLU A 111 0.58 -20.14 -15.68
CA GLU A 111 -0.66 -20.89 -15.93
C GLU A 111 -1.85 -20.47 -15.05
N ARG A 112 -2.64 -19.47 -15.48
CA ARG A 112 -4.02 -19.33 -14.98
C ARG A 112 -4.71 -20.70 -15.11
N PRO A 113 -5.19 -21.31 -13.99
CA PRO A 113 -5.92 -22.55 -14.06
C PRO A 113 -7.11 -22.34 -14.98
N LYS A 114 -7.15 -23.08 -16.10
CA LYS A 114 -8.32 -23.08 -16.98
C LYS A 114 -9.55 -23.31 -16.10
N PRO A 115 -10.59 -22.45 -16.18
CA PRO A 115 -11.83 -22.72 -15.46
C PRO A 115 -12.27 -24.11 -15.89
N THR A 116 -12.25 -25.02 -14.92
CA THR A 116 -12.67 -26.40 -15.11
C THR A 116 -14.13 -26.35 -15.47
N THR A 117 -14.39 -26.37 -16.78
CA THR A 117 -15.74 -26.52 -17.29
C THR A 117 -16.21 -27.88 -16.78
N GLN A 118 -17.05 -27.84 -15.75
CA GLN A 118 -17.74 -29.01 -15.22
C GLN A 118 -18.59 -29.59 -16.35
N SER A 119 -17.98 -30.48 -17.14
CA SER A 119 -18.69 -31.23 -18.16
C SER A 119 -19.52 -32.28 -17.43
N LYS A 120 -20.84 -32.08 -17.44
CA LYS A 120 -21.84 -33.04 -16.97
C LYS A 120 -21.81 -34.30 -17.85
N PHE A 121 -20.84 -35.19 -17.68
CA PHE A 121 -20.86 -36.51 -18.33
C PHE A 121 -20.42 -37.64 -17.41
N LYS A 122 -21.44 -38.34 -16.89
CA LYS A 122 -21.58 -39.79 -16.67
C LYS A 122 -20.29 -40.63 -16.59
N ARG A 123 -19.94 -40.95 -15.34
CA ARG A 123 -19.42 -42.21 -14.78
C ARG A 123 -19.29 -43.37 -15.80
N LEU A 124 -18.07 -43.57 -16.29
CA LEU A 124 -17.63 -44.74 -17.05
C LEU A 124 -17.50 -45.95 -16.09
N LYS A 125 -18.45 -46.88 -16.19
CA LYS A 125 -18.36 -48.20 -15.54
C LYS A 125 -17.38 -49.05 -16.37
N ARG A 126 -16.23 -49.38 -15.77
CA ARG A 126 -15.27 -50.37 -16.31
C ARG A 126 -15.98 -51.71 -16.39
N GLY A 127 -16.16 -52.22 -17.62
CA GLY A 127 -16.75 -53.52 -17.93
C GLY A 127 -15.78 -54.35 -18.75
N THR A 128 -15.55 -55.55 -18.25
CA THR A 128 -14.51 -56.52 -18.59
C THR A 128 -14.65 -57.07 -20.02
N ARG A 129 -13.48 -57.33 -20.60
CA ARG A 129 -13.17 -58.05 -21.83
C ARG A 129 -13.79 -59.45 -21.85
N ASP A 130 -14.69 -59.73 -22.78
CA ASP A 130 -14.97 -61.10 -23.24
C ASP A 130 -15.27 -61.11 -24.74
N GLU A 131 -14.58 -62.04 -25.39
CA GLU A 131 -14.55 -62.29 -26.83
C GLU A 131 -15.73 -63.17 -27.28
N ASP A 132 -16.04 -63.05 -28.57
CA ASP A 132 -16.59 -64.09 -29.43
C ASP A 132 -18.11 -64.41 -29.46
N ARG A 133 -18.61 -64.33 -30.71
CA ARG A 133 -19.76 -65.04 -31.34
C ARG A 133 -21.13 -64.35 -31.37
N GLY A 134 -21.41 -63.79 -32.55
CA GLY A 134 -22.46 -64.36 -33.42
C GLY A 134 -23.87 -63.75 -33.35
N ASN A 135 -24.34 -63.35 -34.54
CA ASN A 135 -25.72 -63.06 -34.95
C ASN A 135 -26.37 -61.74 -34.50
N GLN A 136 -26.29 -60.79 -35.45
CA GLN A 136 -27.35 -59.88 -35.90
C GLN A 136 -28.70 -60.03 -35.18
N ARG A 137 -28.96 -59.14 -34.21
CA ARG A 137 -30.31 -58.75 -33.81
C ARG A 137 -30.43 -57.24 -33.88
N ARG A 138 -31.56 -56.83 -34.44
CA ARG A 138 -31.93 -55.46 -34.82
C ARG A 138 -31.81 -54.50 -33.65
N GLY A 139 -31.30 -53.31 -33.96
CA GLY A 139 -31.11 -52.19 -33.02
C GLY A 139 -32.44 -51.63 -32.53
N LEU A 140 -32.37 -50.98 -31.36
CA LEU A 140 -33.48 -50.47 -30.55
C LEU A 140 -34.32 -49.36 -31.20
N ASP A 141 -34.08 -48.99 -32.46
CA ASP A 141 -34.88 -47.99 -33.17
C ASP A 141 -36.22 -48.52 -33.68
N ASP A 142 -36.51 -49.82 -33.54
CA ASP A 142 -37.71 -50.50 -34.07
C ASP A 142 -38.79 -50.85 -33.01
N ILE A 143 -38.71 -50.37 -31.76
CA ILE A 143 -39.69 -50.75 -30.71
C ILE A 143 -40.88 -49.79 -30.58
N PHE A 144 -40.83 -48.60 -31.18
CA PHE A 144 -41.94 -47.63 -31.08
C PHE A 144 -42.38 -47.03 -32.42
N SER A 145 -42.25 -47.80 -33.52
CA SER A 145 -43.00 -47.52 -34.74
C SER A 145 -44.22 -48.44 -34.85
N ASP A 146 -45.37 -47.79 -34.95
CA ASP A 146 -46.65 -48.24 -35.50
C ASP A 146 -47.69 -48.91 -34.60
N GLU A 147 -48.91 -48.36 -34.79
CA GLU A 147 -50.25 -48.89 -34.48
C GLU A 147 -50.72 -48.76 -33.02
N GLU A 148 -51.93 -48.27 -32.71
CA GLU A 148 -53.04 -47.73 -33.48
C GLU A 148 -54.01 -47.13 -32.45
N ASP A 149 -54.79 -46.14 -32.87
CA ASP A 149 -55.91 -45.54 -32.15
C ASP A 149 -56.86 -46.59 -31.56
N ASP A 150 -57.29 -46.42 -30.30
CA ASP A 150 -58.70 -46.70 -30.01
C ASP A 150 -59.27 -45.84 -28.89
N ALA A 151 -60.47 -45.36 -29.18
CA ALA A 151 -61.15 -44.28 -28.53
C ALA A 151 -62.01 -44.74 -27.35
N GLY A 152 -61.98 -43.94 -26.26
CA GLY A 152 -63.17 -43.52 -25.53
C GLY A 152 -63.87 -44.49 -24.58
N GLU A 153 -63.73 -44.24 -23.26
CA GLU A 153 -64.86 -44.38 -22.33
C GLU A 153 -64.89 -43.20 -21.34
N GLN A 154 -65.83 -42.29 -21.58
CA GLN A 154 -66.30 -41.30 -20.62
C GLN A 154 -67.01 -42.02 -19.46
N ARG A 155 -66.44 -41.97 -18.26
CA ARG A 155 -67.20 -42.24 -17.01
C ARG A 155 -67.42 -40.95 -16.27
N ALA A 156 -68.55 -40.33 -16.58
CA ALA A 156 -69.14 -39.27 -15.79
C ALA A 156 -69.76 -39.87 -14.51
N TYR A 157 -69.18 -39.56 -13.34
CA TYR A 157 -69.93 -39.53 -12.09
C TYR A 157 -69.92 -38.13 -11.52
N ASN A 158 -71.09 -37.52 -11.62
CA ASN A 158 -71.46 -36.24 -11.03
C ASN A 158 -71.57 -36.37 -9.49
N ASN A 159 -70.96 -35.42 -8.80
CA ASN A 159 -71.60 -34.56 -7.82
C ASN A 159 -72.07 -35.18 -6.48
N ARG A 160 -71.24 -35.05 -5.43
CA ARG A 160 -71.72 -34.88 -4.04
C ARG A 160 -70.79 -33.93 -3.26
N SER A 161 -71.31 -32.74 -3.01
CA SER A 161 -70.85 -31.81 -1.98
C SER A 161 -70.86 -32.45 -0.59
N SER A 162 -69.77 -32.31 0.15
CA SER A 162 -69.78 -32.24 1.61
C SER A 162 -68.54 -31.47 2.07
N TYR A 163 -68.72 -30.17 2.25
CA TYR A 163 -67.78 -29.28 2.93
C TYR A 163 -67.59 -29.81 4.37
N ARG A 164 -66.38 -30.28 4.71
CA ARG A 164 -65.95 -30.50 6.10
C ARG A 164 -64.82 -29.52 6.37
N GLN A 165 -65.23 -28.36 6.85
CA GLN A 165 -64.64 -27.54 7.91
C GLN A 165 -63.23 -27.99 8.36
N ALA A 166 -62.22 -27.30 7.82
CA ALA A 166 -60.94 -27.12 8.50
C ALA A 166 -61.17 -26.15 9.66
N ASP A 167 -60.66 -26.51 10.83
CA ASP A 167 -60.80 -25.76 12.07
C ASP A 167 -59.95 -24.48 11.98
N GLU A 168 -60.58 -23.33 11.72
CA GLU A 168 -59.97 -21.99 11.71
C GLU A 168 -59.65 -21.47 13.13
N PHE A 169 -59.39 -22.34 14.10
CA PHE A 169 -59.14 -21.95 15.49
C PHE A 169 -57.70 -22.12 15.98
N ASP A 170 -56.79 -22.64 15.15
CA ASP A 170 -55.36 -22.73 15.54
C ASP A 170 -54.60 -21.40 15.39
N ASP A 171 -55.20 -20.37 14.79
CA ASP A 171 -54.63 -19.01 14.70
C ASP A 171 -55.18 -18.06 15.79
N PHE A 172 -55.91 -18.54 16.80
CA PHE A 172 -56.57 -17.68 17.81
C PHE A 172 -55.93 -17.70 19.20
N ILE A 173 -54.81 -18.40 19.42
CA ILE A 173 -54.05 -18.25 20.66
C ILE A 173 -52.83 -17.40 20.36
N GLU A 174 -52.98 -16.09 20.59
CA GLU A 174 -51.88 -15.16 20.83
C GLU A 174 -51.08 -15.68 22.04
N GLU A 175 -50.03 -16.46 21.81
CA GLU A 175 -49.05 -16.74 22.86
C GLU A 175 -48.07 -15.56 22.91
N ASP A 176 -48.13 -14.84 24.04
CA ASP A 176 -47.37 -13.65 24.37
C ASP A 176 -45.86 -13.85 24.17
N PHE A 177 -45.28 -13.12 23.21
CA PHE A 177 -43.83 -12.98 23.07
C PHE A 177 -43.30 -12.11 24.23
N PRO A 178 -42.34 -12.58 25.05
CA PRO A 178 -41.75 -11.75 26.10
C PRO A 178 -40.87 -10.64 25.50
N ASP A 179 -41.06 -9.41 25.97
CA ASP A 179 -40.38 -8.17 25.52
C ASP A 179 -38.91 -8.03 25.99
N ASP A 180 -38.25 -9.10 26.47
CA ASP A 180 -36.88 -9.03 27.00
C ASP A 180 -35.85 -9.69 26.06
N PRO A 181 -34.91 -8.93 25.46
CA PRO A 181 -33.90 -9.47 24.54
C PRO A 181 -32.99 -10.53 25.17
N GLU A 182 -32.78 -10.51 26.50
CA GLU A 182 -31.99 -11.54 27.19
C GLU A 182 -32.68 -12.91 27.16
N GLU A 183 -34.01 -12.96 27.26
CA GLU A 183 -34.79 -14.21 27.15
C GLU A 183 -34.81 -14.75 25.72
N LEU A 184 -34.73 -13.87 24.71
CA LEU A 184 -34.71 -14.26 23.30
C LEU A 184 -33.35 -14.87 22.91
N GLU A 185 -32.27 -14.34 23.46
CA GLU A 185 -30.93 -14.89 23.30
C GLU A 185 -30.81 -16.24 24.03
N GLN A 186 -31.39 -16.35 25.24
CA GLN A 186 -31.46 -17.61 25.96
C GLN A 186 -32.34 -18.65 25.25
N GLN A 187 -33.44 -18.24 24.60
CA GLN A 187 -34.23 -19.14 23.73
C GLN A 187 -33.47 -19.56 22.48
N ARG A 188 -32.59 -18.72 21.93
CA ARG A 188 -31.71 -19.12 20.81
C ARG A 188 -30.65 -20.10 21.27
N GLU A 189 -30.04 -19.87 22.43
CA GLU A 189 -29.11 -20.82 23.06
C GLU A 189 -29.84 -22.14 23.37
N ASP A 190 -31.04 -22.09 23.95
CA ASP A 190 -31.85 -23.27 24.21
C ASP A 190 -32.30 -23.96 22.92
N ALA A 191 -32.59 -23.23 21.85
CA ALA A 191 -32.93 -23.81 20.54
C ALA A 191 -31.71 -24.43 19.83
N GLU A 192 -30.51 -23.86 20.02
CA GLU A 192 -29.27 -24.49 19.57
C GLU A 192 -28.94 -25.74 20.39
N VAL A 193 -29.25 -25.74 21.69
CA VAL A 193 -29.12 -26.90 22.57
C VAL A 193 -30.22 -27.95 22.31
N ALA A 194 -31.39 -27.54 21.80
CA ALA A 194 -32.55 -28.39 21.55
C ALA A 194 -32.52 -29.15 20.21
N ARG A 195 -31.41 -29.15 19.46
CA ARG A 195 -31.22 -30.16 18.41
C ARG A 195 -31.17 -31.55 19.08
N PRO A 196 -32.11 -32.46 18.80
CA PRO A 196 -32.22 -33.72 19.52
C PRO A 196 -30.99 -34.57 19.23
N ARG A 197 -30.16 -34.80 20.25
CA ARG A 197 -29.28 -35.97 20.27
C ARG A 197 -30.20 -37.19 20.36
N ASP A 198 -30.27 -37.94 19.26
CA ASP A 198 -30.93 -39.24 19.20
C ASP A 198 -30.49 -40.11 20.38
N ARG A 199 -31.35 -40.23 21.38
CA ARG A 199 -31.29 -41.29 22.40
C ARG A 199 -32.09 -42.47 21.88
N VAL A 200 -31.51 -43.14 20.90
CA VAL A 200 -31.73 -44.57 20.62
C VAL A 200 -30.50 -45.20 21.29
N ILE A 201 -30.58 -45.91 22.40
CA ILE A 201 -31.06 -47.27 22.53
C ILE A 201 -31.40 -47.44 24.01
N GLY A 202 -32.61 -47.92 24.27
CA GLY A 202 -32.96 -48.40 25.60
C GLY A 202 -32.03 -49.55 25.97
N ASN A 203 -31.36 -49.42 27.11
CA ASN A 203 -31.11 -50.59 27.93
C ASN A 203 -32.48 -51.11 28.38
N ILE A 204 -33.08 -51.91 27.51
CA ILE A 204 -34.13 -52.87 27.79
C ILE A 204 -33.51 -53.92 28.72
N ALA A 205 -33.27 -53.50 29.95
CA ALA A 205 -33.24 -54.38 31.10
C ALA A 205 -34.44 -53.96 31.96
N ASP A 206 -35.62 -54.07 31.34
CA ASP A 206 -36.88 -53.92 32.04
C ASP A 206 -36.90 -54.95 33.17
N THR A 207 -37.31 -54.46 34.32
CA THR A 207 -37.79 -55.29 35.41
C THR A 207 -38.81 -56.30 34.89
N ALA A 208 -38.40 -57.55 34.72
CA ALA A 208 -39.34 -58.67 34.73
C ALA A 208 -38.61 -59.89 35.28
N ASN A 209 -39.16 -60.44 36.36
CA ASN A 209 -38.84 -61.78 36.86
C ASN A 209 -39.21 -62.84 35.80
N LEU A 210 -38.53 -62.81 34.65
CA LEU A 210 -38.53 -63.90 33.69
C LEU A 210 -37.70 -65.01 34.34
N ASP A 211 -38.38 -66.12 34.63
CA ASP A 211 -37.74 -67.31 35.17
C ASP A 211 -36.62 -67.76 34.22
N LYS A 212 -35.60 -68.39 34.79
CA LYS A 212 -34.40 -68.81 34.08
C LYS A 212 -34.71 -69.61 32.80
N ASP A 213 -35.78 -70.40 32.82
CA ASP A 213 -36.22 -71.18 31.67
C ASP A 213 -36.65 -70.30 30.48
N ALA A 214 -37.21 -69.11 30.71
CA ALA A 214 -37.59 -68.19 29.64
C ALA A 214 -36.37 -67.48 29.03
N LEU A 215 -35.31 -67.27 29.81
CA LEU A 215 -34.03 -66.74 29.31
C LEU A 215 -33.32 -67.78 28.43
N ASP A 216 -33.27 -69.04 28.87
CA ASP A 216 -32.70 -70.13 28.07
C ASP A 216 -33.51 -70.33 26.76
N ASP A 217 -34.84 -70.21 26.80
CA ASP A 217 -35.69 -70.25 25.59
C ASP A 217 -35.43 -69.04 24.66
N MET A 218 -35.22 -67.84 25.20
CA MET A 218 -34.88 -66.67 24.39
C MET A 218 -33.51 -66.82 23.72
N GLU A 219 -32.51 -67.32 24.45
CA GLU A 219 -31.18 -67.61 23.89
C GLU A 219 -31.26 -68.72 22.82
N ALA A 220 -32.13 -69.73 23.01
CA ALA A 220 -32.36 -70.77 22.02
C ALA A 220 -33.12 -70.30 20.77
N ILE A 221 -34.02 -69.31 20.90
CA ILE A 221 -34.83 -68.79 19.79
C ILE A 221 -34.08 -67.73 18.98
N PHE A 222 -33.37 -66.82 19.65
CA PHE A 222 -32.74 -65.65 19.00
C PHE A 222 -31.21 -65.77 18.86
N GLY A 223 -30.58 -66.76 19.49
CA GLY A 223 -29.12 -66.85 19.56
C GLY A 223 -28.53 -65.83 20.54
N ASN A 224 -27.23 -65.94 20.82
CA ASN A 224 -26.50 -65.10 21.79
C ASN A 224 -26.16 -63.68 21.28
N GLY A 225 -26.68 -63.28 20.11
CA GLY A 225 -26.41 -61.98 19.49
C GLY A 225 -25.09 -61.89 18.72
N GLU A 226 -24.10 -62.77 18.97
CA GLU A 226 -22.79 -62.72 18.29
C GLU A 226 -22.89 -62.99 16.78
N ASP A 227 -23.96 -63.66 16.32
CA ASP A 227 -24.23 -63.88 14.89
C ASP A 227 -24.48 -62.56 14.12
N TYR A 228 -24.72 -61.45 14.81
CA TYR A 228 -24.95 -60.12 14.23
C TYR A 228 -23.78 -59.13 14.41
N ASP A 229 -22.73 -59.49 15.16
CA ASP A 229 -21.58 -58.59 15.39
C ASP A 229 -20.92 -58.14 14.09
N TRP A 230 -20.83 -59.05 13.10
CA TRP A 230 -20.30 -58.70 11.77
C TRP A 230 -21.18 -57.70 11.02
N ALA A 231 -22.49 -57.70 11.26
CA ALA A 231 -23.42 -56.77 10.63
C ALA A 231 -23.31 -55.37 11.26
N LEU A 232 -23.16 -55.30 12.59
CA LEU A 232 -22.89 -54.04 13.31
C LEU A 232 -21.54 -53.44 12.92
N GLN A 233 -20.49 -54.26 12.79
CA GLN A 233 -19.19 -53.79 12.31
C GLN A 233 -19.24 -53.29 10.87
N MET A 234 -20.01 -53.95 9.98
CA MET A 234 -20.20 -53.45 8.62
C MET A 234 -20.96 -52.13 8.61
N GLU A 235 -21.99 -51.97 9.44
CA GLU A 235 -22.75 -50.71 9.56
C GLU A 235 -21.86 -49.58 10.08
N GLU A 236 -21.00 -49.84 11.09
CA GLU A 236 -20.04 -48.87 11.62
C GLU A 236 -18.97 -48.49 10.57
N GLU A 237 -18.42 -49.45 9.83
CA GLU A 237 -17.50 -49.19 8.72
C GLU A 237 -18.15 -48.40 7.56
N GLU A 238 -19.44 -48.61 7.32
CA GLU A 238 -20.20 -47.94 6.26
C GLU A 238 -20.59 -46.52 6.68
N GLU A 239 -20.98 -46.31 7.94
CA GLU A 239 -21.15 -44.98 8.55
C GLU A 239 -19.83 -44.18 8.56
N ASP A 240 -18.71 -44.82 8.86
CA ASP A 240 -17.41 -44.15 8.86
C ASP A 240 -16.96 -43.78 7.44
N ARG A 241 -17.23 -44.63 6.43
CA ARG A 241 -17.04 -44.24 5.02
C ARG A 241 -17.95 -43.10 4.61
N GLU A 242 -19.21 -43.10 5.03
CA GLU A 242 -20.14 -42.00 4.73
C GLU A 242 -19.71 -40.69 5.41
N ARG A 243 -19.18 -40.75 6.64
CA ARG A 243 -18.59 -39.59 7.33
C ARG A 243 -17.34 -39.07 6.63
N GLU A 244 -16.45 -39.96 6.17
CA GLU A 244 -15.26 -39.58 5.40
C GLU A 244 -15.63 -38.97 4.03
N GLU A 245 -16.64 -39.51 3.35
CA GLU A 245 -17.12 -38.95 2.06
C GLU A 245 -17.86 -37.60 2.22
N GLN A 246 -18.35 -37.27 3.42
CA GLN A 246 -19.08 -36.02 3.73
C GLN A 246 -18.26 -34.99 4.53
N ALA A 247 -16.93 -35.07 4.51
CA ALA A 247 -16.11 -34.02 5.10
C ALA A 247 -16.30 -32.70 4.31
N ILE A 248 -17.19 -31.84 4.79
CA ILE A 248 -17.45 -30.52 4.22
C ILE A 248 -16.15 -29.74 4.25
N GLU A 249 -15.64 -29.36 3.08
CA GLU A 249 -14.41 -28.58 2.99
C GLU A 249 -14.72 -27.09 3.22
N LEU A 250 -13.73 -26.32 3.67
CA LEU A 250 -13.89 -24.88 3.91
C LEU A 250 -14.37 -24.12 2.66
N LYS A 251 -14.01 -24.59 1.46
CA LYS A 251 -14.44 -24.02 0.17
C LYS A 251 -15.90 -24.28 -0.19
N ASP A 252 -16.56 -25.21 0.49
CA ASP A 252 -17.99 -25.46 0.34
C ASP A 252 -18.83 -24.51 1.22
N VAL A 253 -18.23 -23.93 2.26
CA VAL A 253 -18.89 -23.06 3.24
C VAL A 253 -18.59 -21.58 3.01
N PHE A 254 -17.36 -21.23 2.66
CA PHE A 254 -16.89 -19.84 2.55
C PHE A 254 -16.57 -19.46 1.12
N GLU A 255 -16.75 -18.17 0.81
CA GLU A 255 -16.36 -17.64 -0.49
C GLU A 255 -14.82 -17.62 -0.65
N PRO A 256 -14.29 -17.80 -1.88
CA PRO A 256 -12.84 -17.78 -2.11
C PRO A 256 -12.12 -16.51 -1.65
N SER A 257 -12.78 -15.36 -1.71
CA SER A 257 -12.25 -14.07 -1.23
C SER A 257 -12.04 -14.07 0.29
N GLN A 258 -13.00 -14.59 1.05
CA GLN A 258 -12.93 -14.72 2.51
C GLN A 258 -11.84 -15.71 2.93
N LEU A 259 -11.70 -16.81 2.19
CA LEU A 259 -10.62 -17.77 2.42
C LEU A 259 -9.26 -17.14 2.17
N LYS A 260 -9.09 -16.37 1.09
CA LYS A 260 -7.83 -15.68 0.79
C LYS A 260 -7.48 -14.63 1.84
N GLU A 261 -8.46 -13.85 2.30
CA GLU A 261 -8.25 -12.84 3.34
C GLU A 261 -7.76 -13.47 4.66
N LYS A 262 -8.32 -14.64 5.01
CA LYS A 262 -7.93 -15.40 6.21
C LYS A 262 -6.72 -16.32 5.99
N LEU A 263 -6.11 -16.30 4.81
CA LEU A 263 -5.03 -17.20 4.41
C LEU A 263 -5.40 -18.68 4.56
N LEU A 264 -6.62 -19.09 4.21
CA LEU A 264 -7.19 -20.44 4.38
C LEU A 264 -7.46 -21.15 3.03
N THR A 265 -6.80 -20.73 1.96
CA THR A 265 -6.92 -21.40 0.66
C THR A 265 -6.12 -22.71 0.63
N ASP A 266 -6.41 -23.58 -0.34
CA ASP A 266 -5.65 -24.81 -0.58
C ASP A 266 -4.15 -24.51 -0.80
N GLU A 267 -3.84 -23.40 -1.49
CA GLU A 267 -2.47 -22.90 -1.66
C GLU A 267 -1.83 -22.49 -0.33
N ASP A 268 -2.58 -21.80 0.54
CA ASP A 268 -2.07 -21.42 1.86
C ASP A 268 -1.82 -22.65 2.74
N ASN A 269 -2.59 -23.71 2.57
CA ASN A 269 -2.37 -24.99 3.25
C ASN A 269 -1.12 -25.70 2.73
N GLU A 270 -0.84 -25.70 1.42
CA GLU A 270 0.43 -26.20 0.88
C GLU A 270 1.63 -25.47 1.51
N ILE A 271 1.54 -24.14 1.66
CA ILE A 271 2.60 -23.34 2.30
C ILE A 271 2.81 -23.74 3.76
N ARG A 272 1.73 -24.02 4.50
CA ARG A 272 1.82 -24.47 5.90
C ARG A 272 2.59 -25.79 6.02
N PHE A 273 2.24 -26.78 5.21
CA PHE A 273 2.74 -28.15 5.33
C PHE A 273 4.11 -28.39 4.66
N THR A 274 4.48 -27.56 3.68
CA THR A 274 5.80 -27.66 3.04
C THR A 274 6.90 -27.24 4.02
N ASP A 275 7.88 -28.10 4.28
CA ASP A 275 9.02 -27.82 5.18
C ASP A 275 10.08 -26.94 4.50
N GLU A 276 9.70 -25.71 4.18
CA GLU A 276 10.56 -24.63 3.67
C GLU A 276 10.14 -23.32 4.34
N PRO A 277 11.04 -22.36 4.61
CA PRO A 277 10.65 -21.06 5.16
C PRO A 277 9.53 -20.38 4.36
N GLU A 278 8.48 -19.88 5.04
CA GLU A 278 7.30 -19.33 4.35
C GLU A 278 7.65 -18.17 3.41
N ARG A 279 8.58 -17.29 3.78
CA ARG A 279 9.02 -16.17 2.93
C ARG A 279 9.74 -16.65 1.67
N PHE A 280 10.57 -17.69 1.75
CA PHE A 280 11.22 -18.29 0.57
C PHE A 280 10.20 -18.93 -0.38
N GLN A 281 9.17 -19.59 0.15
CA GLN A 281 8.10 -20.17 -0.68
C GLN A 281 7.34 -19.08 -1.46
N ILE A 282 7.07 -17.94 -0.83
CA ILE A 282 6.37 -16.80 -1.47
C ILE A 282 7.26 -16.16 -2.53
N ASP A 283 8.49 -15.79 -2.16
CA ASP A 283 9.41 -15.05 -3.02
C ASP A 283 9.88 -15.88 -4.24
N ARG A 284 10.02 -17.19 -4.08
CA ARG A 284 10.48 -18.11 -5.14
C ARG A 284 9.34 -18.83 -5.86
N LYS A 285 8.07 -18.52 -5.56
CA LYS A 285 6.89 -19.18 -6.16
C LYS A 285 6.96 -19.29 -7.68
N THR A 286 7.28 -18.17 -8.35
CA THR A 286 7.35 -18.08 -9.82
C THR A 286 8.47 -18.95 -10.41
N PHE A 287 9.49 -19.28 -9.62
CA PHE A 287 10.70 -19.96 -10.07
C PHE A 287 10.89 -21.34 -9.41
N LYS A 288 9.85 -21.93 -8.82
CA LYS A 288 9.91 -23.24 -8.11
C LYS A 288 10.45 -24.37 -9.00
N SER A 289 10.18 -24.33 -10.31
CA SER A 289 10.66 -25.31 -11.29
C SER A 289 12.05 -25.01 -11.86
N LEU A 290 12.61 -23.82 -11.60
CA LEU A 290 13.89 -23.38 -12.14
C LEU A 290 15.05 -23.90 -11.27
N GLN A 291 15.83 -24.82 -11.83
CA GLN A 291 17.06 -25.30 -11.22
C GLN A 291 18.28 -24.70 -11.92
N LEU A 292 19.05 -23.90 -11.18
CA LEU A 292 20.28 -23.29 -11.69
C LEU A 292 21.39 -24.35 -11.79
N THR A 293 22.14 -24.30 -12.88
CA THR A 293 23.36 -25.10 -13.02
C THR A 293 24.48 -24.57 -12.12
N ALA A 294 25.49 -25.39 -11.79
CA ALA A 294 26.62 -24.97 -10.99
C ALA A 294 27.43 -23.81 -11.61
N GLU A 295 27.38 -23.65 -12.94
CA GLU A 295 28.01 -22.51 -13.63
C GLU A 295 27.16 -21.24 -13.50
N GLN A 296 25.84 -21.35 -13.64
CA GLN A 296 24.90 -20.25 -13.43
C GLN A 296 24.91 -19.77 -11.98
N PHE A 297 25.05 -20.67 -11.01
CA PHE A 297 25.21 -20.29 -9.60
C PHE A 297 26.50 -19.48 -9.35
N LYS A 298 27.59 -19.82 -10.04
CA LYS A 298 28.84 -19.02 -9.99
C LYS A 298 28.71 -17.69 -10.74
N GLU A 299 27.91 -17.66 -11.80
CA GLU A 299 27.56 -16.43 -12.52
C GLU A 299 26.75 -15.50 -11.62
N GLU A 300 25.73 -16.03 -10.93
CA GLU A 300 24.92 -15.32 -9.95
C GLU A 300 25.77 -14.64 -8.89
N ALA A 301 26.63 -15.40 -8.20
CA ALA A 301 27.50 -14.84 -7.17
C ALA A 301 28.37 -13.69 -7.68
N ARG A 302 28.90 -13.81 -8.91
CA ARG A 302 29.68 -12.73 -9.56
C ARG A 302 28.81 -11.53 -9.93
N TRP A 303 27.62 -11.79 -10.47
CA TRP A 303 26.67 -10.75 -10.86
C TRP A 303 26.23 -9.93 -9.66
N ILE A 304 25.83 -10.59 -8.56
CA ILE A 304 25.48 -9.93 -7.29
C ILE A 304 26.65 -9.16 -6.71
N THR A 305 27.86 -9.75 -6.73
CA THR A 305 29.08 -9.07 -6.26
C THR A 305 29.29 -7.75 -7.01
N ASN A 306 29.15 -7.75 -8.34
CA ASN A 306 29.31 -6.54 -9.15
C ASN A 306 28.21 -5.50 -8.87
N GLN A 307 26.99 -5.92 -8.51
CA GLN A 307 25.93 -4.98 -8.14
C GLN A 307 26.15 -4.33 -6.77
N LEU A 308 26.73 -5.05 -5.81
CA LEU A 308 26.90 -4.58 -4.43
C LEU A 308 28.21 -3.84 -4.19
N TRP A 309 29.32 -4.36 -4.72
CA TRP A 309 30.67 -3.83 -4.51
C TRP A 309 30.79 -2.31 -4.68
N PRO A 310 30.19 -1.69 -5.72
CA PRO A 310 30.21 -0.24 -5.93
C PRO A 310 29.75 0.57 -4.71
N LYS A 311 28.70 0.10 -4.04
CA LYS A 311 28.05 0.81 -2.93
C LYS A 311 28.73 0.57 -1.57
N LYS A 312 29.70 -0.35 -1.49
CA LYS A 312 30.30 -0.76 -0.21
C LYS A 312 31.44 0.15 0.27
N GLY A 313 32.13 0.85 -0.63
CA GLY A 313 33.26 1.72 -0.28
C GLY A 313 34.45 0.98 0.37
N LEU A 314 34.54 -0.34 0.22
CA LEU A 314 35.61 -1.14 0.83
C LEU A 314 36.91 -1.06 0.03
N ALA A 315 38.05 -1.28 0.70
CA ALA A 315 39.36 -1.30 0.08
C ALA A 315 39.47 -2.38 -1.01
N SER A 316 40.13 -2.07 -2.13
CA SER A 316 40.18 -2.95 -3.31
C SER A 316 40.73 -4.36 -3.03
N ASP A 317 41.59 -4.54 -2.03
CA ASP A 317 42.10 -5.85 -1.62
C ASP A 317 41.03 -6.75 -0.98
N LEU A 318 39.96 -6.16 -0.43
CA LEU A 318 38.82 -6.87 0.13
C LEU A 318 37.81 -7.36 -0.92
N GLN A 319 37.96 -6.98 -2.19
CA GLN A 319 37.02 -7.38 -3.26
C GLN A 319 36.92 -8.91 -3.42
N SER A 320 38.05 -9.61 -3.33
CA SER A 320 38.09 -11.08 -3.43
C SER A 320 37.46 -11.78 -2.21
N PRO A 321 37.81 -11.41 -0.97
CA PRO A 321 37.07 -11.84 0.23
C PRO A 321 35.57 -11.54 0.16
N PHE A 322 35.18 -10.35 -0.27
CA PHE A 322 33.79 -9.92 -0.40
C PHE A 322 33.01 -10.81 -1.36
N GLY A 323 33.53 -11.06 -2.57
CA GLY A 323 32.88 -11.96 -3.53
C GLY A 323 32.74 -13.40 -3.03
N LYS A 324 33.69 -13.88 -2.22
CA LYS A 324 33.59 -15.20 -1.56
C LYS A 324 32.50 -15.21 -0.47
N ALA A 325 32.37 -14.12 0.29
CA ALA A 325 31.32 -13.99 1.30
C ALA A 325 29.94 -14.00 0.65
N VAL A 326 29.74 -13.23 -0.43
CA VAL A 326 28.49 -13.25 -1.22
C VAL A 326 28.16 -14.65 -1.72
N GLY A 327 29.15 -15.37 -2.28
CA GLY A 327 28.94 -16.74 -2.74
C GLY A 327 28.56 -17.72 -1.63
N LYS A 328 29.09 -17.54 -0.41
CA LYS A 328 28.74 -18.35 0.75
C LYS A 328 27.35 -18.03 1.29
N VAL A 329 26.96 -16.75 1.30
CA VAL A 329 25.60 -16.34 1.67
C VAL A 329 24.56 -16.93 0.71
N LEU A 330 24.83 -16.92 -0.60
CA LEU A 330 23.96 -17.59 -1.58
C LEU A 330 23.85 -19.09 -1.34
N GLU A 331 24.95 -19.75 -0.98
CA GLU A 331 24.94 -21.18 -0.62
C GLU A 331 24.04 -21.42 0.59
N PHE A 332 24.09 -20.56 1.62
CA PHE A 332 23.19 -20.65 2.78
C PHE A 332 21.72 -20.45 2.40
N PHE A 333 21.40 -19.48 1.53
CA PHE A 333 20.01 -19.22 1.14
C PHE A 333 19.41 -20.27 0.20
N ILE A 334 20.22 -20.92 -0.62
CA ILE A 334 19.75 -21.80 -1.70
C ILE A 334 19.93 -23.28 -1.34
N VAL A 335 21.03 -23.65 -0.70
CA VAL A 335 21.35 -25.05 -0.36
C VAL A 335 20.86 -25.37 1.03
N ASP A 336 21.19 -24.54 2.01
CA ASP A 336 20.83 -24.77 3.41
C ASP A 336 19.42 -24.24 3.75
N GLU A 337 18.83 -23.43 2.85
CA GLU A 337 17.51 -22.81 2.99
C GLU A 337 17.33 -22.07 4.34
N VAL A 338 18.36 -21.34 4.75
CA VAL A 338 18.32 -20.51 5.96
C VAL A 338 18.07 -19.04 5.62
N GLU A 339 17.26 -18.35 6.41
CA GLU A 339 16.91 -16.94 6.16
C GLU A 339 17.99 -15.96 6.67
N VAL A 340 17.79 -14.67 6.35
CA VAL A 340 18.69 -13.57 6.69
C VAL A 340 19.02 -13.51 8.19
N PRO A 341 18.06 -13.55 9.13
CA PRO A 341 18.40 -13.47 10.56
C PRO A 341 19.26 -14.65 11.03
N TYR A 342 18.99 -15.86 10.52
CA TYR A 342 19.78 -17.05 10.83
C TYR A 342 21.23 -16.89 10.35
N VAL A 343 21.43 -16.48 9.09
CA VAL A 343 22.78 -16.25 8.54
C VAL A 343 23.50 -15.15 9.32
N PHE A 344 22.80 -14.07 9.63
CA PHE A 344 23.36 -12.96 10.40
C PHE A 344 23.71 -13.35 11.84
N GLN A 345 22.98 -14.27 12.48
CA GLN A 345 23.25 -14.68 13.86
C GLN A 345 24.28 -15.82 13.95
N HIS A 346 24.12 -16.88 13.16
CA HIS A 346 24.82 -18.17 13.32
C HIS A 346 25.85 -18.46 12.22
N ARG A 347 25.97 -17.58 11.21
CA ARG A 347 26.99 -17.68 10.14
C ARG A 347 27.82 -16.40 10.03
N LYS A 348 27.90 -15.60 11.11
CA LYS A 348 28.68 -14.35 11.21
C LYS A 348 30.11 -14.48 10.72
N ASP A 349 30.75 -15.60 11.00
CA ASP A 349 32.14 -15.89 10.60
C ASP A 349 32.38 -15.84 9.08
N TYR A 350 31.34 -16.04 8.27
CA TYR A 350 31.43 -15.94 6.81
C TYR A 350 31.19 -14.53 6.27
N LEU A 351 30.73 -13.61 7.13
CA LEU A 351 30.47 -12.20 6.82
C LEU A 351 31.67 -11.29 7.16
N LEU A 352 32.68 -11.85 7.83
CA LEU A 352 33.87 -11.14 8.30
C LEU A 352 35.12 -11.61 7.53
N HIS A 353 36.06 -10.70 7.31
CA HIS A 353 37.41 -11.03 6.85
C HIS A 353 38.42 -10.77 7.96
N THR A 354 39.06 -11.83 8.46
CA THR A 354 40.09 -11.71 9.49
C THR A 354 41.49 -11.65 8.88
N ARG A 355 42.30 -10.69 9.32
CA ARG A 355 43.70 -10.53 8.93
C ARG A 355 44.59 -10.53 10.17
N LYS A 356 45.61 -11.40 10.17
CA LYS A 356 46.66 -11.42 11.21
C LYS A 356 47.80 -10.53 10.76
N THR A 357 47.98 -9.41 11.46
CA THR A 357 49.10 -8.49 11.25
C THR A 357 50.08 -8.62 12.41
N ARG A 358 51.39 -8.50 12.16
CA ARG A 358 52.37 -8.60 13.25
C ARG A 358 52.30 -7.32 14.09
N ASN A 359 52.25 -7.46 15.41
CA ASN A 359 52.05 -6.33 16.30
C ASN A 359 53.18 -5.29 16.16
N PRO A 360 52.87 -4.01 15.91
CA PRO A 360 53.89 -2.96 15.80
C PRO A 360 54.59 -2.66 17.14
N ASN A 361 53.93 -2.88 18.28
CA ASN A 361 54.45 -2.59 19.62
C ASN A 361 55.37 -3.72 20.12
N ARG A 362 56.55 -3.82 19.53
CA ARG A 362 57.53 -4.88 19.86
C ARG A 362 58.22 -4.70 21.22
N ASP A 363 58.22 -3.48 21.74
CA ASP A 363 58.98 -3.15 22.96
C ASP A 363 58.27 -3.58 24.25
N ASP A 364 56.98 -3.93 24.16
CA ASP A 364 56.21 -4.45 25.28
C ASP A 364 56.26 -5.99 25.30
N PRO A 365 56.96 -6.61 26.28
CA PRO A 365 57.06 -8.07 26.38
C PRO A 365 55.71 -8.76 26.64
N ASP A 366 54.70 -8.03 27.11
CA ASP A 366 53.35 -8.57 27.38
C ASP A 366 52.40 -8.41 26.18
N ALA A 367 52.81 -7.70 25.12
CA ALA A 367 51.97 -7.51 23.94
C ALA A 367 51.92 -8.76 23.05
N PRO A 368 50.74 -9.12 22.50
CA PRO A 368 50.61 -10.28 21.63
C PRO A 368 51.45 -10.13 20.36
N GLU A 369 52.04 -11.22 19.86
CA GLU A 369 52.94 -11.19 18.69
C GLU A 369 52.22 -10.71 17.41
N TYR A 370 50.92 -10.96 17.30
CA TYR A 370 50.06 -10.57 16.19
C TYR A 370 48.84 -9.81 16.68
N VAL A 371 48.45 -8.77 15.96
CA VAL A 371 47.16 -8.07 16.08
C VAL A 371 46.25 -8.61 14.98
N ILE A 372 45.09 -9.13 15.39
CA ILE A 372 44.06 -9.60 14.49
C ILE A 372 43.08 -8.46 14.27
N SER A 373 42.90 -8.06 13.01
CA SER A 373 41.88 -7.12 12.55
C SER A 373 40.80 -7.89 11.80
N ALA A 374 39.53 -7.59 12.07
CA ALA A 374 38.40 -8.20 11.38
C ALA A 374 37.60 -7.12 10.66
N ASP A 375 37.56 -7.19 9.33
CA ASP A 375 36.79 -6.27 8.49
C ASP A 375 35.38 -6.84 8.25
N LYS A 376 34.33 -6.05 8.51
CA LYS A 376 32.94 -6.42 8.21
C LYS A 376 32.70 -6.31 6.71
N LEU A 377 32.53 -7.44 6.02
CA LEU A 377 32.29 -7.46 4.58
C LEU A 377 30.82 -7.23 4.25
N LEU A 378 29.92 -7.91 4.98
CA LEU A 378 28.48 -7.88 4.78
C LEU A 378 27.77 -7.55 6.10
N ASN A 379 26.76 -6.69 6.03
CA ASN A 379 25.81 -6.41 7.10
C ASN A 379 24.46 -7.08 6.80
N GLN A 380 23.51 -6.98 7.73
CA GLN A 380 22.20 -7.61 7.61
C GLN A 380 21.39 -7.06 6.42
N ASP A 381 21.50 -5.77 6.11
CA ASP A 381 20.84 -5.15 4.97
C ASP A 381 21.37 -5.68 3.62
N ASP A 382 22.67 -5.94 3.54
CA ASP A 382 23.28 -6.56 2.36
C ASP A 382 22.73 -7.97 2.14
N LEU A 383 22.44 -8.72 3.21
CA LEU A 383 21.88 -10.07 3.11
C LEU A 383 20.48 -10.03 2.50
N TRP A 384 19.62 -9.10 2.93
CA TRP A 384 18.33 -8.85 2.27
C TRP A 384 18.51 -8.45 0.82
N LYS A 385 19.51 -7.61 0.52
CA LYS A 385 19.77 -7.20 -0.86
C LYS A 385 20.25 -8.36 -1.74
N ILE A 386 21.05 -9.28 -1.21
CA ILE A 386 21.47 -10.50 -1.89
C ILE A 386 20.24 -11.34 -2.24
N LEU A 387 19.27 -11.48 -1.32
CA LEU A 387 18.02 -12.23 -1.59
C LEU A 387 17.17 -11.57 -2.69
N GLU A 388 17.04 -10.25 -2.70
CA GLU A 388 16.36 -9.54 -3.80
C GLU A 388 17.06 -9.74 -5.14
N LEU A 389 18.40 -9.74 -5.13
CA LEU A 389 19.21 -9.92 -6.32
C LEU A 389 19.19 -11.37 -6.83
N ASP A 390 19.09 -12.37 -5.94
CA ASP A 390 18.82 -13.79 -6.29
C ASP A 390 17.51 -13.89 -7.09
N ILE A 391 16.42 -13.31 -6.59
CA ILE A 391 15.12 -13.31 -7.29
C ILE A 391 15.22 -12.62 -8.67
N LYS A 392 15.90 -11.47 -8.74
CA LYS A 392 16.12 -10.76 -10.02
C LYS A 392 16.97 -11.59 -10.99
N PHE A 393 18.01 -12.27 -10.50
CA PHE A 393 18.86 -13.12 -11.31
C PHE A 393 18.11 -14.36 -11.82
N ARG A 394 17.25 -14.98 -11.00
CA ARG A 394 16.39 -16.09 -11.43
C ARG A 394 15.44 -15.69 -12.53
N SER A 395 14.78 -14.53 -12.40
CA SER A 395 13.93 -13.96 -13.46
C SER A 395 14.72 -13.76 -14.75
N PHE A 396 15.94 -13.22 -14.64
CA PHE A 396 16.84 -13.05 -15.77
C PHE A 396 17.24 -14.39 -16.43
N VAL A 397 17.61 -15.40 -15.63
CA VAL A 397 18.00 -16.73 -16.14
C VAL A 397 16.82 -17.47 -16.77
N ASP A 398 15.64 -17.41 -16.17
CA ASP A 398 14.44 -18.06 -16.71
C ASP A 398 14.12 -17.51 -18.11
N LYS A 399 14.14 -16.18 -18.26
CA LYS A 399 13.95 -15.53 -19.55
C LYS A 399 15.05 -15.88 -20.55
N ARG A 400 16.31 -15.92 -20.12
CA ARG A 400 17.43 -16.35 -20.97
C ARG A 400 17.23 -17.78 -21.46
N ASN A 401 16.87 -18.70 -20.59
CA ASN A 401 16.62 -20.10 -20.93
C ASN A 401 15.43 -20.25 -21.89
N ALA A 402 14.36 -19.47 -21.70
CA ALA A 402 13.21 -19.43 -22.61
C ALA A 402 13.60 -18.92 -24.01
N LEU A 403 14.46 -17.90 -24.05
CA LEU A 403 14.99 -17.34 -25.29
C LEU A 403 15.91 -18.34 -26.02
N GLU A 404 16.79 -19.03 -25.30
CA GLU A 404 17.65 -20.09 -25.85
C GLU A 404 16.83 -21.25 -26.43
N LYS A 405 15.80 -21.72 -25.72
CA LYS A 405 14.86 -22.73 -26.24
C LYS A 405 14.19 -22.27 -27.52
N THR A 406 13.80 -21.00 -27.59
CA THR A 406 13.19 -20.40 -28.79
C THR A 406 14.16 -20.41 -29.96
N VAL A 407 15.42 -20.05 -29.73
CA VAL A 407 16.48 -20.10 -30.73
C VAL A 407 16.76 -21.53 -31.18
N ASP A 408 16.78 -22.50 -30.27
CA ASP A 408 17.00 -23.91 -30.61
C ASP A 408 15.85 -24.49 -31.44
N ASN A 409 14.61 -24.09 -31.18
CA ASN A 409 13.46 -24.44 -32.01
C ASN A 409 13.61 -23.89 -33.45
N LEU A 410 14.13 -22.67 -33.60
CA LEU A 410 14.43 -22.09 -34.91
C LEU A 410 15.58 -22.83 -35.61
N LYS A 411 16.64 -23.21 -34.88
CA LYS A 411 17.73 -24.06 -35.41
C LYS A 411 17.21 -25.41 -35.90
N GLY A 412 16.20 -25.97 -35.25
CA GLY A 412 15.48 -27.17 -35.70
C GLY A 412 14.79 -27.02 -37.06
N MET A 413 14.47 -25.78 -37.47
CA MET A 413 13.99 -25.44 -38.81
C MET A 413 15.11 -25.02 -39.78
N GLU A 414 16.37 -25.31 -39.44
CA GLU A 414 17.56 -24.89 -40.19
C GLU A 414 17.74 -23.35 -40.28
N ILE A 415 17.18 -22.61 -39.31
CA ILE A 415 17.32 -21.15 -39.21
C ILE A 415 18.41 -20.82 -38.19
N HIS A 416 19.46 -20.14 -38.66
CA HIS A 416 20.59 -19.71 -37.83
C HIS A 416 20.72 -18.19 -37.85
N ASP A 417 20.86 -17.58 -36.68
CA ASP A 417 21.06 -16.14 -36.53
C ASP A 417 22.31 -15.86 -35.69
N ALA A 418 23.39 -15.49 -36.38
CA ALA A 418 24.68 -15.24 -35.74
C ALA A 418 24.66 -14.10 -34.72
N MET A 419 23.80 -13.07 -34.91
CA MET A 419 23.72 -11.95 -33.97
C MET A 419 23.10 -12.42 -32.65
N VAL A 420 22.02 -13.19 -32.71
CA VAL A 420 21.34 -13.71 -31.53
C VAL A 420 22.22 -14.72 -30.80
N ASP A 421 22.87 -15.62 -31.54
CA ASP A 421 23.81 -16.60 -30.98
C ASP A 421 25.01 -15.91 -30.26
N GLU A 422 25.47 -14.76 -30.76
CA GLU A 422 26.51 -13.93 -30.11
C GLU A 422 25.99 -13.18 -28.87
N MET A 423 24.78 -12.61 -28.95
CA MET A 423 24.29 -11.66 -27.95
C MET A 423 23.60 -12.27 -26.73
N ILE A 424 22.98 -13.44 -26.86
CA ILE A 424 22.32 -14.11 -25.73
C ILE A 424 23.30 -14.32 -24.56
N PRO A 425 24.52 -14.85 -24.77
CA PRO A 425 25.51 -15.01 -23.70
C PRO A 425 26.13 -13.70 -23.21
N GLU A 426 26.14 -12.65 -24.05
CA GLU A 426 26.68 -11.32 -23.70
C GLU A 426 25.69 -10.45 -22.91
N ALA A 427 24.40 -10.78 -22.93
CA ALA A 427 23.37 -10.01 -22.24
C ALA A 427 23.55 -10.10 -20.72
N THR A 428 23.44 -8.96 -20.04
CA THR A 428 23.58 -8.88 -18.56
C THR A 428 22.38 -8.23 -17.89
N THR A 429 21.43 -7.73 -18.68
CA THR A 429 20.26 -6.98 -18.22
C THR A 429 18.97 -7.53 -18.80
N MET A 430 17.85 -7.33 -18.08
CA MET A 430 16.52 -7.80 -18.49
C MET A 430 16.08 -7.14 -19.81
N GLU A 431 16.45 -5.88 -20.01
CA GLU A 431 16.16 -5.08 -21.20
C GLU A 431 16.86 -5.61 -22.44
N GLU A 432 18.10 -6.10 -22.31
CA GLU A 432 18.82 -6.71 -23.44
C GLU A 432 18.18 -8.04 -23.86
N LEU A 433 17.72 -8.85 -22.91
CA LEU A 433 16.97 -10.07 -23.22
C LEU A 433 15.61 -9.75 -23.86
N GLN A 434 14.92 -8.71 -23.40
CA GLN A 434 13.69 -8.24 -24.05
C GLN A 434 13.96 -7.75 -25.48
N ASP A 435 15.03 -7.00 -25.70
CA ASP A 435 15.41 -6.53 -27.04
C ASP A 435 15.66 -7.71 -28.00
N LEU A 436 16.31 -8.79 -27.51
CA LEU A 436 16.53 -10.01 -28.30
C LEU A 436 15.23 -10.77 -28.58
N GLN A 437 14.32 -10.84 -27.61
CA GLN A 437 13.00 -11.43 -27.79
C GLN A 437 12.20 -10.66 -28.86
N ASP A 438 12.13 -9.33 -28.74
CA ASP A 438 11.47 -8.45 -29.73
C ASP A 438 12.06 -8.65 -31.13
N TYR A 439 13.38 -8.76 -31.23
CA TYR A 439 14.08 -9.02 -32.49
C TYR A 439 13.68 -10.37 -33.10
N LEU A 440 13.64 -11.45 -32.31
CA LEU A 440 13.24 -12.77 -32.79
C LEU A 440 11.78 -12.78 -33.28
N HIS A 441 10.87 -12.12 -32.57
CA HIS A 441 9.47 -11.99 -33.01
C HIS A 441 9.35 -11.16 -34.29
N PHE A 442 10.14 -10.09 -34.42
CA PHE A 442 10.16 -9.27 -35.64
C PHE A 442 10.73 -10.03 -36.86
N GLN A 443 11.82 -10.77 -36.66
CA GLN A 443 12.57 -11.41 -37.73
C GLN A 443 11.94 -12.76 -38.13
N TYR A 444 11.50 -13.55 -37.16
CA TYR A 444 11.06 -14.94 -37.32
C TYR A 444 9.62 -15.19 -36.83
N GLY A 445 8.81 -14.16 -36.64
CA GLY A 445 7.46 -14.27 -36.07
C GLY A 445 6.54 -15.27 -36.80
N GLN A 446 6.62 -15.39 -38.13
CA GLN A 446 5.82 -16.38 -38.86
C GLN A 446 6.28 -17.82 -38.58
N GLN A 447 7.58 -18.05 -38.50
CA GLN A 447 8.17 -19.36 -38.21
C GLN A 447 7.90 -19.77 -36.76
N LEU A 448 7.95 -18.82 -35.82
CA LEU A 448 7.56 -19.04 -34.43
C LEU A 448 6.07 -19.41 -34.32
N LYS A 449 5.20 -18.76 -35.10
CA LYS A 449 3.77 -19.14 -35.20
C LYS A 449 3.57 -20.54 -35.78
N ASP A 450 4.33 -20.90 -36.80
CA ASP A 450 4.26 -22.24 -37.41
C ASP A 450 4.77 -23.32 -36.44
N LEU A 451 5.82 -23.04 -35.65
CA LEU A 451 6.30 -23.90 -34.58
C LEU A 451 5.27 -24.08 -33.46
N ALA A 452 4.64 -23.00 -33.01
CA ALA A 452 3.58 -23.05 -32.01
C ALA A 452 2.39 -23.89 -32.49
N ALA A 453 2.01 -23.76 -33.77
CA ALA A 453 0.96 -24.57 -34.38
C ALA A 453 1.33 -26.07 -34.46
N LEU A 454 2.60 -26.39 -34.72
CA LEU A 454 3.12 -27.77 -34.75
C LEU A 454 3.18 -28.41 -33.35
N ALA A 455 3.48 -27.63 -32.32
CA ALA A 455 3.59 -28.10 -30.94
C ALA A 455 2.23 -28.47 -30.28
N GLY A 456 1.11 -28.29 -30.98
CA GLY A 456 -0.22 -28.62 -30.48
C GLY A 456 -0.89 -27.51 -29.67
N ASN A 457 -0.32 -26.30 -29.64
CA ASN A 457 -0.98 -25.09 -29.10
C ASN A 457 -2.05 -24.61 -30.08
N LEU A 458 -3.15 -25.35 -30.15
CA LEU A 458 -4.24 -25.17 -31.10
C LEU A 458 -5.14 -23.94 -30.82
N SER A 459 -4.85 -23.11 -29.81
CA SER A 459 -5.62 -21.88 -29.56
C SER A 459 -5.27 -20.74 -30.53
N LEU A 460 -4.15 -20.80 -31.25
CA LEU A 460 -3.82 -19.81 -32.29
C LEU A 460 -4.52 -20.17 -33.61
N THR A 461 -5.84 -20.24 -33.58
CA THR A 461 -6.64 -20.24 -34.81
C THR A 461 -6.33 -18.95 -35.57
N LYS A 462 -5.93 -19.09 -36.84
CA LYS A 462 -5.65 -17.97 -37.75
C LYS A 462 -6.81 -16.97 -37.70
N ARG A 463 -6.66 -15.83 -37.01
CA ARG A 463 -7.67 -14.76 -37.07
C ARG A 463 -7.85 -14.35 -38.55
N PRO A 464 -9.06 -14.50 -39.13
CA PRO A 464 -9.35 -14.04 -40.48
C PRO A 464 -9.35 -12.51 -40.47
N GLY A 465 -8.17 -11.92 -40.66
CA GLY A 465 -7.93 -10.50 -40.43
C GLY A 465 -6.47 -10.13 -40.25
N SER A 466 -5.61 -11.10 -39.91
CA SER A 466 -4.14 -10.96 -39.95
C SER A 466 -3.69 -10.84 -41.41
N LYS A 467 -3.96 -9.70 -42.02
CA LYS A 467 -3.38 -9.30 -43.30
C LYS A 467 -1.88 -9.48 -43.13
N SER A 468 -1.27 -10.38 -43.92
CA SER A 468 0.19 -10.48 -44.05
C SER A 468 0.79 -9.08 -43.92
N ASN A 469 1.61 -8.91 -42.87
CA ASN A 469 2.12 -7.60 -42.48
C ASN A 469 2.80 -7.00 -43.71
N LEU A 470 2.59 -5.71 -43.96
CA LEU A 470 3.22 -5.01 -45.10
C LEU A 470 4.73 -5.33 -45.18
N LEU A 471 5.38 -5.40 -44.01
CA LEU A 471 6.78 -5.77 -43.86
C LEU A 471 7.07 -7.20 -44.35
N GLU A 472 6.27 -8.20 -43.99
CA GLU A 472 6.48 -9.57 -44.49
C GLU A 472 6.40 -9.64 -46.02
N ARG A 473 5.47 -8.88 -46.63
CA ARG A 473 5.39 -8.78 -48.09
C ARG A 473 6.60 -8.12 -48.69
N VAL A 474 7.16 -7.09 -48.04
CA VAL A 474 8.44 -6.50 -48.47
C VAL A 474 9.55 -7.53 -48.39
N ARG A 475 9.66 -8.26 -47.27
CA ARG A 475 10.70 -9.27 -46.99
C ARG A 475 10.66 -10.45 -47.97
N GLN A 476 9.47 -10.90 -48.35
CA GLN A 476 9.25 -11.99 -49.32
C GLN A 476 9.23 -11.50 -50.78
N GLY A 477 9.00 -10.21 -51.01
CA GLY A 477 8.86 -9.61 -52.33
C GLY A 477 10.18 -9.14 -52.93
N LYS A 478 10.11 -8.59 -54.15
CA LYS A 478 11.29 -8.05 -54.84
C LYS A 478 11.82 -6.76 -54.17
N ALA A 479 10.96 -6.03 -53.47
CA ALA A 479 11.30 -4.81 -52.77
C ALA A 479 12.42 -5.00 -51.72
N TYR A 480 12.60 -6.20 -51.14
CA TYR A 480 13.73 -6.48 -50.25
C TYR A 480 15.10 -6.37 -50.95
N GLY A 481 15.13 -6.53 -52.29
CA GLY A 481 16.33 -6.25 -53.08
C GLY A 481 16.83 -4.83 -52.91
N PHE A 482 15.91 -3.86 -52.75
CA PHE A 482 16.26 -2.46 -52.49
C PHE A 482 16.80 -2.27 -51.07
N VAL A 483 16.25 -2.98 -50.08
CA VAL A 483 16.74 -2.96 -48.69
C VAL A 483 18.22 -3.40 -48.65
N ARG A 484 18.58 -4.45 -49.40
CA ARG A 484 19.98 -4.91 -49.51
C ARG A 484 20.89 -3.90 -50.20
N ALA A 485 20.35 -3.11 -51.13
CA ALA A 485 21.11 -2.11 -51.88
C ALA A 485 21.55 -0.90 -51.03
N TYR A 486 21.05 -0.77 -49.79
CA TYR A 486 21.64 0.16 -48.83
C TYR A 486 23.10 -0.18 -48.46
N GLY A 487 23.60 -1.37 -48.78
CA GLY A 487 25.03 -1.70 -48.80
C GLY A 487 25.59 -2.31 -47.52
N ILE A 488 24.92 -2.11 -46.38
CA ILE A 488 25.16 -2.83 -45.12
C ILE A 488 23.83 -3.21 -44.49
N SER A 489 23.84 -4.19 -43.57
CA SER A 489 22.66 -4.54 -42.78
C SER A 489 22.47 -3.60 -41.59
N ALA A 490 21.26 -3.57 -41.02
CA ALA A 490 20.97 -2.85 -39.79
C ALA A 490 21.89 -3.28 -38.61
N ASP A 491 22.15 -4.58 -38.48
CA ASP A 491 23.12 -5.11 -37.48
C ASP A 491 24.54 -4.59 -37.72
N GLN A 492 25.02 -4.60 -38.97
CA GLN A 492 26.37 -4.13 -39.28
C GLN A 492 26.52 -2.62 -39.01
N LEU A 493 25.47 -1.83 -39.29
CA LEU A 493 25.45 -0.41 -38.92
C LEU A 493 25.48 -0.22 -37.40
N ALA A 494 24.72 -1.02 -36.65
CA ALA A 494 24.75 -0.99 -35.19
C ALA A 494 26.12 -1.40 -34.62
N LYS A 495 26.79 -2.39 -35.22
CA LYS A 495 28.17 -2.78 -34.89
C LYS A 495 29.16 -1.63 -35.12
N ASN A 496 29.05 -0.92 -36.24
CA ASN A 496 29.85 0.28 -36.49
C ASN A 496 29.62 1.34 -35.40
N ALA A 497 28.35 1.60 -35.04
CA ALA A 497 27.97 2.60 -34.03
C ALA A 497 28.48 2.26 -32.62
N LEU A 498 28.43 0.98 -32.23
CA LEU A 498 29.01 0.47 -30.99
C LEU A 498 30.55 0.33 -31.05
N ARG A 499 31.18 0.58 -32.20
CA ARG A 499 32.61 0.34 -32.46
C ARG A 499 33.03 -1.12 -32.23
N HIS A 500 32.13 -2.05 -32.52
CA HIS A 500 32.38 -3.48 -32.45
C HIS A 500 33.03 -3.96 -33.76
N GLY A 501 34.29 -4.35 -33.69
CA GLY A 501 35.03 -4.87 -34.83
C GLY A 501 35.54 -3.79 -35.80
N LYS A 502 35.86 -4.20 -37.03
CA LYS A 502 36.33 -3.27 -38.07
C LYS A 502 35.14 -2.57 -38.70
N LYS A 503 35.22 -1.24 -38.83
CA LYS A 503 34.22 -0.45 -39.55
C LYS A 503 34.04 -0.99 -40.96
N VAL A 504 32.80 -1.32 -41.32
CA VAL A 504 32.41 -1.71 -42.67
C VAL A 504 31.67 -0.54 -43.31
N THR A 505 32.21 -0.01 -44.39
CA THR A 505 31.56 1.03 -45.17
C THR A 505 30.55 0.42 -46.15
N PRO A 506 29.41 1.08 -46.38
CA PRO A 506 28.42 0.58 -47.33
C PRO A 506 28.90 0.71 -48.76
N ASP A 507 28.69 -0.35 -49.53
CA ASP A 507 28.93 -0.36 -50.97
C ASP A 507 27.71 0.24 -51.70
N ASP A 508 27.95 1.12 -52.66
CA ASP A 508 26.88 1.79 -53.41
C ASP A 508 26.50 0.96 -54.63
N ASP A 509 25.23 0.58 -54.76
CA ASP A 509 24.73 -0.21 -55.90
C ASP A 509 24.98 0.50 -57.23
N ALA A 510 25.44 -0.25 -58.25
CA ALA A 510 25.85 0.27 -59.55
C ALA A 510 24.77 1.11 -60.27
N GLN A 511 23.49 0.93 -59.93
CA GLN A 511 22.37 1.70 -60.47
C GLN A 511 22.03 2.92 -59.59
N TYR A 512 21.37 3.93 -60.17
CA TYR A 512 20.77 4.98 -59.35
C TYR A 512 19.61 4.40 -58.53
N PRO A 513 19.30 4.94 -57.34
CA PRO A 513 18.21 4.43 -56.51
C PRO A 513 16.89 4.28 -57.27
N MET A 514 16.47 5.28 -58.04
CA MET A 514 15.22 5.18 -58.81
C MET A 514 15.26 4.10 -59.90
N ASP A 515 16.38 3.98 -60.61
CA ASP A 515 16.55 2.96 -61.66
C ASP A 515 16.49 1.54 -61.08
N LEU A 516 17.14 1.32 -59.93
CA LEU A 516 17.05 0.04 -59.22
C LEU A 516 15.62 -0.22 -58.74
N ALA A 517 14.95 0.78 -58.17
CA ALA A 517 13.59 0.64 -57.67
C ALA A 517 12.59 0.28 -58.77
N ASP A 518 12.68 0.92 -59.93
CA ASP A 518 11.85 0.61 -61.10
C ASP A 518 12.08 -0.83 -61.59
N SER A 519 13.30 -1.35 -61.46
CA SER A 519 13.61 -2.75 -61.80
C SER A 519 13.00 -3.79 -60.83
N LEU A 520 12.63 -3.36 -59.62
CA LEU A 520 12.13 -4.21 -58.54
C LEU A 520 10.60 -4.15 -58.37
N ILE A 521 9.89 -3.45 -59.25
CA ILE A 521 8.41 -3.40 -59.28
C ILE A 521 7.81 -4.81 -59.40
N ASP A 522 6.72 -5.05 -58.67
CA ASP A 522 5.93 -6.28 -58.69
C ASP A 522 4.42 -6.01 -58.53
N ASP A 523 3.61 -7.07 -58.42
CA ASP A 523 2.15 -6.97 -58.27
C ASP A 523 1.74 -6.30 -56.94
N VAL A 524 2.63 -6.26 -55.94
CA VAL A 524 2.38 -5.65 -54.62
C VAL A 524 2.81 -4.17 -54.62
N PHE A 525 3.97 -3.87 -55.21
CA PHE A 525 4.56 -2.53 -55.30
C PHE A 525 4.69 -2.12 -56.77
N SER A 526 3.70 -1.37 -57.26
CA SER A 526 3.49 -1.05 -58.67
C SER A 526 4.34 0.08 -59.24
N THR A 527 5.05 0.85 -58.40
CA THR A 527 5.90 1.98 -58.80
C THR A 527 7.24 1.97 -58.07
N GLY A 528 8.30 2.52 -58.68
CA GLY A 528 9.61 2.65 -58.04
C GLY A 528 9.54 3.42 -56.72
N ASP A 529 8.76 4.50 -56.65
CA ASP A 529 8.51 5.24 -55.40
C ASP A 529 7.91 4.36 -54.28
N GLN A 530 6.99 3.46 -54.62
CA GLN A 530 6.40 2.52 -53.65
C GLN A 530 7.46 1.52 -53.15
N VAL A 531 8.32 1.03 -54.04
CA VAL A 531 9.43 0.13 -53.68
C VAL A 531 10.40 0.84 -52.74
N ILE A 532 10.85 2.06 -53.06
CA ILE A 532 11.75 2.85 -52.20
C ILE A 532 11.10 3.12 -50.86
N SER A 533 9.84 3.57 -50.83
CA SER A 533 9.15 3.86 -49.58
C SER A 533 8.99 2.63 -48.71
N ALA A 534 8.64 1.49 -49.29
CA ALA A 534 8.47 0.23 -48.57
C ALA A 534 9.80 -0.32 -48.05
N ALA A 535 10.87 -0.21 -48.84
CA ALA A 535 12.22 -0.61 -48.43
C ALA A 535 12.80 0.31 -47.34
N ARG A 536 12.57 1.63 -47.44
CA ARG A 536 12.96 2.60 -46.41
C ARG A 536 12.25 2.31 -45.10
N GLN A 537 10.95 2.03 -45.16
CA GLN A 537 10.18 1.62 -43.99
C GLN A 537 10.75 0.32 -43.42
N MET A 538 10.97 -0.71 -44.24
CA MET A 538 11.54 -1.98 -43.78
C MET A 538 12.88 -1.79 -43.06
N TYR A 539 13.86 -1.12 -43.67
CA TYR A 539 15.16 -0.93 -43.04
C TYR A 539 15.06 -0.12 -41.74
N SER A 540 14.18 0.89 -41.70
CA SER A 540 13.91 1.64 -40.47
C SER A 540 13.35 0.75 -39.36
N GLU A 541 12.49 -0.22 -39.68
CA GLU A 541 11.95 -1.16 -38.70
C GLU A 541 13.01 -2.20 -38.28
N GLU A 542 13.89 -2.63 -39.20
CA GLU A 542 15.06 -3.47 -38.87
C GLU A 542 16.01 -2.75 -37.89
N LEU A 543 16.21 -1.43 -38.03
CA LEU A 543 17.00 -0.63 -37.08
C LEU A 543 16.29 -0.49 -35.74
N PHE A 544 14.97 -0.27 -35.74
CA PHE A 544 14.18 -0.16 -34.52
C PHE A 544 14.16 -1.47 -33.71
N ALA A 545 14.09 -2.61 -34.40
CA ALA A 545 14.10 -3.94 -33.80
C ALA A 545 15.52 -4.43 -33.44
N SER A 546 16.58 -3.75 -33.89
CA SER A 546 17.97 -4.20 -33.65
C SER A 546 18.38 -4.05 -32.18
N PRO A 547 18.75 -5.15 -31.48
CA PRO A 547 19.18 -5.11 -30.09
C PRO A 547 20.46 -4.28 -29.90
N ARG A 548 21.42 -4.42 -30.83
CA ARG A 548 22.67 -3.62 -30.82
C ARG A 548 22.39 -2.13 -30.99
N MET A 549 21.43 -1.76 -31.85
CA MET A 549 21.06 -0.36 -32.04
C MET A 549 20.38 0.21 -30.79
N ARG A 550 19.45 -0.54 -30.19
CA ARG A 550 18.82 -0.15 -28.91
C ARG A 550 19.85 0.01 -27.79
N LYS A 551 20.82 -0.91 -27.69
CA LYS A 551 21.95 -0.81 -26.74
C LYS A 551 22.78 0.46 -26.95
N HIS A 552 23.08 0.81 -28.21
CA HIS A 552 23.80 2.05 -28.52
C HIS A 552 23.06 3.29 -28.02
N PHE A 553 21.75 3.39 -28.31
CA PHE A 553 20.92 4.50 -27.83
C PHE A 553 20.85 4.51 -26.31
N ARG A 554 20.55 3.38 -25.66
CA ARG A 554 20.45 3.27 -24.20
C ARG A 554 21.70 3.78 -23.49
N ASN A 555 22.88 3.34 -23.92
CA ASN A 555 24.17 3.78 -23.37
C ASN A 555 24.36 5.29 -23.51
N SER A 556 24.02 5.86 -24.66
CA SER A 556 24.13 7.32 -24.87
C SER A 556 23.13 8.11 -24.03
N TYR A 557 21.92 7.60 -23.82
CA TYR A 557 20.92 8.27 -22.97
C TYR A 557 21.36 8.31 -21.50
N TYR A 558 21.80 7.19 -20.94
CA TYR A 558 22.28 7.21 -19.56
C TYR A 558 23.51 8.12 -19.37
N GLN A 559 24.33 8.29 -20.41
CA GLN A 559 25.54 9.13 -20.33
C GLN A 559 25.30 10.62 -20.50
N ALA A 560 24.31 11.01 -21.32
CA ALA A 560 24.21 12.38 -21.82
C ALA A 560 22.78 12.94 -21.84
N ALA A 561 21.76 12.18 -21.42
CA ALA A 561 20.40 12.72 -21.38
C ALA A 561 20.18 13.60 -20.16
N GLU A 562 19.37 14.63 -20.36
CA GLU A 562 18.93 15.57 -19.34
C GLU A 562 17.40 15.55 -19.25
N ILE A 563 16.91 15.71 -18.02
CA ILE A 563 15.49 15.70 -17.68
C ILE A 563 15.04 17.14 -17.49
N SER A 564 13.94 17.50 -18.15
CA SER A 564 13.29 18.80 -18.01
C SER A 564 11.79 18.63 -17.80
N CYS A 565 11.23 19.41 -16.89
CA CYS A 565 9.81 19.49 -16.63
C CYS A 565 9.19 20.65 -17.41
N ARG A 566 8.05 20.41 -18.06
CA ARG A 566 7.24 21.47 -18.68
C ARG A 566 5.82 21.40 -18.14
N ARG A 567 5.33 22.50 -17.56
CA ARG A 567 3.94 22.58 -17.10
C ARG A 567 2.94 22.38 -18.24
N THR A 568 1.86 21.66 -17.96
CA THR A 568 0.68 21.57 -18.85
C THR A 568 -0.25 22.75 -18.61
N GLU A 569 -1.32 22.88 -19.40
CA GLU A 569 -2.35 23.89 -19.13
C GLU A 569 -3.05 23.64 -17.77
N LYS A 570 -3.22 22.38 -17.36
CA LYS A 570 -3.73 22.01 -16.04
C LYS A 570 -2.74 22.41 -14.94
N GLY A 571 -1.45 22.13 -15.12
CA GLY A 571 -0.40 22.52 -14.18
C GLY A 571 -0.18 24.02 -14.06
N LEU A 572 -0.36 24.79 -15.14
CA LEU A 572 -0.35 26.25 -15.09
C LEU A 572 -1.39 26.79 -14.10
N ARG A 573 -2.60 26.21 -14.11
CA ARG A 573 -3.72 26.65 -13.27
C ARG A 573 -3.66 26.11 -11.84
N ARG A 574 -3.21 24.86 -11.65
CA ARG A 574 -3.23 24.19 -10.34
C ARG A 574 -1.94 24.37 -9.52
N ILE A 575 -0.78 24.44 -10.17
CA ILE A 575 0.50 24.57 -9.46
C ILE A 575 0.80 26.05 -9.27
N ASP A 576 0.38 26.60 -8.13
CA ASP A 576 0.78 27.93 -7.65
C ASP A 576 2.06 27.86 -6.80
N ASP A 577 2.50 29.01 -6.28
CA ASP A 577 3.73 29.14 -5.45
C ASP A 577 3.62 28.36 -4.11
N SER A 578 2.43 27.94 -3.69
CA SER A 578 2.18 27.17 -2.45
C SER A 578 2.06 25.66 -2.68
N HIS A 579 1.75 25.25 -3.92
CA HIS A 579 1.55 23.87 -4.31
C HIS A 579 2.81 23.02 -4.11
N PRO A 580 2.72 21.76 -3.63
CA PRO A 580 3.89 20.89 -3.41
C PRO A 580 4.78 20.71 -4.63
N TYR A 581 4.18 20.56 -5.82
CA TYR A 581 4.91 20.45 -7.10
C TYR A 581 5.44 21.77 -7.69
N TYR A 582 5.36 22.90 -6.97
CA TYR A 582 5.93 24.15 -7.49
C TYR A 582 7.42 24.01 -7.74
N GLU A 583 8.15 23.32 -6.86
CA GLU A 583 9.60 23.08 -6.94
C GLU A 583 10.06 22.32 -8.19
N ILE A 584 9.14 21.65 -8.91
CA ILE A 584 9.45 20.94 -10.17
C ILE A 584 8.88 21.64 -11.40
N LYS A 585 8.00 22.64 -11.23
CA LYS A 585 7.18 23.23 -12.31
C LYS A 585 8.02 23.78 -13.47
N TYR A 586 9.20 24.34 -13.17
CA TYR A 586 10.09 24.98 -14.14
C TYR A 586 11.52 24.40 -14.12
N LEU A 587 11.70 23.17 -13.60
CA LEU A 587 13.00 22.50 -13.64
C LEU A 587 13.40 22.16 -15.07
N GLN A 588 14.64 22.48 -15.43
CA GLN A 588 15.20 22.18 -16.75
C GLN A 588 16.65 21.69 -16.64
N ASN A 589 17.09 20.95 -17.65
CA ASN A 589 18.47 20.50 -17.84
C ASN A 589 19.06 19.77 -16.62
N GLN A 590 18.27 18.91 -15.97
CA GLN A 590 18.71 18.13 -14.82
C GLN A 590 19.42 16.87 -15.32
N ALA A 591 20.69 16.68 -14.94
CA ALA A 591 21.40 15.47 -15.29
C ALA A 591 20.80 14.25 -14.56
N ILE A 592 20.80 13.08 -15.19
CA ILE A 592 20.32 11.85 -14.56
C ILE A 592 21.07 11.57 -13.25
N ALA A 593 22.39 11.80 -13.21
CA ALA A 593 23.21 11.60 -12.02
C ALA A 593 22.77 12.50 -10.84
N ASP A 594 22.43 13.76 -11.11
CA ASP A 594 22.02 14.70 -10.05
C ASP A 594 20.66 14.29 -9.46
N LEU A 595 19.73 13.82 -10.30
CA LEU A 595 18.42 13.34 -9.87
C LEU A 595 18.47 12.00 -9.12
N VAL A 596 19.44 11.15 -9.43
CA VAL A 596 19.71 9.91 -8.69
C VAL A 596 20.09 10.20 -7.24
N HIS A 597 20.76 11.32 -6.98
CA HIS A 597 21.06 11.80 -5.62
C HIS A 597 19.89 12.55 -4.96
N GLN A 598 18.79 12.81 -5.70
CA GLN A 598 17.56 13.44 -5.20
C GLN A 598 16.33 12.63 -5.64
N PRO A 599 16.21 11.37 -5.16
CA PRO A 599 15.18 10.45 -5.67
C PRO A 599 13.76 10.97 -5.48
N GLU A 600 13.54 11.72 -4.40
CA GLU A 600 12.28 12.34 -4.01
C GLU A 600 11.78 13.32 -5.08
N LEU A 601 12.71 14.11 -5.65
CA LEU A 601 12.40 15.08 -6.68
C LEU A 601 11.93 14.38 -7.94
N PHE A 602 12.61 13.31 -8.34
CA PHE A 602 12.21 12.52 -9.52
C PHE A 602 10.86 11.83 -9.30
N LEU A 603 10.60 11.24 -8.14
CA LEU A 603 9.29 10.63 -7.85
C LEU A 603 8.15 11.66 -7.90
N LYS A 604 8.38 12.88 -7.39
CA LYS A 604 7.42 14.00 -7.52
C LYS A 604 7.19 14.38 -8.98
N MET A 605 8.23 14.43 -9.80
CA MET A 605 8.08 14.67 -11.24
C MET A 605 7.15 13.63 -11.86
N MET A 606 7.41 12.34 -11.59
CA MET A 606 6.66 11.23 -12.17
C MET A 606 5.18 11.28 -11.76
N LYS A 607 4.90 11.52 -10.47
CA LYS A 607 3.52 11.65 -9.99
C LYS A 607 2.80 12.87 -10.60
N ALA A 608 3.48 14.01 -10.69
CA ALA A 608 2.91 15.20 -11.30
C ALA A 608 2.62 15.02 -12.81
N GLU A 609 3.39 14.17 -13.50
CA GLU A 609 3.10 13.78 -14.88
C GLU A 609 1.91 12.84 -14.98
N GLU A 610 1.81 11.83 -14.10
CA GLU A 610 0.65 10.94 -14.00
C GLU A 610 -0.65 11.71 -13.76
N GLU A 611 -0.62 12.76 -12.92
CA GLU A 611 -1.77 13.65 -12.67
C GLU A 611 -2.03 14.65 -13.80
N GLY A 612 -1.19 14.66 -14.85
CA GLY A 612 -1.30 15.54 -16.01
C GLY A 612 -0.97 17.00 -15.72
N LEU A 613 -0.22 17.31 -14.67
CA LEU A 613 0.17 18.66 -14.27
C LEU A 613 1.46 19.11 -14.97
N VAL A 614 2.40 18.19 -15.17
CA VAL A 614 3.64 18.45 -15.90
C VAL A 614 3.85 17.41 -16.99
N THR A 615 4.77 17.68 -17.91
CA THR A 615 5.27 16.71 -18.88
C THR A 615 6.78 16.65 -18.71
N ILE A 616 7.30 15.44 -18.49
CA ILE A 616 8.73 15.22 -18.33
C ILE A 616 9.31 14.90 -19.69
N LYS A 617 10.29 15.69 -20.11
CA LYS A 617 11.04 15.46 -21.34
C LYS A 617 12.45 14.99 -20.99
N LEU A 618 12.81 13.84 -21.55
CA LEU A 618 14.16 13.33 -21.56
C LEU A 618 14.77 13.65 -22.92
N ASP A 619 15.59 14.70 -22.95
CA ASP A 619 16.23 15.19 -24.17
C ASP A 619 17.75 14.95 -24.06
N MET A 620 18.41 14.70 -25.19
CA MET A 620 19.87 14.63 -25.27
C MET A 620 20.39 15.95 -25.84
N PRO A 621 21.15 16.78 -25.09
CA PRO A 621 21.69 18.04 -25.60
C PRO A 621 22.54 17.85 -26.86
N ALA A 622 23.33 16.78 -26.91
CA ALA A 622 24.16 16.40 -28.06
C ALA A 622 23.38 15.62 -29.15
N ARG A 623 22.05 15.74 -29.24
CA ARG A 623 21.21 15.01 -30.22
C ARG A 623 21.69 15.18 -31.66
N TYR A 624 22.03 16.41 -32.07
CA TYR A 624 22.49 16.67 -33.43
C TYR A 624 23.79 15.92 -33.71
N ASP A 625 24.78 16.05 -32.81
CA ASP A 625 26.06 15.38 -32.96
C ASP A 625 25.88 13.86 -32.95
N PHE A 626 25.10 13.31 -32.01
CA PHE A 626 24.81 11.88 -31.97
C PHE A 626 24.21 11.37 -33.30
N ARG A 627 23.24 12.11 -33.88
CA ARG A 627 22.66 11.78 -35.19
C ARG A 627 23.67 11.92 -36.33
N GLN A 628 24.54 12.94 -36.31
CA GLN A 628 25.59 13.10 -37.31
C GLN A 628 26.61 11.97 -37.23
N HIS A 629 27.04 11.56 -36.04
CA HIS A 629 27.96 10.44 -35.85
C HIS A 629 27.34 9.15 -36.37
N LEU A 630 26.07 8.84 -36.03
CA LEU A 630 25.39 7.66 -36.55
C LEU A 630 25.26 7.69 -38.08
N TYR A 631 25.00 8.86 -38.65
CA TYR A 631 24.95 9.03 -40.11
C TYR A 631 26.32 8.83 -40.77
N GLN A 632 27.41 9.33 -40.18
CA GLN A 632 28.79 9.08 -40.63
C GLN A 632 29.18 7.59 -40.60
N GLU A 633 28.55 6.80 -39.74
CA GLU A 633 28.72 5.34 -39.74
C GLU A 633 27.96 4.63 -40.88
N PHE A 634 27.08 5.36 -41.58
CA PHE A 634 26.31 4.87 -42.73
C PHE A 634 26.68 5.55 -44.06
N GLU A 635 27.70 6.40 -44.09
CA GLU A 635 28.19 7.03 -45.33
C GLU A 635 29.21 6.14 -46.06
N SER A 636 29.13 6.12 -47.40
CA SER A 636 30.14 5.52 -48.26
C SER A 636 31.28 6.51 -48.54
N GLU A 637 32.46 5.98 -48.85
CA GLU A 637 33.66 6.78 -49.21
C GLU A 637 33.64 7.30 -50.66
N ASN A 638 32.57 7.04 -51.42
CA ASN A 638 32.46 7.42 -52.82
C ASN A 638 31.94 8.86 -53.00
N PHE A 639 32.35 9.52 -54.10
CA PHE A 639 32.03 10.93 -54.38
C PHE A 639 31.33 11.16 -55.73
N SER A 640 30.54 10.20 -56.22
CA SER A 640 29.75 10.35 -57.47
C SER A 640 28.33 10.84 -57.20
N ASP A 641 27.67 11.49 -58.17
CA ASP A 641 26.25 11.89 -58.07
C ASP A 641 25.34 10.70 -57.68
N ARG A 642 25.67 9.50 -58.16
CA ARG A 642 25.02 8.24 -57.78
C ARG A 642 25.21 7.93 -56.29
N ALA A 643 26.44 8.02 -55.81
CA ALA A 643 26.77 7.81 -54.40
C ALA A 643 26.09 8.87 -53.50
N GLU A 644 25.97 10.11 -53.98
CA GLU A 644 25.23 11.16 -53.27
C GLU A 644 23.75 10.83 -53.10
N GLN A 645 23.08 10.32 -54.14
CA GLN A 645 21.69 9.87 -54.05
C GLN A 645 21.51 8.68 -53.10
N TRP A 646 22.45 7.71 -53.11
CA TRP A 646 22.44 6.61 -52.15
C TRP A 646 22.65 7.08 -50.71
N ARG A 647 23.57 8.02 -50.47
CA ARG A 647 23.76 8.67 -49.15
C ARG A 647 22.50 9.40 -48.69
N GLU A 648 21.83 10.12 -49.58
CA GLU A 648 20.57 10.80 -49.28
C GLU A 648 19.48 9.80 -48.87
N GLU A 649 19.35 8.68 -49.57
CA GLU A 649 18.39 7.64 -49.21
C GLU A 649 18.71 6.98 -47.85
N ARG A 650 19.99 6.71 -47.55
CA ARG A 650 20.42 6.21 -46.23
C ARG A 650 20.11 7.20 -45.11
N LYS A 651 20.28 8.50 -45.37
CA LYS A 651 19.88 9.56 -44.42
C LYS A 651 18.37 9.51 -44.13
N LYS A 652 17.54 9.39 -45.16
CA LYS A 652 16.08 9.28 -45.02
C LYS A 652 15.65 8.05 -44.21
N VAL A 653 16.40 6.94 -44.28
CA VAL A 653 16.18 5.76 -43.43
C VAL A 653 16.42 6.07 -41.96
N LEU A 654 17.56 6.67 -41.62
CA LEU A 654 17.87 7.07 -40.24
C LEU A 654 16.86 8.09 -39.70
N ASP A 655 16.47 9.04 -40.54
CA ASP A 655 15.48 10.07 -40.19
C ASP A 655 14.11 9.48 -39.84
N LEU A 656 13.77 8.33 -40.42
CA LEU A 656 12.54 7.58 -40.12
C LEU A 656 12.68 6.72 -38.85
N ALA A 657 13.85 6.10 -38.61
CA ALA A 657 14.08 5.20 -37.48
C ALA A 657 14.31 5.94 -36.16
N TYR A 658 15.04 7.07 -36.21
CA TYR A 658 15.50 7.79 -35.03
C TYR A 658 14.39 8.18 -34.06
N PRO A 659 13.26 8.80 -34.49
CA PRO A 659 12.21 9.21 -33.56
C PRO A 659 11.56 8.03 -32.82
N LYS A 660 11.49 6.86 -33.46
CA LYS A 660 10.93 5.64 -32.85
C LYS A 660 11.86 5.08 -31.77
N LEU A 661 13.16 4.99 -32.08
CA LEU A 661 14.20 4.55 -31.15
C LEU A 661 14.31 5.50 -29.96
N GLU A 662 14.32 6.81 -30.20
CA GLU A 662 14.31 7.82 -29.14
C GLU A 662 13.09 7.66 -28.23
N LYS A 663 11.87 7.52 -28.80
CA LYS A 663 10.65 7.37 -27.99
C LYS A 663 10.70 6.16 -27.06
N ILE A 664 11.09 4.98 -27.56
CA ILE A 664 11.10 3.75 -26.75
C ILE A 664 12.22 3.75 -25.71
N ILE A 665 13.42 4.19 -26.09
CA ILE A 665 14.57 4.22 -25.18
C ILE A 665 14.36 5.24 -24.07
N ALA A 666 13.82 6.43 -24.39
CA ALA A 666 13.52 7.43 -23.38
C ALA A 666 12.49 6.94 -22.36
N LYS A 667 11.45 6.23 -22.82
CA LYS A 667 10.45 5.60 -21.92
C LYS A 667 11.11 4.59 -20.99
N ASN A 668 11.94 3.69 -21.53
CA ASN A 668 12.57 2.63 -20.74
C ASN A 668 13.57 3.19 -19.73
N VAL A 669 14.42 4.14 -20.13
CA VAL A 669 15.38 4.82 -19.23
C VAL A 669 14.66 5.49 -18.07
N LYS A 670 13.54 6.16 -18.34
CA LYS A 670 12.71 6.82 -17.33
C LYS A 670 12.09 5.84 -16.32
N GLU A 671 11.65 4.66 -16.78
CA GLU A 671 11.13 3.61 -15.90
C GLU A 671 12.21 3.00 -15.00
N VAL A 672 13.42 2.80 -15.54
CA VAL A 672 14.56 2.31 -14.75
C VAL A 672 14.94 3.31 -13.66
N ILE A 673 14.99 4.60 -13.98
CA ILE A 673 15.25 5.66 -12.98
C ILE A 673 14.14 5.69 -11.94
N ARG A 674 12.87 5.55 -12.33
CA ARG A 674 11.73 5.48 -11.40
C ARG A 674 11.92 4.34 -10.40
N THR A 675 12.20 3.13 -10.91
CA THR A 675 12.41 1.95 -10.06
C THR A 675 13.57 2.14 -9.10
N PHE A 676 14.68 2.70 -9.57
CA PHE A 676 15.83 3.01 -8.72
C PHE A 676 15.47 4.02 -7.62
N CYS A 677 14.84 5.14 -7.96
CA CYS A 677 14.45 6.16 -6.98
C CYS A 677 13.45 5.63 -5.96
N GLN A 678 12.52 4.75 -6.36
CA GLN A 678 11.63 4.06 -5.42
C GLN A 678 12.42 3.18 -4.44
N ASP A 679 13.35 2.36 -4.94
CA ASP A 679 14.14 1.45 -4.11
C ASP A 679 15.00 2.22 -3.08
N GLU A 680 15.53 3.40 -3.42
CA GLU A 680 16.30 4.25 -2.49
C GLU A 680 15.41 4.88 -1.40
N VAL A 681 14.21 5.39 -1.74
CA VAL A 681 13.28 5.95 -0.73
C VAL A 681 12.68 4.84 0.15
N LEU A 682 12.44 3.64 -0.40
CA LEU A 682 12.05 2.46 0.37
C LEU A 682 13.11 2.09 1.42
N LYS A 683 14.39 2.17 1.05
CA LYS A 683 15.50 1.97 1.98
C LYS A 683 15.45 3.00 3.12
N MET A 684 15.24 4.28 2.82
CA MET A 684 15.11 5.33 3.84
C MET A 684 13.92 5.08 4.78
N CYS A 685 12.76 4.64 4.25
CA CYS A 685 11.59 4.28 5.06
C CYS A 685 11.91 3.11 6.00
N ARG A 686 12.59 2.06 5.49
CA ARG A 686 13.01 0.90 6.28
C ARG A 686 13.97 1.30 7.40
N GLU A 687 14.97 2.12 7.10
CA GLU A 687 15.95 2.60 8.08
C GLU A 687 15.28 3.41 9.20
N GLU A 688 14.33 4.27 8.85
CA GLU A 688 13.57 5.04 9.84
C GLU A 688 12.70 4.14 10.72
N TYR A 689 12.02 3.16 10.13
CA TYR A 689 11.25 2.19 10.89
C TYR A 689 12.13 1.32 11.80
N ALA A 690 13.29 0.88 11.31
CA ALA A 690 14.26 0.09 12.09
C ALA A 690 14.75 0.88 13.32
N LYS A 691 14.97 2.19 13.23
CA LYS A 691 15.31 3.04 14.40
C LYS A 691 14.18 3.08 15.43
N ARG A 692 12.92 3.08 14.99
CA ARG A 692 11.75 3.01 15.88
C ARG A 692 11.56 1.64 16.52
N LEU A 693 12.06 0.58 15.89
CA LEU A 693 12.05 -0.77 16.44
C LEU A 693 13.25 -1.02 17.39
N ASP A 694 14.41 -0.40 17.10
CA ASP A 694 15.67 -0.46 17.87
C ASP A 694 15.58 0.39 19.15
N GLN A 695 14.61 0.07 20.00
CA GLN A 695 14.47 0.61 21.34
C GLN A 695 13.93 -0.45 22.30
N ALA A 696 14.66 -0.62 23.39
CA ALA A 696 14.31 -1.40 24.55
C ALA A 696 13.10 -0.78 25.29
N PRO A 697 12.49 -1.52 26.22
CA PRO A 697 11.59 -0.96 27.22
C PRO A 697 12.19 0.27 27.91
N TYR A 698 11.35 1.21 28.33
CA TYR A 698 11.80 2.34 29.16
C TYR A 698 12.47 1.78 30.41
N LYS A 699 13.77 2.04 30.56
CA LYS A 699 14.59 1.57 31.67
C LYS A 699 14.48 2.56 32.83
N PRO A 700 13.81 2.21 33.95
CA PRO A 700 13.86 3.03 35.15
C PRO A 700 15.29 3.08 35.71
N LYS A 701 15.61 4.14 36.44
CA LYS A 701 16.92 4.30 37.10
C LYS A 701 17.19 3.13 38.05
N GLY A 702 18.43 2.60 37.98
CA GLY A 702 18.86 1.44 38.76
C GLY A 702 18.51 0.08 38.19
N MET A 703 17.59 0.00 37.24
CA MET A 703 17.15 -1.28 36.68
C MET A 703 18.06 -1.75 35.55
N ILE A 704 18.00 -3.04 35.22
CA ILE A 704 18.71 -3.62 34.08
C ILE A 704 17.96 -3.27 32.78
N LEU A 705 18.70 -3.08 31.69
CA LEU A 705 18.08 -2.83 30.39
C LEU A 705 17.21 -4.04 29.98
N GLY A 706 16.03 -3.79 29.42
CA GLY A 706 15.04 -4.84 29.14
C GLY A 706 14.04 -5.10 30.28
N THR A 707 14.28 -4.56 31.49
CA THR A 707 13.28 -4.64 32.57
C THR A 707 12.01 -3.88 32.18
N THR A 708 10.86 -4.54 32.24
CA THR A 708 9.57 -3.93 31.90
C THR A 708 9.10 -2.99 33.02
N PRO A 709 8.88 -1.69 32.76
CA PRO A 709 8.46 -0.74 33.78
C PRO A 709 6.97 -0.86 34.13
N ARG A 710 6.61 -0.48 35.36
CA ARG A 710 5.22 -0.22 35.75
C ARG A 710 4.89 1.24 35.50
N VAL A 711 3.88 1.48 34.66
CA VAL A 711 3.67 2.79 34.03
C VAL A 711 2.33 3.38 34.46
N LEU A 712 2.36 4.62 34.95
CA LEU A 712 1.18 5.45 35.11
C LEU A 712 1.11 6.45 33.96
N VAL A 713 0.08 6.37 33.11
CA VAL A 713 -0.08 7.31 32.00
C VAL A 713 -1.23 8.27 32.24
N LEU A 714 -1.04 9.54 31.89
CA LEU A 714 -2.08 10.58 31.92
C LEU A 714 -2.20 11.28 30.56
N SER A 715 -3.44 11.61 30.18
CA SER A 715 -3.72 12.42 28.98
C SER A 715 -4.98 13.26 29.12
N ASN A 716 -4.91 14.50 28.61
CA ASN A 716 -6.04 15.41 28.42
C ASN A 716 -6.64 15.35 27.00
N GLY A 717 -6.09 14.53 26.10
CA GLY A 717 -6.52 14.47 24.71
C GLY A 717 -6.41 15.84 23.98
N MET A 718 -7.53 16.30 23.40
CA MET A 718 -7.65 17.63 22.76
C MET A 718 -8.08 18.73 23.75
N SER A 719 -8.44 18.37 24.97
CA SER A 719 -9.14 19.25 25.91
C SER A 719 -8.17 20.06 26.79
N ASP A 720 -8.64 21.16 27.38
CA ASP A 720 -7.83 21.97 28.30
C ASP A 720 -7.76 21.25 29.66
N PRO A 721 -6.56 20.83 30.14
CA PRO A 721 -6.43 20.11 31.41
C PRO A 721 -6.90 20.93 32.63
N ALA A 722 -7.06 22.26 32.49
CA ALA A 722 -7.59 23.11 33.55
C ALA A 722 -9.13 23.11 33.63
N ARG A 723 -9.84 22.67 32.60
CA ARG A 723 -11.30 22.71 32.50
C ARG A 723 -11.93 21.33 32.45
N ASP A 724 -11.31 20.44 31.69
CA ASP A 724 -11.81 19.13 31.35
C ASP A 724 -11.04 18.02 32.08
N PRO A 725 -11.65 16.85 32.31
CA PRO A 725 -11.01 15.78 33.06
C PRO A 725 -9.85 15.15 32.29
N ILE A 726 -8.73 14.97 33.00
CA ILE A 726 -7.55 14.24 32.56
C ILE A 726 -7.81 12.75 32.79
N CYS A 727 -7.74 11.94 31.74
CA CYS A 727 -7.84 10.48 31.87
C CYS A 727 -6.49 9.90 32.25
N TRP A 728 -6.49 8.82 33.04
CA TRP A 728 -5.28 8.09 33.39
C TRP A 728 -5.50 6.59 33.42
N ALA A 729 -4.41 5.84 33.21
CA ALA A 729 -4.39 4.38 33.29
C ALA A 729 -3.10 3.91 33.98
N TRP A 730 -3.23 2.92 34.85
CA TRP A 730 -2.13 2.22 35.52
C TRP A 730 -1.96 0.84 34.90
N VAL A 731 -0.76 0.58 34.36
CA VAL A 731 -0.40 -0.67 33.70
C VAL A 731 0.80 -1.29 34.43
N GLU A 732 0.64 -2.53 34.88
CA GLU A 732 1.70 -3.31 35.54
C GLU A 732 2.72 -3.84 34.53
N GLU A 733 3.83 -4.36 35.04
CA GLU A 733 4.94 -4.96 34.26
C GLU A 733 4.53 -6.04 33.26
N ASP A 734 3.40 -6.73 33.47
CA ASP A 734 2.86 -7.74 32.55
C ASP A 734 1.90 -7.16 31.48
N GLY A 735 1.78 -5.84 31.40
CA GLY A 735 0.95 -5.14 30.42
C GLY A 735 -0.55 -5.10 30.73
N ARG A 736 -0.98 -5.65 31.88
CA ARG A 736 -2.40 -5.59 32.30
C ARG A 736 -2.75 -4.24 32.92
N VAL A 737 -3.92 -3.74 32.53
CA VAL A 737 -4.53 -2.54 33.11
C VAL A 737 -5.19 -2.91 34.43
N ILE A 738 -4.64 -2.46 35.56
CA ILE A 738 -5.20 -2.75 36.89
C ILE A 738 -6.20 -1.69 37.33
N GLU A 739 -5.93 -0.43 37.01
CA GLU A 739 -6.76 0.69 37.45
C GLU A 739 -6.74 1.82 36.42
N GLN A 740 -7.84 2.54 36.32
CA GLN A 740 -8.01 3.68 35.43
C GLN A 740 -8.99 4.65 36.05
N GLY A 741 -8.89 5.92 35.68
CA GLY A 741 -9.76 6.94 36.23
C GLY A 741 -9.67 8.26 35.50
N LYS A 742 -10.24 9.27 36.15
CA LYS A 742 -10.22 10.65 35.68
C LYS A 742 -9.84 11.56 36.84
N LEU A 743 -8.96 12.51 36.57
CA LEU A 743 -8.60 13.60 37.47
C LEU A 743 -9.14 14.91 36.90
N GLY A 744 -9.47 15.86 37.76
CA GLY A 744 -9.84 17.23 37.40
C GLY A 744 -8.60 18.12 37.26
N ASN A 745 -8.78 19.40 37.57
CA ASN A 745 -7.73 20.42 37.41
C ASN A 745 -6.58 20.24 38.41
N LEU A 746 -5.47 19.65 37.95
CA LEU A 746 -4.25 19.44 38.75
C LEU A 746 -3.44 20.72 39.04
N ALA A 747 -3.69 21.80 38.30
CA ALA A 747 -3.00 23.07 38.51
C ALA A 747 -3.49 23.82 39.77
N ARG A 748 -4.78 23.69 40.13
CA ARG A 748 -5.41 24.51 41.18
C ARG A 748 -6.26 23.74 42.19
N ASP A 749 -6.87 22.61 41.82
CA ASP A 749 -7.77 21.89 42.72
C ASP A 749 -6.98 20.96 43.65
N GLU A 750 -6.76 21.40 44.89
CA GLU A 750 -5.98 20.63 45.86
C GLU A 750 -6.56 19.24 46.13
N ARG A 751 -7.88 19.04 46.02
CA ARG A 751 -8.48 17.69 46.21
C ARG A 751 -8.01 16.72 45.12
N GLN A 752 -7.93 17.20 43.88
CA GLN A 752 -7.47 16.41 42.74
C GLN A 752 -5.95 16.19 42.80
N ARG A 753 -5.19 17.16 43.33
CA ARG A 753 -3.76 17.02 43.60
C ARG A 753 -3.49 15.98 44.70
N GLU A 754 -4.28 15.97 45.78
CA GLU A 754 -4.22 14.95 46.84
C GLU A 754 -4.60 13.56 46.30
N GLU A 755 -5.60 13.47 45.43
CA GLU A 755 -6.00 12.21 44.78
C GLU A 755 -4.88 11.66 43.87
N PHE A 756 -4.22 12.53 43.09
CA PHE A 756 -3.05 12.15 42.31
C PHE A 756 -1.87 11.70 43.18
N GLU A 757 -1.59 12.43 44.26
CA GLU A 757 -0.53 12.08 45.23
C GLU A 757 -0.80 10.71 45.87
N GLU A 758 -2.05 10.44 46.26
CA GLU A 758 -2.46 9.16 46.82
C GLU A 758 -2.33 8.04 45.80
N LEU A 759 -2.75 8.25 44.55
CA LEU A 759 -2.61 7.29 43.46
C LEU A 759 -1.14 6.88 43.24
N VAL A 760 -0.24 7.87 43.13
CA VAL A 760 1.19 7.62 42.93
C VAL A 760 1.79 6.89 44.13
N LYS A 761 1.44 7.27 45.36
CA LYS A 761 1.92 6.58 46.58
C LYS A 761 1.40 5.16 46.69
N ARG A 762 0.15 4.91 46.29
CA ARG A 762 -0.49 3.60 46.33
C ARG A 762 0.10 2.64 45.30
N ARG A 763 0.26 3.08 44.05
CA ARG A 763 0.70 2.25 42.93
C ARG A 763 2.21 2.18 42.77
N ARG A 764 2.93 3.19 43.27
CA ARG A 764 4.39 3.32 43.16
C ARG A 764 4.88 3.10 41.71
N PRO A 765 4.39 3.88 40.73
CA PRO A 765 4.88 3.80 39.35
C PRO A 765 6.39 3.96 39.26
N ASP A 766 7.01 3.29 38.29
CA ASP A 766 8.43 3.47 37.99
C ASP A 766 8.65 4.73 37.14
N VAL A 767 7.65 5.07 36.32
CA VAL A 767 7.64 6.27 35.47
C VAL A 767 6.21 6.76 35.21
N ILE A 768 6.07 8.07 35.00
CA ILE A 768 4.82 8.68 34.54
C ILE A 768 4.93 8.99 33.05
N GLY A 769 4.07 8.39 32.24
CA GLY A 769 3.92 8.74 30.81
C GLY A 769 2.88 9.83 30.60
N VAL A 770 3.15 10.79 29.73
CA VAL A 770 2.20 11.85 29.35
C VAL A 770 2.20 12.02 27.85
N SER A 771 1.02 12.12 27.24
CA SER A 771 0.91 12.57 25.86
C SER A 771 -0.51 13.10 25.59
N GLY A 772 -0.73 13.64 24.41
CA GLY A 772 -2.00 14.23 24.00
C GLY A 772 -1.96 14.77 22.60
N TRP A 773 -3.06 15.39 22.18
CA TRP A 773 -3.30 15.77 20.78
C TRP A 773 -3.30 17.29 20.58
N SER A 774 -2.95 18.05 21.61
CA SER A 774 -3.00 19.51 21.58
C SER A 774 -1.82 20.16 22.31
N ALA A 775 -1.49 21.39 21.93
CA ALA A 775 -0.49 22.21 22.63
C ALA A 775 -0.80 22.40 24.12
N GLU A 776 -2.07 22.25 24.54
CA GLU A 776 -2.50 22.35 25.94
C GLU A 776 -1.94 21.21 26.82
N THR A 777 -1.54 20.08 26.22
CA THR A 777 -0.88 18.97 26.93
C THR A 777 0.45 19.39 27.57
N THR A 778 1.11 20.43 27.05
CA THR A 778 2.32 20.99 27.68
C THR A 778 2.06 21.56 29.07
N LYS A 779 0.84 22.05 29.34
CA LYS A 779 0.42 22.50 30.68
C LYS A 779 0.30 21.32 31.62
N LEU A 780 -0.30 20.22 31.16
CA LEU A 780 -0.38 18.98 31.94
C LEU A 780 1.00 18.44 32.30
N VAL A 781 1.96 18.44 31.36
CA VAL A 781 3.35 18.03 31.62
C VAL A 781 3.96 18.88 32.75
N ARG A 782 3.86 20.21 32.64
CA ARG A 782 4.38 21.15 33.67
C ARG A 782 3.68 20.99 35.01
N ASP A 783 2.38 20.76 35.02
CA ASP A 783 1.59 20.56 36.25
C ASP A 783 2.02 19.27 36.96
N LEU A 784 2.27 18.20 36.21
CA LEU A 784 2.75 16.91 36.74
C LEU A 784 4.19 17.01 37.25
N GLU A 785 5.10 17.59 36.47
CA GLU A 785 6.48 17.85 36.92
C GLU A 785 6.50 18.73 38.18
N GLY A 786 5.66 19.77 38.21
CA GLY A 786 5.48 20.63 39.38
C GLY A 786 4.97 19.88 40.60
N LEU A 787 3.96 19.02 40.43
CA LEU A 787 3.37 18.21 41.49
C LEU A 787 4.34 17.17 42.05
N VAL A 788 5.07 16.47 41.19
CA VAL A 788 6.11 15.51 41.59
C VAL A 788 7.12 16.19 42.50
N ASN A 789 7.60 17.37 42.10
CA ASN A 789 8.58 18.14 42.88
C ASN A 789 7.99 18.72 44.18
N GLU A 790 6.77 19.26 44.13
CA GLU A 790 6.10 19.87 45.29
C GLU A 790 5.75 18.84 46.37
N LYS A 791 5.23 17.69 45.97
CA LYS A 791 4.78 16.62 46.87
C LYS A 791 5.90 15.65 47.26
N GLY A 792 7.09 15.79 46.67
CA GLY A 792 8.24 14.92 46.92
C GLY A 792 7.97 13.49 46.50
N LEU A 793 7.34 13.29 45.33
CA LEU A 793 7.08 11.97 44.78
C LEU A 793 8.36 11.42 44.18
N MET A 794 8.88 10.35 44.77
CA MET A 794 10.16 9.75 44.40
C MET A 794 9.95 8.50 43.54
N GLY A 795 10.84 8.28 42.58
CA GLY A 795 10.93 7.06 41.80
C GLY A 795 11.51 5.88 42.59
N PRO A 796 11.83 4.77 41.91
CA PRO A 796 12.43 3.60 42.55
C PRO A 796 13.80 3.92 43.17
N GLU A 797 14.11 3.21 44.25
CA GLU A 797 15.35 3.33 45.02
C GLU A 797 16.43 2.51 44.28
N PHE A 798 17.57 3.14 43.97
CA PHE A 798 18.65 2.49 43.23
C PHE A 798 20.01 2.67 43.89
N GLU A 799 20.92 1.73 43.65
CA GLU A 799 22.31 1.83 44.09
C GLU A 799 23.08 2.73 43.11
N ASP A 800 23.61 3.84 43.62
CA ASP A 800 24.40 4.78 42.83
C ASP A 800 25.76 4.13 42.50
N PRO A 801 26.10 3.94 41.20
CA PRO A 801 27.33 3.26 40.81
C PRO A 801 28.62 4.00 41.21
N ASP A 802 28.55 5.31 41.49
CA ASP A 802 29.71 6.10 41.89
C ASP A 802 29.95 6.05 43.41
N THR A 803 28.88 5.96 44.22
CA THR A 803 28.99 6.01 45.69
C THR A 803 28.66 4.69 46.39
N ASN A 804 28.08 3.70 45.69
CA ASN A 804 27.50 2.47 46.23
C ASN A 804 26.48 2.72 47.38
N ASP A 805 25.85 3.90 47.39
CA ASP A 805 24.80 4.25 48.35
C ASP A 805 23.44 4.14 47.65
N TYR A 806 22.43 3.67 48.39
CA TYR A 806 21.05 3.66 47.88
C TYR A 806 20.48 5.08 47.90
N ARG A 807 19.99 5.53 46.74
CA ARG A 807 19.41 6.86 46.55
C ARG A 807 18.06 6.77 45.84
N THR A 808 17.22 7.75 46.11
CA THR A 808 15.98 8.02 45.37
C THR A 808 16.10 9.35 44.65
N GLU A 809 15.48 9.43 43.47
CA GLU A 809 15.32 10.67 42.71
C GLU A 809 13.84 10.97 42.47
N PRO A 810 13.46 12.21 42.15
CA PRO A 810 12.09 12.55 41.79
C PRO A 810 11.58 11.66 40.65
N LEU A 811 10.33 11.22 40.75
CA LEU A 811 9.69 10.37 39.74
C LEU A 811 9.67 11.05 38.37
N GLU A 812 10.06 10.34 37.32
CA GLU A 812 10.22 10.94 36.00
C GLU A 812 8.88 11.07 35.27
N VAL A 813 8.67 12.21 34.63
CA VAL A 813 7.53 12.50 33.75
C VAL A 813 8.06 12.53 32.32
N VAL A 814 7.63 11.58 31.50
CA VAL A 814 8.14 11.37 30.14
C VAL A 814 7.03 11.64 29.14
N VAL A 815 7.33 12.46 28.14
CA VAL A 815 6.44 12.63 26.99
C VAL A 815 6.62 11.45 26.04
N VAL A 816 5.55 10.68 25.84
CA VAL A 816 5.58 9.41 25.10
C VAL A 816 5.16 9.63 23.65
N ASN A 817 5.89 8.99 22.71
CA ASN A 817 5.48 8.95 21.29
C ASN A 817 4.13 8.25 21.16
N ASP A 818 3.16 8.95 20.57
CA ASP A 818 1.78 8.52 20.56
C ASP A 818 1.25 8.02 19.22
N GLU A 819 2.12 7.88 18.21
CA GLU A 819 1.69 7.52 16.84
C GLU A 819 0.96 6.17 16.78
N VAL A 820 1.45 5.17 17.51
CA VAL A 820 0.79 3.85 17.61
C VAL A 820 -0.50 3.97 18.43
N ALA A 821 -0.47 4.74 19.53
CA ALA A 821 -1.64 4.95 20.38
C ALA A 821 -2.78 5.67 19.66
N ARG A 822 -2.48 6.56 18.71
CA ARG A 822 -3.46 7.25 17.86
C ARG A 822 -4.23 6.29 16.96
N LEU A 823 -3.55 5.27 16.41
CA LEU A 823 -4.19 4.23 15.61
C LEU A 823 -4.94 3.23 16.50
N TYR A 824 -4.35 2.86 17.65
CA TYR A 824 -4.96 1.88 18.56
C TYR A 824 -6.29 2.36 19.15
N LYS A 825 -6.38 3.62 19.62
CA LYS A 825 -7.48 4.07 20.51
C LYS A 825 -8.90 3.76 20.00
N ASP A 826 -9.12 3.81 18.70
CA ASP A 826 -10.41 3.54 18.04
C ASP A 826 -10.41 2.25 17.20
N SER A 827 -9.32 1.48 17.26
CA SER A 827 -9.18 0.22 16.51
C SER A 827 -10.14 -0.87 17.03
N PRO A 828 -10.51 -1.84 16.18
CA PRO A 828 -11.26 -3.04 16.61
C PRO A 828 -10.55 -3.82 17.72
N ARG A 829 -9.20 -3.86 17.70
CA ARG A 829 -8.37 -4.48 18.73
C ARG A 829 -8.62 -3.85 20.10
N ALA A 830 -8.57 -2.52 20.17
CA ALA A 830 -8.80 -1.80 21.43
C ALA A 830 -10.23 -1.96 21.95
N LEU A 831 -11.22 -2.02 21.06
CA LEU A 831 -12.61 -2.28 21.43
C LEU A 831 -12.82 -3.70 21.96
N ALA A 832 -12.10 -4.69 21.42
CA ALA A 832 -12.15 -6.07 21.88
C ALA A 832 -11.43 -6.26 23.22
N GLU A 833 -10.25 -5.64 23.39
CA GLU A 833 -9.47 -5.74 24.63
C GLU A 833 -10.11 -4.93 25.78
N HIS A 834 -10.65 -3.76 25.47
CA HIS A 834 -11.12 -2.78 26.46
C HIS A 834 -12.46 -2.14 26.08
N PRO A 835 -13.55 -2.93 25.95
CA PRO A 835 -14.86 -2.46 25.48
C PRO A 835 -15.47 -1.38 26.39
N SER A 836 -15.22 -1.47 27.71
CA SER A 836 -15.75 -0.53 28.71
C SER A 836 -14.96 0.78 28.80
N LEU A 837 -13.79 0.88 28.16
CA LEU A 837 -12.93 2.06 28.25
C LEU A 837 -13.25 3.07 27.13
N ASN A 838 -13.25 4.35 27.50
CA ASN A 838 -13.37 5.42 26.52
C ASN A 838 -12.09 5.54 25.67
N PRO A 839 -12.14 6.20 24.49
CA PRO A 839 -10.99 6.30 23.60
C PRO A 839 -9.74 6.93 24.22
N ILE A 840 -9.87 7.94 25.10
CA ILE A 840 -8.72 8.59 25.75
C ILE A 840 -8.06 7.63 26.75
N THR A 841 -8.84 6.84 27.49
CA THR A 841 -8.28 5.83 28.40
C THR A 841 -7.60 4.70 27.62
N ARG A 842 -8.18 4.23 26.51
CA ARG A 842 -7.52 3.26 25.60
C ARG A 842 -6.20 3.80 25.04
N TYR A 843 -6.18 5.08 24.68
CA TYR A 843 -4.97 5.78 24.28
C TYR A 843 -3.91 5.75 25.41
N CYS A 844 -4.28 6.01 26.66
CA CYS A 844 -3.36 5.88 27.80
C CYS A 844 -2.79 4.47 27.96
N VAL A 845 -3.61 3.44 27.74
CA VAL A 845 -3.15 2.03 27.79
C VAL A 845 -2.10 1.75 26.72
N ALA A 846 -2.33 2.19 25.48
CA ALA A 846 -1.36 2.00 24.39
C ALA A 846 -0.04 2.75 24.63
N LEU A 847 -0.09 3.97 25.19
CA LEU A 847 1.12 4.69 25.59
C LEU A 847 1.92 3.93 26.66
N ALA A 848 1.23 3.34 27.64
CA ALA A 848 1.88 2.56 28.68
C ALA A 848 2.56 1.32 28.10
N ARG A 849 1.85 0.58 27.24
CA ARG A 849 2.41 -0.59 26.54
C ARG A 849 3.54 -0.23 25.58
N TYR A 850 3.49 0.94 24.94
CA TYR A 850 4.59 1.44 24.12
C TYR A 850 5.84 1.67 24.97
N MET A 851 5.72 2.26 26.17
CA MET A 851 6.85 2.38 27.09
C MET A 851 7.38 1.03 27.58
N GLN A 852 6.52 0.01 27.64
CA GLN A 852 6.88 -1.34 28.05
C GLN A 852 7.56 -2.13 26.94
N ASN A 853 7.08 -2.05 25.70
CA ASN A 853 7.71 -2.69 24.55
C ASN A 853 7.25 -2.03 23.24
N PRO A 854 8.04 -1.09 22.68
CA PRO A 854 7.67 -0.43 21.43
C PRO A 854 7.50 -1.40 20.26
N MET A 855 8.36 -2.42 20.15
CA MET A 855 8.32 -3.42 19.07
C MET A 855 7.01 -4.22 19.08
N LYS A 856 6.54 -4.67 20.26
CA LYS A 856 5.25 -5.37 20.36
C LYS A 856 4.08 -4.46 19.92
N GLU A 857 4.12 -3.16 20.25
CA GLU A 857 3.07 -2.21 19.85
C GLU A 857 3.05 -2.00 18.32
N TYR A 858 4.22 -1.88 17.68
CA TYR A 858 4.30 -1.83 16.22
C TYR A 858 3.84 -3.13 15.56
N ALA A 859 4.27 -4.30 16.05
CA ALA A 859 3.86 -5.59 15.50
C ALA A 859 2.34 -5.78 15.58
N ALA A 860 1.73 -5.32 16.67
CA ALA A 860 0.30 -5.46 16.90
C ALA A 860 -0.56 -4.54 16.00
N LEU A 861 0.01 -3.53 15.32
CA LEU A 861 -0.67 -2.76 14.28
C LEU A 861 -0.87 -3.57 12.99
N GLY A 862 -0.04 -4.59 12.74
CA GLY A 862 -0.09 -5.40 11.53
C GLY A 862 0.02 -4.56 10.27
N LYS A 863 -1.00 -4.62 9.39
CA LYS A 863 -0.99 -3.89 8.10
C LYS A 863 -1.03 -2.37 8.27
N ASP A 864 -1.58 -1.88 9.39
CA ASP A 864 -1.74 -0.45 9.65
C ASP A 864 -0.40 0.26 9.92
N VAL A 865 0.68 -0.50 10.16
CA VAL A 865 2.07 0.02 10.24
C VAL A 865 2.41 0.86 9.00
N SER A 866 1.97 0.44 7.81
CA SER A 866 2.21 1.15 6.55
C SER A 866 1.52 2.53 6.47
N SER A 867 0.57 2.81 7.36
CA SER A 867 -0.13 4.10 7.46
C SER A 867 0.65 5.13 8.29
N LEU A 868 1.66 4.70 9.05
CA LEU A 868 2.58 5.60 9.75
C LEU A 868 3.48 6.31 8.74
N SER A 869 3.85 7.56 9.04
CA SER A 869 4.72 8.36 8.17
C SER A 869 6.20 8.17 8.54
N TYR A 870 6.94 7.48 7.68
CA TYR A 870 8.39 7.31 7.77
C TYR A 870 9.15 8.31 6.88
N HIS A 871 8.51 8.74 5.78
CA HIS A 871 9.12 9.62 4.80
C HIS A 871 8.08 10.54 4.12
N PRO A 872 8.38 11.83 3.84
CA PRO A 872 7.42 12.76 3.23
C PRO A 872 6.86 12.32 1.87
N CYS A 873 7.65 11.55 1.11
CA CYS A 873 7.28 11.00 -0.21
C CYS A 873 6.84 9.53 -0.17
N GLN A 874 6.55 8.96 1.01
CA GLN A 874 6.15 7.55 1.16
C GLN A 874 4.92 7.19 0.33
N ASN A 875 3.97 8.12 0.18
CA ASN A 875 2.77 7.95 -0.65
C ASN A 875 3.04 7.85 -2.16
N LEU A 876 4.28 8.11 -2.60
CA LEU A 876 4.71 7.93 -3.99
C LEU A 876 5.27 6.52 -4.25
N LEU A 877 5.34 5.66 -3.24
CA LEU A 877 5.87 4.31 -3.32
C LEU A 877 4.77 3.27 -3.55
N PRO A 878 5.06 2.15 -4.25
CA PRO A 878 4.16 1.01 -4.29
C PRO A 878 3.96 0.42 -2.89
N ALA A 879 2.70 0.27 -2.46
CA ALA A 879 2.34 -0.19 -1.12
C ALA A 879 2.92 -1.58 -0.78
N ASP A 880 2.90 -2.51 -1.74
CA ASP A 880 3.43 -3.87 -1.54
C ASP A 880 4.94 -3.89 -1.28
N LYS A 881 5.69 -3.04 -2.01
CA LYS A 881 7.14 -2.90 -1.79
C LYS A 881 7.42 -2.29 -0.42
N LEU A 882 6.67 -1.25 -0.04
CA LEU A 882 6.80 -0.62 1.27
C LEU A 882 6.56 -1.63 2.39
N ALA A 883 5.46 -2.40 2.32
CA ALA A 883 5.15 -3.44 3.29
C ALA A 883 6.29 -4.47 3.41
N LYS A 884 6.83 -4.96 2.30
CA LYS A 884 7.96 -5.91 2.30
C LYS A 884 9.20 -5.35 2.99
N TYR A 885 9.53 -4.08 2.75
CA TYR A 885 10.69 -3.42 3.37
C TYR A 885 10.48 -3.24 4.88
N LEU A 886 9.29 -2.79 5.31
CA LEU A 886 8.96 -2.65 6.74
C LEU A 886 8.94 -4.02 7.45
N ASP A 887 8.36 -5.04 6.82
CA ASP A 887 8.35 -6.41 7.34
C ASP A 887 9.78 -6.93 7.54
N SER A 888 10.71 -6.67 6.62
CA SER A 888 12.10 -7.11 6.78
C SER A 888 12.79 -6.48 8.01
N ALA A 889 12.51 -5.21 8.33
CA ALA A 889 13.03 -4.57 9.54
C ALA A 889 12.40 -5.14 10.82
N MET A 890 11.11 -5.46 10.79
CA MET A 890 10.45 -6.15 11.91
C MET A 890 11.01 -7.56 12.11
N VAL A 891 11.24 -8.32 11.03
CA VAL A 891 11.91 -9.63 11.08
C VAL A 891 13.28 -9.50 11.72
N ASP A 892 14.11 -8.55 11.30
CA ASP A 892 15.44 -8.37 11.88
C ASP A 892 15.36 -8.05 13.38
N MET A 893 14.45 -7.17 13.80
CA MET A 893 14.32 -6.80 15.20
C MET A 893 13.75 -7.92 16.07
N VAL A 894 12.71 -8.61 15.61
CA VAL A 894 12.10 -9.72 16.37
C VAL A 894 13.10 -10.86 16.58
N ASN A 895 13.91 -11.18 15.57
CA ASN A 895 14.94 -12.22 15.71
C ASN A 895 16.16 -11.75 16.51
N LEU A 896 16.45 -10.45 16.57
CA LEU A 896 17.44 -9.90 17.50
C LEU A 896 17.01 -10.10 18.96
N CYS A 897 15.75 -9.77 19.27
CA CYS A 897 15.22 -9.88 20.63
C CYS A 897 14.90 -11.32 21.04
N GLY A 898 14.33 -12.11 20.13
CA GLY A 898 13.72 -13.41 20.39
C GLY A 898 12.26 -13.30 20.85
N VAL A 899 11.59 -14.45 20.87
CA VAL A 899 10.19 -14.58 21.34
C VAL A 899 10.12 -15.71 22.35
N ASP A 900 9.54 -15.42 23.53
CA ASP A 900 9.17 -16.45 24.48
C ASP A 900 7.98 -17.23 23.90
N ILE A 901 8.22 -18.50 23.59
CA ILE A 901 7.20 -19.33 22.94
C ILE A 901 6.01 -19.58 23.86
N ASN A 902 6.22 -19.73 25.17
CA ASN A 902 5.15 -20.01 26.14
C ASN A 902 4.38 -18.73 26.49
N GLU A 903 5.03 -17.56 26.53
CA GLU A 903 4.33 -16.26 26.60
C GLU A 903 3.44 -16.09 25.36
N ALA A 904 3.98 -16.35 24.16
CA ALA A 904 3.23 -16.25 22.90
C ALA A 904 2.02 -17.20 22.82
N MET A 905 2.05 -18.34 23.50
CA MET A 905 0.91 -19.25 23.58
C MET A 905 -0.23 -18.71 24.46
N ASN A 906 0.10 -17.95 25.51
CA ASN A 906 -0.86 -17.45 26.50
C ASN A 906 -1.33 -16.01 26.22
N ASP A 907 -0.51 -15.22 25.54
CA ASP A 907 -0.75 -13.83 25.24
C ASP A 907 -0.77 -13.57 23.74
N THR A 908 -1.92 -13.15 23.22
CA THR A 908 -2.10 -12.81 21.80
C THR A 908 -1.21 -11.64 21.40
N TYR A 909 -0.91 -10.71 22.31
CA TYR A 909 -0.07 -9.56 22.02
C TYR A 909 1.36 -9.99 21.68
N THR A 910 1.90 -10.96 22.42
CA THR A 910 3.19 -11.61 22.14
C THR A 910 3.14 -12.55 20.93
N ALA A 911 2.03 -13.25 20.73
CA ALA A 911 1.82 -14.11 19.56
C ALA A 911 1.97 -13.38 18.22
N ASN A 912 1.68 -12.07 18.18
CA ASN A 912 1.84 -11.22 16.99
C ASN A 912 3.31 -11.11 16.51
N LEU A 913 4.28 -11.49 17.34
CA LEU A 913 5.70 -11.52 16.94
C LEU A 913 6.05 -12.78 16.13
N LEU A 914 5.32 -13.89 16.30
CA LEU A 914 5.65 -15.18 15.68
C LEU A 914 5.74 -15.16 14.15
N PRO A 915 4.89 -14.42 13.38
CA PRO A 915 5.04 -14.30 11.93
C PRO A 915 6.40 -13.72 11.48
N TYR A 916 7.07 -12.97 12.35
CA TYR A 916 8.35 -12.32 12.06
C TYR A 916 9.57 -13.17 12.47
N VAL A 917 9.37 -14.25 13.21
CA VAL A 917 10.44 -15.20 13.55
C VAL A 917 10.96 -15.90 12.29
N SER A 918 12.27 -16.10 12.21
CA SER A 918 12.93 -16.72 11.06
C SER A 918 12.39 -18.12 10.79
N GLY A 919 12.15 -18.47 9.52
CA GLY A 919 11.54 -19.74 9.10
C GLY A 919 10.02 -19.75 9.12
N LEU A 920 9.40 -18.86 9.92
CA LEU A 920 7.96 -18.72 10.02
C LEU A 920 7.42 -17.68 9.03
N GLY A 921 6.17 -17.33 9.24
CA GLY A 921 5.34 -16.42 8.46
C GLY A 921 3.93 -16.49 9.02
N PRO A 922 2.98 -15.68 8.52
CA PRO A 922 1.63 -15.63 9.09
C PRO A 922 0.91 -16.98 9.08
N ARG A 923 1.11 -17.80 8.04
CA ARG A 923 0.45 -19.11 7.91
C ARG A 923 1.07 -20.13 8.86
N LYS A 924 2.41 -20.18 8.89
CA LYS A 924 3.17 -21.11 9.73
C LYS A 924 3.09 -20.75 11.22
N ALA A 925 3.12 -19.47 11.58
CA ALA A 925 2.92 -19.02 12.97
C ALA A 925 1.57 -19.51 13.52
N THR A 926 0.49 -19.38 12.73
CA THR A 926 -0.83 -19.92 13.11
C THR A 926 -0.80 -21.44 13.29
N SER A 927 -0.03 -22.15 12.46
CA SER A 927 0.14 -23.60 12.56
C SER A 927 0.92 -24.01 13.81
N VAL A 928 1.98 -23.26 14.15
CA VAL A 928 2.79 -23.46 15.36
C VAL A 928 1.91 -23.38 16.60
N ILE A 929 1.11 -22.32 16.73
CA ILE A 929 0.18 -22.15 17.87
C ILE A 929 -0.80 -23.33 17.94
N LYS A 930 -1.40 -23.74 16.81
CA LYS A 930 -2.34 -24.86 16.78
C LYS A 930 -1.69 -26.19 17.17
N ALA A 931 -0.48 -26.45 16.68
CA ALA A 931 0.24 -27.69 16.97
C ALA A 931 0.72 -27.76 18.43
N ILE A 932 1.20 -26.66 19.00
CA ILE A 932 1.56 -26.60 20.43
C ILE A 932 0.33 -26.83 21.31
N ASN A 933 -0.81 -26.22 20.97
CA ASN A 933 -2.08 -26.49 21.67
C ASN A 933 -2.49 -27.96 21.59
N ALA A 934 -2.27 -28.63 20.45
CA ALA A 934 -2.53 -30.07 20.32
C ALA A 934 -1.58 -30.94 21.17
N ASN A 935 -0.34 -30.48 21.39
CA ASN A 935 0.66 -31.17 22.22
C ASN A 935 0.54 -30.87 23.73
N GLY A 936 -0.44 -30.06 24.15
CA GLY A 936 -0.70 -29.74 25.56
C GLY A 936 -0.62 -28.25 25.94
N GLY A 937 -0.32 -27.37 24.99
CA GLY A 937 -0.37 -25.90 25.18
C GLY A 937 0.87 -25.27 25.78
N ALA A 938 1.91 -26.04 26.09
CA ALA A 938 3.20 -25.55 26.57
C ALA A 938 4.35 -26.35 25.95
N VAL A 939 5.52 -25.72 25.84
CA VAL A 939 6.74 -26.30 25.30
C VAL A 939 7.79 -26.34 26.40
N GLY A 940 8.29 -27.54 26.74
CA GLY A 940 9.27 -27.73 27.80
C GLY A 940 10.73 -27.65 27.36
N THR A 941 11.02 -28.03 26.10
CA THR A 941 12.36 -27.97 25.49
C THR A 941 12.26 -27.72 23.99
N ARG A 942 13.33 -27.22 23.35
CA ARG A 942 13.35 -26.99 21.89
C ARG A 942 13.18 -28.26 21.06
N ASP A 943 13.58 -29.41 21.61
CA ASP A 943 13.41 -30.72 20.95
C ASP A 943 11.92 -31.08 20.77
N GLU A 944 11.03 -30.61 21.65
CA GLU A 944 9.59 -30.86 21.54
C GLU A 944 8.97 -30.23 20.29
N LEU A 945 9.61 -29.21 19.71
CA LEU A 945 9.15 -28.58 18.47
C LEU A 945 9.32 -29.49 17.25
N VAL A 946 10.30 -30.41 17.29
CA VAL A 946 10.50 -31.43 16.24
C VAL A 946 9.49 -32.56 16.38
N GLY A 947 8.85 -32.69 17.56
CA GLY A 947 7.95 -33.77 17.90
C GLY A 947 8.68 -35.03 18.38
N ASP A 948 7.96 -35.88 19.09
CA ASP A 948 8.46 -37.17 19.57
C ASP A 948 7.35 -38.22 19.39
N PRO A 949 7.46 -39.09 18.37
CA PRO A 949 6.50 -40.16 18.13
C PRO A 949 6.32 -41.10 19.33
N ASP A 950 7.39 -41.35 20.10
CA ASP A 950 7.36 -42.28 21.23
C ASP A 950 6.58 -41.70 22.41
N SER A 951 6.63 -40.37 22.58
CA SER A 951 5.83 -39.62 23.57
C SER A 951 4.44 -39.23 23.06
N GLY A 952 4.09 -39.58 21.82
CA GLY A 952 2.81 -39.20 21.19
C GLY A 952 2.68 -37.71 20.86
N LYS A 953 3.79 -36.95 20.83
CA LYS A 953 3.80 -35.53 20.48
C LYS A 953 3.94 -35.36 18.98
N LEU A 954 3.04 -34.59 18.38
CA LEU A 954 3.07 -34.28 16.95
C LEU A 954 4.21 -33.28 16.64
N PRO A 955 4.84 -33.36 15.46
CA PRO A 955 5.81 -32.36 15.04
C PRO A 955 5.14 -30.98 14.90
N VAL A 956 5.67 -29.97 15.59
CA VAL A 956 5.16 -28.59 15.53
C VAL A 956 5.63 -27.91 14.25
N VAL A 957 6.90 -28.14 13.90
CA VAL A 957 7.55 -27.63 12.69
C VAL A 957 8.37 -28.73 12.04
N GLY A 958 8.58 -28.63 10.71
CA GLY A 958 9.48 -29.52 10.00
C GLY A 958 10.95 -29.19 10.29
N PRO A 959 11.90 -30.12 10.02
CA PRO A 959 13.32 -29.94 10.33
C PRO A 959 13.96 -28.67 9.76
N ARG A 960 13.60 -28.25 8.54
CA ARG A 960 14.19 -27.04 7.94
C ARG A 960 13.65 -25.76 8.56
N VAL A 961 12.34 -25.73 8.82
CA VAL A 961 11.72 -24.60 9.54
C VAL A 961 12.26 -24.52 10.97
N TRP A 962 12.40 -25.67 11.64
CA TRP A 962 12.99 -25.77 12.97
C TRP A 962 14.41 -25.20 13.01
N ASN A 963 15.26 -25.58 12.06
CA ASN A 963 16.63 -25.05 11.97
C ASN A 963 16.65 -23.52 11.82
N ASN A 964 15.65 -22.93 11.16
CA ASN A 964 15.58 -21.47 11.04
C ASN A 964 15.08 -20.79 12.33
N CYS A 965 14.08 -21.35 13.00
CA CYS A 965 13.40 -20.67 14.11
C CYS A 965 13.96 -21.00 15.50
N ALA A 966 14.58 -22.16 15.69
CA ALA A 966 14.84 -22.73 17.01
C ALA A 966 15.61 -21.78 17.93
N SER A 967 16.67 -21.12 17.45
CA SER A 967 17.46 -20.19 18.25
C SER A 967 16.73 -18.92 18.67
N PHE A 968 15.69 -18.53 17.95
CA PHE A 968 14.94 -17.27 18.14
C PHE A 968 13.67 -17.46 18.97
N LEU A 969 13.29 -18.71 19.22
CA LEU A 969 12.26 -19.11 20.16
C LEU A 969 12.95 -19.58 21.44
N PHE A 970 12.73 -18.85 22.53
CA PHE A 970 13.34 -19.22 23.80
C PHE A 970 12.30 -19.79 24.76
N ILE A 971 12.80 -20.67 25.62
CA ILE A 971 12.01 -21.40 26.61
C ILE A 971 12.72 -21.20 27.94
N GLU A 972 12.02 -20.65 28.92
CA GLU A 972 12.54 -20.55 30.28
C GLU A 972 12.79 -21.95 30.84
N TYR A 973 14.00 -22.19 31.34
CA TYR A 973 14.38 -23.51 31.82
C TYR A 973 14.06 -23.70 33.31
N GLU A 974 13.61 -24.89 33.67
CA GLU A 974 13.36 -25.24 35.07
C GLU A 974 14.62 -25.85 35.71
N ALA A 975 15.24 -25.13 36.64
CA ALA A 975 16.45 -25.61 37.33
C ALA A 975 16.29 -26.95 38.08
N THR A 976 15.06 -27.34 38.42
CA THR A 976 14.74 -28.60 39.10
C THR A 976 14.48 -29.77 38.15
N ASN A 977 14.25 -29.51 36.86
CA ASN A 977 13.95 -30.54 35.86
C ASN A 977 15.23 -30.90 35.08
N PRO A 978 15.77 -32.12 35.23
CA PRO A 978 16.98 -32.55 34.51
C PRO A 978 16.85 -32.48 32.98
N SER A 979 15.62 -32.61 32.46
CA SER A 979 15.32 -32.61 31.02
C SER A 979 15.32 -31.22 30.40
N SER A 980 15.16 -30.15 31.20
CA SER A 980 15.06 -28.77 30.70
C SER A 980 16.45 -28.15 30.52
N ASP A 981 16.88 -27.83 29.30
CA ASP A 981 18.25 -27.35 29.04
C ASP A 981 18.38 -25.83 29.25
N PRO A 982 19.32 -25.31 30.06
CA PRO A 982 19.51 -23.86 30.22
C PRO A 982 19.83 -23.12 28.92
N LEU A 983 20.39 -23.81 27.93
CA LEU A 983 20.68 -23.21 26.63
C LEU A 983 19.41 -22.94 25.81
N ASP A 984 18.26 -23.52 26.17
CA ASP A 984 16.97 -23.17 25.55
C ASP A 984 16.56 -21.72 25.89
N ASN A 985 17.07 -21.18 27.00
CA ASN A 985 16.93 -19.78 27.40
C ASN A 985 18.06 -18.88 26.87
N THR A 986 18.71 -19.26 25.77
CA THR A 986 19.79 -18.47 25.12
C THR A 986 19.59 -18.37 23.61
N ARG A 987 20.23 -17.39 22.97
CA ARG A 987 20.26 -17.30 21.50
C ARG A 987 21.19 -18.33 20.83
N VAL A 988 21.82 -19.22 21.60
CA VAL A 988 22.66 -20.29 21.04
C VAL A 988 21.76 -21.24 20.24
N HIS A 989 22.15 -21.57 19.02
CA HIS A 989 21.42 -22.53 18.21
C HIS A 989 21.66 -23.96 18.72
N PRO A 990 20.65 -24.87 18.70
CA PRO A 990 20.83 -26.27 19.13
C PRO A 990 22.01 -27.01 18.48
N GLU A 991 22.36 -26.64 17.24
CA GLU A 991 23.54 -27.19 16.53
C GLU A 991 24.89 -26.90 17.24
N ASP A 992 24.91 -25.89 18.11
CA ASP A 992 26.08 -25.38 18.84
C ASP A 992 26.00 -25.63 20.35
N TYR A 993 25.00 -26.35 20.84
CA TYR A 993 24.85 -26.65 22.26
C TYR A 993 26.05 -27.38 22.85
N GLU A 994 26.65 -28.28 22.09
CA GLU A 994 27.86 -28.97 22.53
C GLU A 994 29.04 -28.03 22.71
N LEU A 995 29.15 -26.97 21.90
CA LEU A 995 30.16 -25.93 22.09
C LEU A 995 29.88 -25.13 23.36
N GLY A 996 28.62 -24.77 23.62
CA GLY A 996 28.22 -24.08 24.85
C GLY A 996 28.50 -24.89 26.11
N ARG A 997 28.16 -26.19 26.11
CA ARG A 997 28.45 -27.11 27.21
C ARG A 997 29.94 -27.27 27.45
N LYS A 998 30.72 -27.39 26.37
CA LYS A 998 32.18 -27.49 26.47
C LYS A 998 32.81 -26.20 27.01
N MET A 999 32.36 -25.03 26.54
CA MET A 999 32.83 -23.74 27.07
C MET A 999 32.52 -23.60 28.56
N ALA A 1000 31.33 -24.02 29.00
CA ALA A 1000 31.00 -24.05 30.42
C ALA A 1000 31.87 -25.03 31.21
N ALA A 1001 32.16 -26.22 30.67
CA ALA A 1001 33.06 -27.20 31.30
C ALA A 1001 34.48 -26.66 31.45
N ASP A 1002 35.04 -26.08 30.38
CA ASP A 1002 36.38 -25.50 30.35
C ASP A 1002 36.49 -24.32 31.33
N ALA A 1003 35.46 -23.47 31.42
CA ALA A 1003 35.42 -22.35 32.37
C ALA A 1003 35.32 -22.79 33.83
N LEU A 1004 34.69 -23.95 34.10
CA LEU A 1004 34.61 -24.56 35.42
C LEU A 1004 35.81 -25.47 35.72
N GLU A 1005 36.78 -25.58 34.81
CA GLU A 1005 37.95 -26.46 34.91
C GLU A 1005 37.60 -27.94 35.18
N LEU A 1006 36.46 -28.41 34.66
CA LEU A 1006 36.01 -29.80 34.82
C LEU A 1006 36.72 -30.71 33.83
N ASP A 1007 37.16 -31.87 34.29
CA ASP A 1007 37.69 -32.90 33.40
C ASP A 1007 36.57 -33.75 32.75
N GLU A 1008 36.94 -34.62 31.81
CA GLU A 1008 35.97 -35.47 31.11
C GLU A 1008 35.23 -36.44 32.05
N GLU A 1009 35.85 -36.85 33.17
CA GLU A 1009 35.22 -37.74 34.16
C GLU A 1009 34.16 -36.98 34.97
N ASP A 1010 34.48 -35.76 35.40
CA ASP A 1010 33.56 -34.85 36.10
C ASP A 1010 32.35 -34.49 35.22
N VAL A 1011 32.61 -34.12 33.96
CA VAL A 1011 31.53 -33.77 32.99
C VAL A 1011 30.61 -34.95 32.78
N LYS A 1012 31.17 -36.15 32.59
CA LYS A 1012 30.38 -37.36 32.39
C LYS A 1012 29.55 -37.71 33.63
N GLY A 1013 30.14 -37.63 34.83
CA GLY A 1013 29.42 -37.90 36.07
C GLY A 1013 28.22 -36.97 36.26
N GLU A 1014 28.42 -35.66 36.06
CA GLU A 1014 27.34 -34.67 36.18
C GLU A 1014 26.26 -34.84 35.10
N THR A 1015 26.64 -35.15 33.87
CA THR A 1015 25.68 -35.32 32.75
C THR A 1015 24.89 -36.62 32.83
N ASP A 1016 25.50 -37.73 33.26
CA ASP A 1016 24.83 -39.01 33.47
C ASP A 1016 23.78 -38.92 34.60
N GLU A 1017 24.03 -38.11 35.64
CA GLU A 1017 23.10 -37.91 36.77
C GLU A 1017 22.03 -36.85 36.51
N ASN A 1018 22.42 -35.71 35.93
CA ASN A 1018 21.59 -34.51 35.88
C ASN A 1018 21.20 -34.10 34.45
N GLY A 1019 21.50 -34.89 33.42
CA GLY A 1019 21.16 -34.61 32.03
C GLY A 1019 22.18 -33.70 31.30
N PRO A 1020 21.98 -33.48 29.99
CA PRO A 1020 22.99 -32.85 29.12
C PRO A 1020 23.29 -31.39 29.49
N GLY A 1021 22.30 -30.63 29.97
CA GLY A 1021 22.45 -29.24 30.42
C GLY A 1021 23.09 -29.08 31.81
N ALA A 1022 23.54 -30.15 32.47
CA ALA A 1022 24.03 -30.12 33.85
C ALA A 1022 25.19 -29.16 34.08
N ILE A 1023 26.14 -29.08 33.15
CA ILE A 1023 27.33 -28.24 33.28
C ILE A 1023 26.98 -26.76 33.19
N VAL A 1024 26.11 -26.38 32.24
CA VAL A 1024 25.63 -25.00 32.11
C VAL A 1024 24.78 -24.61 33.32
N ARG A 1025 23.91 -25.52 33.80
CA ARG A 1025 23.19 -25.32 35.07
C ARG A 1025 24.14 -25.07 36.24
N LYS A 1026 25.23 -25.81 36.31
CA LYS A 1026 26.24 -25.67 37.37
C LYS A 1026 26.94 -24.30 37.29
N LEU A 1027 27.29 -23.84 36.08
CA LEU A 1027 27.83 -22.51 35.84
C LEU A 1027 26.90 -21.41 36.36
N PHE A 1028 25.63 -21.42 35.94
CA PHE A 1028 24.63 -20.43 36.36
C PHE A 1028 24.32 -20.50 37.86
N LYS A 1029 24.25 -21.71 38.43
CA LYS A 1029 23.96 -21.90 39.86
C LYS A 1029 25.10 -21.44 40.76
N MET A 1030 26.34 -21.54 40.29
CA MET A 1030 27.53 -21.11 41.05
C MET A 1030 27.83 -19.61 40.89
N ASP A 1031 27.09 -18.91 40.03
CA ASP A 1031 27.33 -17.50 39.69
C ASP A 1031 28.78 -17.27 39.15
N GLU A 1032 29.29 -18.24 38.38
CA GLU A 1032 30.64 -18.26 37.84
C GLU A 1032 30.70 -17.94 36.33
N GLN A 1033 29.65 -17.34 35.78
CA GLN A 1033 29.53 -16.98 34.35
C GLN A 1033 30.69 -16.10 33.85
N ASP A 1034 31.25 -15.25 34.72
CA ASP A 1034 32.38 -14.39 34.39
C ASP A 1034 33.65 -15.19 34.02
N LYS A 1035 33.80 -16.43 34.50
CA LYS A 1035 34.96 -17.29 34.17
C LYS A 1035 35.04 -17.61 32.68
N VAL A 1036 33.93 -17.53 31.95
CA VAL A 1036 33.92 -17.73 30.50
C VAL A 1036 34.77 -16.65 29.79
N ASN A 1037 35.03 -15.49 30.41
CA ASN A 1037 35.95 -14.48 29.88
C ASN A 1037 37.42 -14.90 29.91
N GLU A 1038 37.79 -15.88 30.74
CA GLU A 1038 39.17 -16.38 30.84
C GLU A 1038 39.52 -17.35 29.70
N LEU A 1039 38.52 -17.80 28.94
CA LEU A 1039 38.69 -18.73 27.82
C LEU A 1039 39.39 -18.08 26.61
N VAL A 1040 40.39 -18.77 26.08
CA VAL A 1040 41.11 -18.35 24.88
C VAL A 1040 40.41 -18.84 23.61
N LEU A 1041 39.41 -18.08 23.16
CA LEU A 1041 38.57 -18.47 22.01
C LEU A 1041 39.32 -18.46 20.65
N GLU A 1042 40.48 -17.80 20.53
CA GLU A 1042 41.29 -17.84 19.28
C GLU A 1042 41.79 -19.23 18.99
N GLU A 1043 42.51 -19.84 19.92
CA GLU A 1043 43.13 -21.15 19.73
C GLU A 1043 42.06 -22.21 19.57
N TYR A 1044 40.94 -22.09 20.29
CA TYR A 1044 39.84 -23.01 20.14
C TYR A 1044 39.18 -22.90 18.76
N ALA A 1045 38.96 -21.68 18.25
CA ALA A 1045 38.44 -21.49 16.90
C ALA A 1045 39.40 -22.02 15.81
N GLU A 1046 40.71 -21.80 15.94
CA GLU A 1046 41.70 -22.37 15.03
C GLU A 1046 41.71 -23.90 15.04
N GLN A 1047 41.55 -24.52 16.21
CA GLN A 1047 41.43 -25.97 16.33
C GLN A 1047 40.16 -26.50 15.66
N LEU A 1048 39.02 -25.80 15.78
CA LEU A 1048 37.78 -26.15 15.10
C LEU A 1048 37.93 -26.04 13.58
N GLU A 1049 38.55 -24.98 13.07
CA GLU A 1049 38.78 -24.83 11.63
C GLU A 1049 39.77 -25.89 11.12
N ARG A 1050 40.84 -26.19 11.87
CA ARG A 1050 41.85 -27.17 11.46
C ARG A 1050 41.34 -28.61 11.47
N ASN A 1051 40.57 -28.99 12.49
CA ASN A 1051 40.14 -30.38 12.69
C ASN A 1051 38.82 -30.70 11.98
N TYR A 1052 37.90 -29.73 11.94
CA TYR A 1052 36.53 -29.93 11.45
C TYR A 1052 36.16 -29.01 10.28
N SER A 1053 37.05 -28.13 9.83
CA SER A 1053 36.75 -27.12 8.79
C SER A 1053 35.56 -26.22 9.16
N GLN A 1054 35.34 -25.98 10.45
CA GLN A 1054 34.28 -25.11 10.96
C GLN A 1054 34.84 -23.75 11.37
N ARG A 1055 34.33 -22.68 10.75
CA ARG A 1055 34.64 -21.29 11.13
C ARG A 1055 33.60 -20.79 12.11
N LYS A 1056 33.96 -20.71 13.39
CA LYS A 1056 33.03 -20.40 14.48
C LYS A 1056 33.58 -19.40 15.50
N ARG A 1057 34.51 -18.52 15.12
CA ARG A 1057 35.09 -17.59 16.07
C ARG A 1057 34.07 -16.57 16.59
N ALA A 1058 33.37 -15.88 15.71
CA ALA A 1058 32.29 -14.96 16.08
C ALA A 1058 31.12 -15.71 16.75
N THR A 1059 30.89 -16.95 16.33
CA THR A 1059 29.91 -17.85 16.97
C THR A 1059 30.28 -18.15 18.43
N LEU A 1060 31.54 -18.48 18.72
CA LEU A 1060 32.04 -18.68 20.09
C LEU A 1060 31.95 -17.41 20.93
N GLU A 1061 32.20 -16.24 20.35
CA GLU A 1061 31.99 -14.95 21.03
C GLU A 1061 30.52 -14.72 21.40
N THR A 1062 29.61 -15.11 20.50
CA THR A 1062 28.17 -15.03 20.75
C THR A 1062 27.76 -16.00 21.86
N ILE A 1063 28.27 -17.23 21.84
CA ILE A 1063 28.03 -18.22 22.90
C ILE A 1063 28.59 -17.71 24.24
N ARG A 1064 29.78 -17.12 24.26
CA ARG A 1064 30.35 -16.51 25.46
C ARG A 1064 29.43 -15.44 26.05
N ALA A 1065 28.94 -14.52 25.21
CA ALA A 1065 28.05 -13.45 25.66
C ALA A 1065 26.72 -14.02 26.21
N GLU A 1066 26.14 -15.00 25.53
CA GLU A 1066 24.89 -15.64 25.96
C GLU A 1066 25.05 -16.49 27.23
N LEU A 1067 26.23 -17.07 27.48
CA LEU A 1067 26.55 -17.73 28.76
C LEU A 1067 26.75 -16.71 29.90
N GLN A 1068 27.06 -15.45 29.60
CA GLN A 1068 27.17 -14.38 30.62
C GLN A 1068 25.80 -13.82 30.98
N ALA A 1069 25.07 -13.40 29.96
CA ALA A 1069 23.74 -12.81 30.10
C ALA A 1069 22.81 -13.45 29.06
N PRO A 1070 22.13 -14.56 29.42
CA PRO A 1070 21.19 -15.24 28.54
C PRO A 1070 20.13 -14.27 28.02
N TYR A 1071 19.95 -14.22 26.70
CA TYR A 1071 18.93 -13.39 26.05
C TYR A 1071 18.96 -11.90 26.42
N GLU A 1072 20.12 -11.34 26.77
CA GLU A 1072 20.27 -9.92 27.13
C GLU A 1072 19.63 -8.99 26.08
N GLU A 1073 19.04 -7.87 26.52
CA GLU A 1073 18.47 -6.85 25.65
C GLU A 1073 19.58 -6.11 24.87
N LEU A 1074 19.59 -6.29 23.55
CA LEU A 1074 20.62 -5.74 22.66
C LEU A 1074 20.21 -4.42 21.99
N ARG A 1075 18.95 -4.02 22.09
CA ARG A 1075 18.46 -2.77 21.51
C ARG A 1075 18.94 -1.54 22.27
N ARG A 1076 18.85 -0.38 21.63
CA ARG A 1076 19.17 0.90 22.29
C ARG A 1076 18.21 1.21 23.42
N ASN A 1077 18.61 2.10 24.32
CA ASN A 1077 17.69 2.64 25.33
C ASN A 1077 16.47 3.30 24.66
N PHE A 1078 15.34 3.27 25.37
CA PHE A 1078 14.09 3.92 24.95
C PHE A 1078 14.33 5.36 24.47
N ALA A 1079 13.84 5.67 23.27
CA ALA A 1079 14.09 6.95 22.62
C ALA A 1079 13.21 8.06 23.22
N LEU A 1080 13.84 9.04 23.87
CA LEU A 1080 13.15 10.24 24.36
C LEU A 1080 12.99 11.26 23.22
N LEU A 1081 11.78 11.83 23.11
CA LEU A 1081 11.47 12.81 22.09
C LEU A 1081 12.21 14.14 22.33
N SER A 1082 12.76 14.70 21.27
CA SER A 1082 13.29 16.07 21.25
C SER A 1082 12.17 17.11 21.36
N ALA A 1083 12.53 18.34 21.75
CA ALA A 1083 11.57 19.43 21.82
C ALA A 1083 10.83 19.69 20.49
N SER A 1084 11.49 19.50 19.34
CA SER A 1084 10.85 19.63 18.03
C SER A 1084 9.88 18.49 17.71
N GLU A 1085 10.17 17.27 18.13
CA GLU A 1085 9.27 16.13 17.92
C GLU A 1085 8.04 16.26 18.82
N ILE A 1086 8.20 16.64 20.08
CA ILE A 1086 7.09 16.93 21.00
C ILE A 1086 6.22 18.07 20.45
N PHE A 1087 6.85 19.13 19.93
CA PHE A 1087 6.14 20.23 19.29
C PHE A 1087 5.29 19.74 18.11
N THR A 1088 5.90 18.95 17.22
CA THR A 1088 5.20 18.40 16.03
C THR A 1088 4.06 17.48 16.45
N MET A 1089 4.28 16.62 17.44
CA MET A 1089 3.28 15.68 17.94
C MET A 1089 2.05 16.40 18.52
N PHE A 1090 2.24 17.46 19.31
CA PHE A 1090 1.15 18.18 19.99
C PHE A 1090 0.46 19.25 19.14
N THR A 1091 1.11 19.76 18.10
CA THR A 1091 0.54 20.83 17.24
C THR A 1091 0.11 20.34 15.87
N GLY A 1092 0.67 19.22 15.39
CA GLY A 1092 0.58 18.78 13.99
C GLY A 1092 1.52 19.56 13.05
N GLU A 1093 2.29 20.52 13.56
CA GLU A 1093 3.13 21.41 12.76
C GLU A 1093 4.59 20.97 12.75
N THR A 1094 5.20 20.94 11.56
CA THR A 1094 6.62 20.68 11.36
C THR A 1094 7.40 21.97 11.18
N LYS A 1095 8.74 21.89 11.18
CA LYS A 1095 9.64 23.02 10.84
C LYS A 1095 9.40 23.60 9.43
N HIS A 1096 8.65 22.91 8.57
CA HIS A 1096 8.33 23.35 7.20
C HIS A 1096 6.90 23.88 7.04
N THR A 1097 5.99 23.54 7.95
CA THR A 1097 4.60 24.02 7.92
C THR A 1097 4.40 25.24 8.81
N LEU A 1098 5.19 25.38 9.88
CA LEU A 1098 5.22 26.57 10.72
C LEU A 1098 6.67 27.04 10.91
N CYS A 1099 7.09 28.03 10.12
CA CYS A 1099 8.46 28.56 10.16
C CYS A 1099 8.53 30.09 10.21
N GLU A 1100 9.71 30.60 10.53
CA GLU A 1100 9.98 32.03 10.57
C GLU A 1100 9.72 32.70 9.22
N GLY A 1101 9.13 33.90 9.28
CA GLY A 1101 8.75 34.68 8.11
C GLY A 1101 7.36 34.40 7.56
N MET A 1102 6.70 33.31 7.94
CA MET A 1102 5.32 33.02 7.57
C MET A 1102 4.36 34.06 8.17
N ILE A 1103 3.31 34.39 7.42
CA ILE A 1103 2.19 35.22 7.89
C ILE A 1103 1.05 34.27 8.22
N VAL A 1104 0.58 34.33 9.47
CA VAL A 1104 -0.45 33.44 10.00
C VAL A 1104 -1.56 34.26 10.68
N PRO A 1105 -2.83 33.83 10.59
CA PRO A 1105 -3.90 34.40 11.39
C PRO A 1105 -3.67 34.09 12.88
N VAL A 1106 -3.95 35.08 13.73
CA VAL A 1106 -3.82 34.95 15.18
C VAL A 1106 -5.00 35.59 15.89
N ASN A 1107 -5.44 34.95 16.98
CA ASN A 1107 -6.50 35.46 17.84
C ASN A 1107 -5.92 36.20 19.06
N VAL A 1108 -6.26 37.47 19.23
CA VAL A 1108 -5.76 38.31 20.32
C VAL A 1108 -6.42 37.93 21.65
N ARG A 1109 -5.66 37.29 22.55
CA ARG A 1109 -6.16 36.83 23.86
C ARG A 1109 -6.13 37.93 24.91
N VAL A 1110 -4.99 38.61 25.04
CA VAL A 1110 -4.75 39.59 26.10
C VAL A 1110 -3.99 40.79 25.54
N VAL A 1111 -4.52 41.98 25.79
CA VAL A 1111 -3.85 43.24 25.43
C VAL A 1111 -3.36 43.94 26.70
N LYS A 1112 -2.04 44.20 26.78
CA LYS A 1112 -1.40 44.99 27.83
C LYS A 1112 -0.84 46.29 27.22
N ASP A 1113 -0.26 47.15 28.05
CA ASP A 1113 0.28 48.44 27.61
C ASP A 1113 1.52 48.28 26.71
N ASP A 1114 2.38 47.29 27.01
CA ASP A 1114 3.66 47.08 26.32
C ASP A 1114 3.71 45.84 25.41
N PHE A 1115 2.70 44.96 25.46
CA PHE A 1115 2.64 43.75 24.64
C PHE A 1115 1.21 43.23 24.48
N ALA A 1116 1.00 42.39 23.46
CA ALA A 1116 -0.17 41.55 23.31
C ALA A 1116 0.21 40.06 23.36
N ILE A 1117 -0.69 39.24 23.91
CA ILE A 1117 -0.64 37.79 23.81
C ILE A 1117 -1.73 37.37 22.83
N VAL A 1118 -1.34 36.57 21.85
CA VAL A 1118 -2.21 36.02 20.82
C VAL A 1118 -2.14 34.50 20.86
N LYS A 1119 -3.07 33.83 20.20
CA LYS A 1119 -3.06 32.38 20.02
C LYS A 1119 -3.13 32.05 18.53
N LEU A 1120 -2.26 31.17 18.07
CA LEU A 1120 -2.30 30.62 16.71
C LEU A 1120 -3.31 29.48 16.62
N ASP A 1121 -3.70 29.12 15.39
CA ASP A 1121 -4.67 28.05 15.14
C ASP A 1121 -4.18 26.68 15.60
N CYS A 1122 -2.88 26.39 15.46
CA CYS A 1122 -2.25 25.17 15.97
C CYS A 1122 -2.18 25.12 17.52
N GLY A 1123 -2.65 26.16 18.20
CA GLY A 1123 -2.86 26.18 19.64
C GLY A 1123 -1.73 26.82 20.45
N ILE A 1124 -0.60 27.17 19.83
CA ILE A 1124 0.53 27.80 20.52
C ILE A 1124 0.25 29.27 20.87
N GLU A 1125 0.91 29.76 21.93
CA GLU A 1125 0.79 31.16 22.35
C GLU A 1125 1.82 32.05 21.64
N GLY A 1126 1.35 33.14 21.04
CA GLY A 1126 2.18 34.15 20.41
C GLY A 1126 2.32 35.38 21.29
N ARG A 1127 3.51 35.99 21.31
CA ARG A 1127 3.78 37.27 21.96
C ARG A 1127 4.13 38.32 20.91
N VAL A 1128 3.39 39.43 20.92
CA VAL A 1128 3.65 40.59 20.08
C VAL A 1128 4.10 41.73 20.99
N GLU A 1129 5.33 42.21 20.81
CA GLU A 1129 5.83 43.37 21.55
C GLU A 1129 5.19 44.65 21.01
N GLY A 1130 5.03 45.69 21.85
CA GLY A 1130 4.29 46.90 21.46
C GLY A 1130 4.82 47.60 20.21
N HIS A 1131 6.14 47.61 20.02
CA HIS A 1131 6.78 48.17 18.82
C HIS A 1131 6.58 47.31 17.57
N GLU A 1132 6.19 46.05 17.72
CA GLU A 1132 5.83 45.11 16.66
C GLU A 1132 4.33 45.09 16.37
N VAL A 1133 3.52 45.88 17.09
CA VAL A 1133 2.10 46.13 16.76
C VAL A 1133 1.99 47.36 15.86
N SER A 1134 2.47 48.51 16.32
CA SER A 1134 2.46 49.77 15.56
C SER A 1134 3.55 50.72 16.05
N HIS A 1135 4.09 51.53 15.15
CA HIS A 1135 5.05 52.59 15.51
C HIS A 1135 4.41 53.84 16.12
N ARG A 1136 3.10 54.05 15.90
CA ARG A 1136 2.46 55.36 16.09
C ARG A 1136 1.39 55.38 17.18
N SER A 1137 0.72 54.27 17.39
CA SER A 1137 -0.47 54.17 18.24
C SER A 1137 -0.19 53.32 19.47
N SER A 1138 -0.97 53.53 20.54
CA SER A 1138 -0.92 52.62 21.68
C SER A 1138 -1.53 51.27 21.29
N ILE A 1139 -1.03 50.16 21.87
CA ILE A 1139 -1.50 48.81 21.52
C ILE A 1139 -3.02 48.68 21.70
N LYS A 1140 -3.56 49.27 22.77
CA LYS A 1140 -5.00 49.26 23.10
C LYS A 1140 -5.89 50.03 22.12
N GLU A 1141 -5.31 50.94 21.33
CA GLU A 1141 -6.05 51.64 20.27
C GLU A 1141 -6.14 50.81 19.00
N VAL A 1142 -5.19 49.89 18.78
CA VAL A 1142 -5.09 49.07 17.56
C VAL A 1142 -5.71 47.69 17.76
N LEU A 1143 -5.46 47.07 18.91
CA LEU A 1143 -5.86 45.70 19.19
C LEU A 1143 -6.92 45.66 20.30
N SER A 1144 -7.98 44.90 20.03
CA SER A 1144 -9.00 44.52 21.03
C SER A 1144 -8.89 43.03 21.36
N SER A 1145 -9.18 42.65 22.60
CA SER A 1145 -9.23 41.23 22.97
C SER A 1145 -10.37 40.51 22.26
N GLY A 1146 -10.10 39.34 21.69
CA GLY A 1146 -11.01 38.54 20.86
C GLY A 1146 -10.87 38.79 19.35
N GLN A 1147 -10.17 39.86 18.93
CA GLN A 1147 -9.95 40.18 17.53
C GLN A 1147 -9.04 39.13 16.85
N THR A 1148 -9.38 38.73 15.63
CA THR A 1148 -8.49 37.95 14.75
C THR A 1148 -7.71 38.92 13.86
N SER A 1149 -6.42 38.66 13.66
CA SER A 1149 -5.54 39.54 12.87
C SER A 1149 -4.39 38.75 12.28
N GLN A 1150 -3.80 39.24 11.19
CA GLN A 1150 -2.63 38.62 10.58
C GLN A 1150 -1.35 39.02 11.30
N ALA A 1151 -0.47 38.06 11.54
CA ALA A 1151 0.83 38.29 12.17
C ALA A 1151 1.93 37.48 11.49
N LYS A 1152 3.09 38.10 11.33
CA LYS A 1152 4.30 37.47 10.80
C LYS A 1152 5.10 36.83 11.92
N ILE A 1153 5.48 35.56 11.75
CA ILE A 1153 6.34 34.85 12.68
C ILE A 1153 7.77 35.38 12.58
N LEU A 1154 8.32 35.82 13.71
CA LEU A 1154 9.71 36.28 13.82
C LEU A 1154 10.65 35.19 14.33
N ASP A 1155 10.20 34.41 15.32
CA ASP A 1155 11.00 33.41 16.04
C ASP A 1155 10.04 32.43 16.73
N ILE A 1156 10.36 31.14 16.76
CA ILE A 1156 9.56 30.09 17.41
C ILE A 1156 10.43 29.37 18.44
N ASN A 1157 10.00 29.40 19.70
CA ASN A 1157 10.56 28.58 20.76
C ASN A 1157 9.77 27.28 20.92
N TYR A 1158 10.29 26.22 20.31
CA TYR A 1158 9.70 24.87 20.31
C TYR A 1158 9.59 24.26 21.72
N LYS A 1159 10.51 24.59 22.64
CA LYS A 1159 10.51 24.05 24.00
C LYS A 1159 9.38 24.65 24.84
N ASP A 1160 9.15 25.94 24.70
CA ASP A 1160 8.16 26.66 25.50
C ASP A 1160 6.78 26.75 24.86
N PHE A 1161 6.64 26.30 23.60
CA PHE A 1161 5.43 26.41 22.77
C PHE A 1161 4.99 27.87 22.60
N MET A 1162 5.98 28.74 22.35
CA MET A 1162 5.81 30.19 22.25
C MET A 1162 6.36 30.72 20.92
N ALA A 1163 5.63 31.60 20.26
CA ALA A 1163 6.11 32.32 19.07
C ALA A 1163 6.26 33.82 19.34
N LYS A 1164 7.30 34.46 18.81
CA LYS A 1164 7.39 35.92 18.71
C LYS A 1164 6.88 36.35 17.35
N LEU A 1165 6.00 37.35 17.33
CA LEU A 1165 5.32 37.75 16.10
C LEU A 1165 5.35 39.26 15.90
N SER A 1166 5.11 39.68 14.66
CA SER A 1166 4.94 41.08 14.25
C SER A 1166 3.63 41.27 13.52
N MET A 1167 2.87 42.30 13.91
CA MET A 1167 1.62 42.72 13.25
C MET A 1167 1.81 44.02 12.46
N ARG A 1168 3.06 44.47 12.27
CA ARG A 1168 3.33 45.69 11.53
C ARG A 1168 2.99 45.54 10.06
N GLU A 1169 2.34 46.55 9.50
CA GLU A 1169 2.03 46.63 8.06
C GLU A 1169 3.27 46.39 7.18
N ASP A 1170 4.44 46.93 7.53
CA ASP A 1170 5.66 46.78 6.72
C ASP A 1170 6.25 45.36 6.78
N ALA A 1171 6.04 44.64 7.88
CA ALA A 1171 6.43 43.23 8.00
C ALA A 1171 5.49 42.32 7.19
N LEU A 1172 4.18 42.59 7.25
CA LEU A 1172 3.12 41.85 6.57
C LEU A 1172 3.15 42.03 5.04
N ARG A 1173 3.64 43.16 4.54
CA ARG A 1173 3.81 43.40 3.09
C ARG A 1173 4.79 42.44 2.39
N ILE A 1174 5.67 41.79 3.14
CA ILE A 1174 6.67 40.88 2.58
C ILE A 1174 6.17 39.44 2.78
N PRO A 1175 5.58 38.80 1.75
CA PRO A 1175 5.11 37.43 1.86
C PRO A 1175 6.29 36.48 2.06
N TYR A 1176 6.03 35.39 2.75
CA TYR A 1176 6.98 34.29 2.86
C TYR A 1176 7.19 33.63 1.50
N LYS A 1177 8.45 33.33 1.17
CA LYS A 1177 8.81 32.56 -0.02
C LYS A 1177 9.72 31.41 0.41
N ARG A 1178 9.33 30.19 0.08
CA ARG A 1178 10.17 29.01 0.28
C ARG A 1178 11.45 29.16 -0.57
N PRO A 1179 12.65 29.07 0.02
CA PRO A 1179 13.88 29.12 -0.75
C PRO A 1179 13.99 27.85 -1.60
N ILE A 1180 14.03 28.02 -2.93
CA ILE A 1180 14.29 26.93 -3.86
C ILE A 1180 15.79 27.00 -4.21
N ASN A 1181 16.59 26.16 -3.55
CA ASN A 1181 18.03 26.08 -3.80
C ASN A 1181 18.29 25.27 -5.07
N LEU A 1182 18.22 25.93 -6.23
CA LEU A 1182 18.58 25.32 -7.52
C LEU A 1182 19.77 26.07 -8.14
N GLY A 1183 20.63 25.32 -8.83
CA GLY A 1183 21.71 25.90 -9.63
C GLY A 1183 21.17 26.93 -10.63
N ARG A 1184 21.99 27.95 -10.93
CA ARG A 1184 21.57 29.15 -11.70
C ARG A 1184 20.91 28.84 -13.05
N ASP A 1185 21.29 27.73 -13.69
CA ASP A 1185 20.82 27.32 -15.02
C ASP A 1185 19.74 26.21 -14.98
N GLY A 1186 19.39 25.68 -13.81
CA GLY A 1186 18.43 24.58 -13.64
C GLY A 1186 16.96 24.99 -13.62
N TRP A 1187 16.66 26.29 -13.74
CA TRP A 1187 15.31 26.85 -13.59
C TRP A 1187 14.94 27.76 -14.75
N ASP A 1188 13.75 27.58 -15.33
CA ASP A 1188 13.26 28.38 -16.44
C ASP A 1188 12.55 29.67 -15.96
N TYR A 1189 13.35 30.66 -15.57
CA TYR A 1189 12.86 31.97 -15.13
C TYR A 1189 12.09 32.74 -16.20
N VAL A 1190 12.42 32.53 -17.47
CA VAL A 1190 11.74 33.20 -18.59
C VAL A 1190 10.31 32.69 -18.67
N LEU A 1191 10.18 31.37 -18.58
CA LEU A 1191 8.92 30.68 -18.68
C LEU A 1191 8.06 30.93 -17.43
N GLU A 1192 8.64 31.01 -16.23
CA GLU A 1192 7.96 31.46 -15.00
C GLU A 1192 7.41 32.88 -15.13
N ALA A 1193 8.22 33.83 -15.63
CA ALA A 1193 7.78 35.22 -15.80
C ALA A 1193 6.64 35.34 -16.82
N ALA A 1194 6.70 34.55 -17.91
CA ALA A 1194 5.63 34.47 -18.90
C ALA A 1194 4.33 33.91 -18.31
N ASP A 1195 4.40 32.88 -17.46
CA ASP A 1195 3.24 32.31 -16.77
C ASP A 1195 2.58 33.32 -15.83
N LYS A 1196 3.39 34.05 -15.07
CA LYS A 1196 2.91 35.10 -14.17
C LYS A 1196 2.19 36.21 -14.95
N GLU A 1197 2.71 36.59 -16.12
CA GLU A 1197 2.03 37.54 -16.99
C GLU A 1197 0.74 36.96 -17.59
N GLU A 1198 0.76 35.71 -18.03
CA GLU A 1198 -0.41 35.04 -18.62
C GLU A 1198 -1.55 34.88 -17.59
N LEU A 1199 -1.24 34.47 -16.36
CA LEU A 1199 -2.20 34.41 -15.27
C LEU A 1199 -2.76 35.80 -14.97
N ARG A 1200 -1.89 36.81 -14.87
CA ARG A 1200 -2.32 38.20 -14.63
C ARG A 1200 -3.19 38.77 -15.76
N GLU A 1201 -2.88 38.45 -17.02
CA GLU A 1201 -3.69 38.85 -18.16
C GLU A 1201 -5.01 38.07 -18.22
N LYS A 1202 -5.04 36.79 -17.82
CA LYS A 1202 -6.28 36.03 -17.63
C LYS A 1202 -7.14 36.63 -16.51
N ASP A 1203 -6.53 37.09 -15.43
CA ASP A 1203 -7.23 37.79 -14.33
C ASP A 1203 -7.77 39.16 -14.78
N LYS A 1204 -7.05 39.88 -15.66
CA LYS A 1204 -7.55 41.15 -16.25
C LYS A 1204 -8.64 40.93 -17.31
N THR A 1205 -8.45 39.96 -18.21
CA THR A 1205 -9.39 39.68 -19.31
C THR A 1205 -10.65 38.99 -18.83
N THR A 1206 -10.60 38.28 -17.71
CA THR A 1206 -11.82 37.78 -17.06
C THR A 1206 -12.75 38.90 -16.68
N GLY A 1207 -12.29 40.17 -16.55
CA GLY A 1207 -12.94 41.44 -16.95
C GLY A 1207 -14.32 41.78 -16.39
N ARG A 1208 -15.03 40.79 -15.85
CA ARG A 1208 -15.99 40.88 -14.80
C ARG A 1208 -15.19 41.40 -13.63
N THR A 1209 -15.24 42.70 -13.43
CA THR A 1209 -15.33 43.23 -12.08
C THR A 1209 -16.22 42.24 -11.32
N GLN A 1210 -15.62 41.43 -10.45
CA GLN A 1210 -16.38 40.54 -9.59
C GLN A 1210 -17.29 41.47 -8.83
N ARG A 1211 -18.56 41.48 -9.21
CA ARG A 1211 -19.56 42.31 -8.56
C ARG A 1211 -19.74 41.71 -7.18
N VAL A 1212 -19.07 42.28 -6.17
CA VAL A 1212 -19.21 41.82 -4.80
C VAL A 1212 -20.56 42.31 -4.27
N VAL A 1213 -21.47 41.37 -4.01
CA VAL A 1213 -22.70 41.65 -3.28
C VAL A 1213 -22.41 41.33 -1.81
N LYS A 1214 -22.60 42.30 -0.92
CA LYS A 1214 -22.49 42.10 0.53
C LYS A 1214 -23.65 41.23 1.03
N HIS A 1215 -23.53 39.91 0.91
CA HIS A 1215 -24.50 38.93 1.37
C HIS A 1215 -23.78 37.62 1.73
N PRO A 1216 -24.10 36.95 2.86
CA PRO A 1216 -23.37 35.75 3.33
C PRO A 1216 -23.31 34.63 2.29
N ASN A 1217 -24.42 34.38 1.60
CA ASN A 1217 -24.50 33.34 0.57
C ASN A 1217 -23.91 33.78 -0.78
N PHE A 1218 -23.39 35.01 -0.91
CA PHE A 1218 -22.81 35.46 -2.18
C PHE A 1218 -21.38 34.94 -2.32
N LYS A 1219 -21.16 34.11 -3.34
CA LYS A 1219 -19.83 33.65 -3.74
C LYS A 1219 -19.61 33.99 -5.21
N PRO A 1220 -18.41 34.47 -5.61
CA PRO A 1220 -18.11 34.84 -6.98
C PRO A 1220 -17.87 33.61 -7.88
N PHE A 1221 -18.69 32.57 -7.72
CA PHE A 1221 -18.59 31.30 -8.42
C PHE A 1221 -19.18 31.37 -9.83
N ASN A 1222 -18.63 30.57 -10.73
CA ASN A 1222 -19.33 30.17 -11.94
C ASN A 1222 -20.38 29.07 -11.63
N GLY A 1223 -21.07 28.55 -12.65
CA GLY A 1223 -22.06 27.48 -12.46
C GLY A 1223 -21.46 26.22 -11.84
N LEU A 1224 -20.36 25.72 -12.40
CA LEU A 1224 -19.66 24.52 -11.96
C LEU A 1224 -19.07 24.64 -10.55
N GLN A 1225 -18.40 25.75 -10.25
CA GLN A 1225 -17.84 26.01 -8.91
C GLN A 1225 -18.94 26.04 -7.83
N ALA A 1226 -20.13 26.53 -8.18
CA ALA A 1226 -21.26 26.51 -7.26
C ALA A 1226 -21.80 25.09 -7.05
N GLU A 1227 -21.82 24.24 -8.08
CA GLU A 1227 -22.19 22.82 -7.97
C GLU A 1227 -21.18 22.03 -7.15
N GLU A 1228 -19.88 22.23 -7.39
CA GLU A 1228 -18.79 21.60 -6.64
C GLU A 1228 -18.84 21.99 -5.16
N TYR A 1229 -19.01 23.29 -4.86
CA TYR A 1229 -19.16 23.77 -3.50
C TYR A 1229 -20.43 23.21 -2.82
N LEU A 1230 -21.56 23.17 -3.53
CA LEU A 1230 -22.81 22.64 -2.99
C LEU A 1230 -22.81 21.11 -2.93
N GLY A 1231 -21.95 20.41 -3.67
CA GLY A 1231 -21.88 18.95 -3.69
C GLY A 1231 -21.74 18.35 -2.30
N SER A 1232 -20.84 18.92 -1.48
CA SER A 1232 -20.60 18.54 -0.08
C SER A 1232 -21.63 19.08 0.91
N GLN A 1233 -22.57 19.93 0.48
CA GLN A 1233 -23.55 20.58 1.36
C GLN A 1233 -24.86 19.79 1.44
N PRO A 1234 -25.66 19.96 2.50
CA PRO A 1234 -26.98 19.33 2.59
C PRO A 1234 -27.96 19.89 1.53
N ASN A 1235 -28.99 19.10 1.20
CA ASN A 1235 -30.04 19.52 0.29
C ASN A 1235 -30.77 20.78 0.80
N GLY A 1236 -31.02 21.73 -0.09
CA GLY A 1236 -31.63 23.02 0.24
C GLY A 1236 -30.63 24.18 0.43
N GLU A 1237 -29.33 23.89 0.53
CA GLU A 1237 -28.30 24.92 0.66
C GLU A 1237 -28.14 25.74 -0.63
N VAL A 1238 -27.73 27.02 -0.49
CA VAL A 1238 -27.82 28.01 -1.58
C VAL A 1238 -26.56 28.86 -1.72
N VAL A 1239 -26.17 29.13 -2.97
CA VAL A 1239 -25.14 30.09 -3.35
C VAL A 1239 -25.73 31.13 -4.29
N ILE A 1240 -25.59 32.40 -3.95
CA ILE A 1240 -25.83 33.53 -4.83
C ILE A 1240 -24.53 33.82 -5.57
N ARG A 1241 -24.60 33.97 -6.89
CA ARG A 1241 -23.44 34.23 -7.73
C ARG A 1241 -23.76 35.22 -8.85
N PRO A 1242 -22.75 35.85 -9.46
CA PRO A 1242 -22.94 36.65 -10.66
C PRO A 1242 -23.63 35.84 -11.77
N SER A 1243 -24.63 36.44 -12.42
CA SER A 1243 -25.27 35.82 -13.59
C SER A 1243 -24.46 36.07 -14.85
N SER A 1244 -24.48 35.10 -15.77
CA SER A 1244 -23.94 35.28 -17.12
C SER A 1244 -24.83 36.14 -18.02
N LYS A 1245 -26.07 36.42 -17.61
CA LYS A 1245 -27.03 37.20 -18.41
C LYS A 1245 -26.84 38.71 -18.34
N GLY A 1246 -25.85 39.19 -17.59
CA GLY A 1246 -25.50 40.61 -17.47
C GLY A 1246 -25.66 41.15 -16.05
N ASN A 1247 -25.27 42.40 -15.86
CA ASN A 1247 -25.20 43.03 -14.54
C ASN A 1247 -26.56 43.19 -13.86
N ASP A 1248 -27.66 43.20 -14.62
CA ASP A 1248 -29.03 43.27 -14.07
C ASP A 1248 -29.60 41.90 -13.70
N HIS A 1249 -28.75 40.86 -13.68
CA HIS A 1249 -29.12 39.52 -13.28
C HIS A 1249 -28.20 39.00 -12.17
N LEU A 1250 -28.79 38.31 -11.20
CA LEU A 1250 -28.12 37.41 -10.26
C LEU A 1250 -28.54 35.98 -10.55
N ALA A 1251 -27.64 35.04 -10.30
CA ALA A 1251 -27.95 33.62 -10.36
C ALA A 1251 -27.94 33.05 -8.95
N VAL A 1252 -29.01 32.37 -8.56
CA VAL A 1252 -29.14 31.69 -7.27
C VAL A 1252 -29.11 30.19 -7.55
N THR A 1253 -28.03 29.53 -7.16
CA THR A 1253 -27.85 28.08 -7.33
C THR A 1253 -28.12 27.38 -6.02
N TRP A 1254 -28.90 26.31 -6.01
CA TRP A 1254 -29.16 25.53 -4.80
C TRP A 1254 -29.21 24.04 -5.08
N LYS A 1255 -28.88 23.25 -4.05
CA LYS A 1255 -28.87 21.77 -4.14
C LYS A 1255 -30.27 21.20 -3.96
N VAL A 1256 -30.82 20.58 -5.00
CA VAL A 1256 -32.15 19.94 -4.95
C VAL A 1256 -32.04 18.54 -4.35
N ALA A 1257 -31.07 17.77 -4.84
CA ALA A 1257 -30.68 16.45 -4.37
C ALA A 1257 -29.21 16.22 -4.73
N ASP A 1258 -28.63 15.08 -4.31
CA ASP A 1258 -27.27 14.72 -4.71
C ASP A 1258 -27.16 14.62 -6.24
N GLY A 1259 -26.17 15.31 -6.80
CA GLY A 1259 -25.97 15.44 -8.25
C GLY A 1259 -27.00 16.30 -9.00
N VAL A 1260 -27.98 16.91 -8.31
CA VAL A 1260 -29.04 17.72 -8.96
C VAL A 1260 -29.08 19.13 -8.39
N PHE A 1261 -28.62 20.10 -9.18
CA PHE A 1261 -28.54 21.52 -8.79
C PHE A 1261 -29.43 22.38 -9.67
N GLN A 1262 -30.18 23.31 -9.08
CA GLN A 1262 -31.04 24.23 -9.83
C GLN A 1262 -30.46 25.64 -9.83
N HIS A 1263 -30.25 26.21 -11.02
CA HIS A 1263 -29.87 27.62 -11.19
C HIS A 1263 -31.09 28.49 -11.48
N ILE A 1264 -31.40 29.39 -10.56
CA ILE A 1264 -32.51 30.33 -10.65
C ILE A 1264 -31.95 31.67 -11.14
N ASP A 1265 -32.53 32.17 -12.23
CA ASP A 1265 -32.22 33.48 -12.76
C ASP A 1265 -33.09 34.55 -12.08
N VAL A 1266 -32.44 35.52 -11.44
CA VAL A 1266 -33.06 36.62 -10.70
C VAL A 1266 -32.80 37.91 -11.47
N LEU A 1267 -33.85 38.48 -12.06
CA LEU A 1267 -33.80 39.78 -12.70
C LEU A 1267 -33.90 40.88 -11.64
N GLU A 1268 -32.90 41.76 -11.60
CA GLU A 1268 -32.83 42.88 -10.69
C GLU A 1268 -33.38 44.15 -11.33
N MET A 1269 -34.22 44.87 -10.59
CA MET A 1269 -34.84 46.12 -11.02
C MET A 1269 -34.61 47.20 -9.96
N GLN A 1270 -34.69 48.46 -10.38
CA GLN A 1270 -34.53 49.64 -9.52
C GLN A 1270 -33.18 49.68 -8.77
N LYS A 1271 -32.10 49.47 -9.52
CA LYS A 1271 -30.72 49.57 -9.02
C LYS A 1271 -30.31 51.04 -8.90
N GLU A 1272 -29.66 51.39 -7.80
CA GLU A 1272 -29.10 52.74 -7.60
C GLU A 1272 -27.83 52.95 -8.43
N THR A 1273 -27.07 51.88 -8.63
CA THR A 1273 -25.84 51.82 -9.43
C THR A 1273 -25.78 50.45 -10.12
N GLU A 1274 -25.02 50.33 -11.22
CA GLU A 1274 -24.88 49.06 -11.95
C GLU A 1274 -24.34 47.90 -11.10
N PHE A 1275 -23.63 48.19 -10.00
CA PHE A 1275 -23.08 47.19 -9.08
C PHE A 1275 -23.97 46.93 -7.84
N ALA A 1276 -24.86 47.86 -7.49
CA ALA A 1276 -25.75 47.72 -6.33
C ALA A 1276 -26.79 46.62 -6.58
N VAL A 1277 -27.23 45.93 -5.53
CA VAL A 1277 -28.35 44.98 -5.63
C VAL A 1277 -29.64 45.75 -5.93
N GLY A 1278 -30.47 45.24 -6.84
CA GLY A 1278 -31.75 45.85 -7.17
C GLY A 1278 -32.74 45.81 -6.00
N LYS A 1279 -33.50 46.88 -5.80
CA LYS A 1279 -34.59 46.95 -4.79
C LYS A 1279 -35.80 46.06 -5.10
N LEU A 1280 -35.85 45.51 -6.30
CA LEU A 1280 -36.91 44.63 -6.78
C LEU A 1280 -36.28 43.45 -7.51
N LEU A 1281 -36.42 42.26 -6.96
CA LEU A 1281 -35.87 41.02 -7.48
C LEU A 1281 -36.99 40.17 -8.07
N ARG A 1282 -36.90 39.82 -9.36
CA ARG A 1282 -37.96 39.09 -10.06
C ARG A 1282 -37.46 37.74 -10.55
N VAL A 1283 -38.17 36.68 -10.15
CA VAL A 1283 -37.86 35.29 -10.53
C VAL A 1283 -38.91 34.75 -11.49
N GLY A 1284 -38.45 34.30 -12.67
CA GLY A 1284 -39.30 33.67 -13.70
C GLY A 1284 -40.47 34.53 -14.20
N GLY A 1285 -40.42 35.85 -14.00
CA GLY A 1285 -41.50 36.78 -14.35
C GLY A 1285 -42.75 36.72 -13.46
N LYS A 1286 -42.84 35.74 -12.54
CA LYS A 1286 -44.04 35.46 -11.73
C LYS A 1286 -43.89 35.91 -10.28
N TYR A 1287 -42.70 35.74 -9.69
CA TYR A 1287 -42.42 36.03 -8.29
C TYR A 1287 -41.59 37.31 -8.20
N THR A 1288 -41.89 38.16 -7.23
CA THR A 1288 -41.20 39.44 -7.03
C THR A 1288 -40.93 39.59 -5.54
N TYR A 1289 -39.68 39.88 -5.20
CA TYR A 1289 -39.14 40.00 -3.85
C TYR A 1289 -38.48 41.38 -3.69
N THR A 1290 -38.37 41.87 -2.47
CA THR A 1290 -37.80 43.19 -2.16
C THR A 1290 -36.32 43.12 -1.82
N ASP A 1291 -35.85 42.00 -1.28
CA ASP A 1291 -34.44 41.74 -1.00
C ASP A 1291 -34.05 40.26 -1.20
N LEU A 1292 -32.76 39.97 -1.08
CA LEU A 1292 -32.19 38.64 -1.32
C LEU A 1292 -32.56 37.64 -0.24
N ASP A 1293 -32.69 38.07 1.02
CA ASP A 1293 -33.06 37.20 2.14
C ASP A 1293 -34.51 36.73 2.01
N GLU A 1294 -35.42 37.64 1.67
CA GLU A 1294 -36.81 37.34 1.35
C GLU A 1294 -36.90 36.35 0.18
N LEU A 1295 -36.12 36.57 -0.89
CA LEU A 1295 -36.05 35.63 -2.02
C LEU A 1295 -35.54 34.25 -1.58
N ILE A 1296 -34.46 34.18 -0.80
CA ILE A 1296 -33.91 32.90 -0.33
C ILE A 1296 -34.94 32.17 0.53
N VAL A 1297 -35.55 32.85 1.50
CA VAL A 1297 -36.48 32.23 2.45
C VAL A 1297 -37.81 31.86 1.79
N GLU A 1298 -38.44 32.81 1.09
CA GLU A 1298 -39.78 32.64 0.53
C GLU A 1298 -39.79 31.94 -0.83
N HIS A 1299 -38.67 31.87 -1.54
CA HIS A 1299 -38.56 31.15 -2.82
C HIS A 1299 -37.79 29.84 -2.65
N VAL A 1300 -36.49 29.92 -2.36
CA VAL A 1300 -35.57 28.77 -2.42
C VAL A 1300 -35.83 27.80 -1.27
N LYS A 1301 -35.76 28.25 -0.02
CA LYS A 1301 -36.04 27.43 1.16
C LYS A 1301 -37.50 26.96 1.21
N ALA A 1302 -38.43 27.74 0.65
CA ALA A 1302 -39.81 27.29 0.47
C ALA A 1302 -39.92 26.12 -0.53
N MET A 1303 -39.22 26.18 -1.67
CA MET A 1303 -39.15 25.06 -2.62
C MET A 1303 -38.40 23.86 -2.06
N ALA A 1304 -37.29 24.07 -1.35
CA ALA A 1304 -36.52 23.00 -0.71
C ALA A 1304 -37.39 22.19 0.26
N ARG A 1305 -38.21 22.85 1.08
CA ARG A 1305 -39.19 22.19 1.95
C ARG A 1305 -40.22 21.37 1.17
N LYS A 1306 -40.64 21.82 -0.01
CA LYS A 1306 -41.58 21.07 -0.88
C LYS A 1306 -40.93 19.89 -1.57
N VAL A 1307 -39.69 20.03 -1.99
CA VAL A 1307 -38.85 18.93 -2.51
C VAL A 1307 -38.71 17.86 -1.44
N GLU A 1308 -38.35 18.25 -0.21
CA GLU A 1308 -38.23 17.35 0.93
C GLU A 1308 -39.56 16.69 1.31
N GLU A 1309 -40.67 17.44 1.30
CA GLU A 1309 -42.03 16.91 1.50
C GLU A 1309 -42.37 15.80 0.49
N LEU A 1310 -41.99 15.97 -0.77
CA LEU A 1310 -42.23 14.98 -1.83
C LEU A 1310 -41.30 13.77 -1.67
N MET A 1311 -40.01 13.99 -1.43
CA MET A 1311 -39.01 12.91 -1.29
C MET A 1311 -39.26 12.03 -0.06
N ARG A 1312 -39.83 12.58 1.03
CA ARG A 1312 -40.21 11.82 2.23
C ARG A 1312 -41.57 11.11 2.12
N HIS A 1313 -42.33 11.31 1.04
CA HIS A 1313 -43.66 10.69 0.89
C HIS A 1313 -43.55 9.22 0.47
N ASP A 1314 -44.41 8.33 0.99
CA ASP A 1314 -44.47 6.88 0.70
C ASP A 1314 -44.59 6.47 -0.79
N LYS A 1315 -44.82 7.46 -1.67
CA LYS A 1315 -44.98 7.25 -3.12
C LYS A 1315 -43.74 7.67 -3.90
N TYR A 1316 -42.75 8.27 -3.25
CA TYR A 1316 -41.48 8.58 -3.85
C TYR A 1316 -40.60 7.33 -3.97
N GLN A 1317 -39.81 7.25 -5.03
CA GLN A 1317 -38.82 6.22 -5.28
C GLN A 1317 -37.50 6.92 -5.59
N ASN A 1318 -36.46 6.63 -4.80
CA ASN A 1318 -35.12 7.17 -5.02
C ASN A 1318 -34.39 6.38 -6.11
N ARG A 1319 -34.93 6.43 -7.33
CA ARG A 1319 -34.51 5.65 -8.50
C ARG A 1319 -34.64 6.48 -9.77
N SER A 1320 -33.94 6.07 -10.82
CA SER A 1320 -34.12 6.70 -12.14
C SER A 1320 -35.53 6.49 -12.68
N ARG A 1321 -35.92 7.28 -13.68
CA ARG A 1321 -37.22 7.13 -14.35
C ARG A 1321 -37.41 5.71 -14.91
N GLY A 1322 -36.40 5.18 -15.60
CA GLY A 1322 -36.47 3.85 -16.22
C GLY A 1322 -36.67 2.73 -15.19
N GLU A 1323 -36.01 2.82 -14.03
CA GLU A 1323 -36.17 1.88 -12.93
C GLU A 1323 -37.53 1.99 -12.24
N THR A 1324 -38.04 3.21 -12.11
CA THR A 1324 -39.39 3.45 -11.55
C THR A 1324 -40.47 2.88 -12.47
N GLU A 1325 -40.31 3.00 -13.80
CA GLU A 1325 -41.20 2.38 -14.79
C GLU A 1325 -41.17 0.84 -14.74
N LYS A 1326 -39.98 0.25 -14.55
CA LYS A 1326 -39.81 -1.20 -14.33
C LYS A 1326 -40.48 -1.64 -13.03
N TRP A 1327 -40.24 -0.93 -11.92
CA TRP A 1327 -40.85 -1.21 -10.62
C TRP A 1327 -42.38 -1.17 -10.67
N LEU A 1328 -42.97 -0.17 -11.35
CA LEU A 1328 -44.41 -0.09 -11.56
C LEU A 1328 -44.96 -1.29 -12.34
N THR A 1329 -44.20 -1.79 -13.31
CA THR A 1329 -44.59 -2.96 -14.09
C THR A 1329 -44.57 -4.22 -13.24
N THR A 1330 -43.49 -4.48 -12.50
CA THR A 1330 -43.38 -5.61 -11.57
C THR A 1330 -44.47 -5.59 -10.50
N TYR A 1331 -44.75 -4.42 -9.91
CA TYR A 1331 -45.79 -4.27 -8.89
C TYR A 1331 -47.20 -4.62 -9.41
N ILE A 1332 -47.52 -4.20 -10.65
CA ILE A 1332 -48.81 -4.50 -11.28
C ILE A 1332 -48.89 -5.94 -11.77
N ASP A 1333 -47.80 -6.54 -12.23
CA ASP A 1333 -47.78 -7.96 -12.57
C ASP A 1333 -48.04 -8.84 -11.33
N ALA A 1334 -47.56 -8.43 -10.16
CA ALA A 1334 -47.90 -9.06 -8.88
C ALA A 1334 -49.33 -8.72 -8.39
N ASN A 1335 -49.88 -7.57 -8.75
CA ASN A 1335 -51.20 -7.10 -8.33
C ASN A 1335 -52.09 -6.67 -9.52
N PRO A 1336 -52.55 -7.58 -10.40
CA PRO A 1336 -53.16 -7.23 -11.68
C PRO A 1336 -54.44 -6.39 -11.59
N ASN A 1337 -55.16 -6.50 -10.46
CA ASN A 1337 -56.43 -5.80 -10.21
C ASN A 1337 -56.24 -4.39 -9.60
N ARG A 1338 -54.99 -3.93 -9.42
CA ARG A 1338 -54.67 -2.61 -8.85
C ARG A 1338 -53.96 -1.72 -9.86
N SER A 1339 -54.36 -0.46 -9.92
CA SER A 1339 -53.58 0.62 -10.55
C SER A 1339 -52.64 1.23 -9.52
N THR A 1340 -51.41 1.57 -9.89
CA THR A 1340 -50.45 2.20 -8.99
C THR A 1340 -49.73 3.37 -9.66
N TYR A 1341 -49.18 4.27 -8.85
CA TYR A 1341 -48.39 5.41 -9.27
C TYR A 1341 -47.26 5.68 -8.26
N ALA A 1342 -46.18 6.28 -8.73
CA ALA A 1342 -45.01 6.66 -7.95
C ALA A 1342 -44.40 7.96 -8.48
N PHE A 1343 -43.65 8.64 -7.63
CA PHE A 1343 -42.85 9.81 -7.97
C PHE A 1343 -41.38 9.43 -8.01
N CYS A 1344 -40.62 10.00 -8.95
CA CYS A 1344 -39.15 9.96 -8.94
C CYS A 1344 -38.61 11.33 -9.39
N ILE A 1345 -37.39 11.67 -8.99
CA ILE A 1345 -36.76 12.95 -9.36
C ILE A 1345 -36.44 12.99 -10.86
N ASP A 1346 -36.53 14.18 -11.47
CA ASP A 1346 -36.06 14.42 -12.83
C ASP A 1346 -34.64 15.00 -12.80
N THR A 1347 -33.63 14.14 -12.99
CA THR A 1347 -32.22 14.58 -12.98
C THR A 1347 -31.90 15.55 -14.10
N LYS A 1348 -32.66 15.53 -15.21
CA LYS A 1348 -32.44 16.44 -16.36
C LYS A 1348 -33.05 17.82 -16.19
N HIS A 1349 -34.05 17.95 -15.32
CA HIS A 1349 -34.75 19.21 -15.10
C HIS A 1349 -34.85 19.51 -13.60
N PRO A 1350 -33.82 20.16 -13.02
CA PRO A 1350 -33.77 20.46 -11.60
C PRO A 1350 -35.04 21.18 -11.09
N GLY A 1351 -35.61 20.66 -10.00
CA GLY A 1351 -36.89 21.10 -9.42
C GLY A 1351 -38.15 20.48 -10.04
N TYR A 1352 -37.99 19.57 -11.01
CA TYR A 1352 -39.08 18.74 -11.54
C TYR A 1352 -38.98 17.30 -11.03
N PHE A 1353 -40.15 16.66 -10.99
CA PHE A 1353 -40.34 15.27 -10.65
C PHE A 1353 -41.23 14.61 -11.69
N TRP A 1354 -41.03 13.33 -11.91
CA TRP A 1354 -41.91 12.51 -12.73
C TRP A 1354 -42.96 11.83 -11.86
N LEU A 1355 -44.24 12.09 -12.12
CA LEU A 1355 -45.34 11.27 -11.64
C LEU A 1355 -45.59 10.15 -12.66
N CYS A 1356 -45.04 8.97 -12.37
CA CYS A 1356 -45.18 7.78 -13.20
C CYS A 1356 -46.38 6.95 -12.72
N PHE A 1357 -47.30 6.59 -13.63
CA PHE A 1357 -48.45 5.76 -13.29
C PHE A 1357 -48.78 4.75 -14.37
N LYS A 1358 -49.34 3.61 -13.95
CA LYS A 1358 -49.80 2.55 -14.85
C LYS A 1358 -51.21 2.14 -14.48
N ALA A 1359 -52.13 2.31 -15.43
CA ALA A 1359 -53.58 2.20 -15.23
C ALA A 1359 -54.07 0.75 -15.06
N SER A 1360 -53.49 -0.18 -15.81
CA SER A 1360 -53.83 -1.60 -15.82
C SER A 1360 -52.62 -2.38 -16.35
N ARG A 1361 -52.64 -3.70 -16.23
CA ARG A 1361 -51.57 -4.57 -16.74
C ARG A 1361 -51.25 -4.34 -18.23
N ALA A 1362 -52.28 -4.11 -19.05
CA ALA A 1362 -52.14 -3.87 -20.49
C ALA A 1362 -51.83 -2.40 -20.87
N ALA A 1363 -51.99 -1.45 -19.94
CA ALA A 1363 -51.72 -0.05 -20.22
C ALA A 1363 -50.21 0.25 -20.20
N LYS A 1364 -49.77 1.17 -21.06
CA LYS A 1364 -48.40 1.72 -21.01
C LYS A 1364 -48.24 2.59 -19.76
N VAL A 1365 -47.02 2.65 -19.22
CA VAL A 1365 -46.67 3.59 -18.15
C VAL A 1365 -46.70 5.01 -18.74
N ILE A 1366 -47.33 5.93 -18.03
CA ILE A 1366 -47.41 7.35 -18.39
C ILE A 1366 -46.66 8.14 -17.31
N ALA A 1367 -45.76 9.03 -17.72
CA ALA A 1367 -45.05 9.94 -16.84
C ALA A 1367 -45.57 11.38 -17.05
N LEU A 1368 -45.96 12.05 -15.98
CA LEU A 1368 -46.39 13.46 -15.99
C LEU A 1368 -45.39 14.32 -15.21
N PRO A 1369 -44.93 15.46 -15.74
CA PRO A 1369 -44.03 16.33 -15.01
C PRO A 1369 -44.78 17.06 -13.89
N VAL A 1370 -44.20 17.05 -12.70
CA VAL A 1370 -44.62 17.78 -11.51
C VAL A 1370 -43.52 18.74 -11.13
N ARG A 1371 -43.85 20.02 -11.01
CA ARG A 1371 -42.88 21.06 -10.67
C ARG A 1371 -43.05 21.49 -9.23
N ALA A 1372 -41.96 21.51 -8.45
CA ALA A 1372 -41.97 22.17 -7.15
C ALA A 1372 -42.01 23.69 -7.34
N ILE A 1373 -42.90 24.36 -6.63
CA ILE A 1373 -43.02 25.82 -6.60
C ILE A 1373 -43.05 26.29 -5.13
N PRO A 1374 -42.74 27.56 -4.83
CA PRO A 1374 -42.65 28.01 -3.44
C PRO A 1374 -43.90 27.78 -2.60
N GLN A 1375 -45.08 27.84 -3.24
CA GLN A 1375 -46.39 27.70 -2.59
C GLN A 1375 -46.98 26.27 -2.70
N GLY A 1376 -46.24 25.28 -3.22
CA GLY A 1376 -46.74 23.91 -3.39
C GLY A 1376 -46.17 23.17 -4.60
N PHE A 1377 -47.01 22.43 -5.31
CA PHE A 1377 -46.66 21.65 -6.49
C PHE A 1377 -47.54 22.04 -7.68
N GLU A 1378 -46.98 22.07 -8.88
CA GLU A 1378 -47.71 22.35 -10.11
C GLU A 1378 -47.74 21.10 -11.01
N LEU A 1379 -48.94 20.64 -11.35
CA LEU A 1379 -49.17 19.52 -12.27
C LEU A 1379 -50.14 19.97 -13.37
N LYS A 1380 -49.70 19.91 -14.63
CA LYS A 1380 -50.42 20.40 -15.82
C LYS A 1380 -50.98 21.83 -15.68
N GLY A 1381 -50.25 22.73 -15.03
CA GLY A 1381 -50.65 24.13 -14.85
C GLY A 1381 -51.57 24.41 -13.65
N TYR A 1382 -51.94 23.37 -12.87
CA TYR A 1382 -52.74 23.51 -11.66
C TYR A 1382 -51.85 23.37 -10.43
N GLN A 1383 -52.04 24.28 -9.47
CA GLN A 1383 -51.25 24.33 -8.24
C GLN A 1383 -51.95 23.58 -7.11
N TYR A 1384 -51.18 22.82 -6.36
CA TYR A 1384 -51.61 22.03 -5.21
C TYR A 1384 -50.74 22.40 -4.01
N PRO A 1385 -51.31 22.79 -2.86
CA PRO A 1385 -50.52 23.32 -1.75
C PRO A 1385 -49.62 22.27 -1.07
N ASP A 1386 -50.03 21.00 -1.08
CA ASP A 1386 -49.34 19.90 -0.40
C ASP A 1386 -49.45 18.58 -1.19
N MET A 1387 -48.69 17.57 -0.76
CA MET A 1387 -48.66 16.25 -1.40
C MET A 1387 -50.02 15.53 -1.39
N ARG A 1388 -50.86 15.76 -0.36
CA ARG A 1388 -52.20 15.16 -0.27
C ARG A 1388 -53.12 15.74 -1.34
N ALA A 1389 -53.11 17.05 -1.51
CA ALA A 1389 -53.84 17.77 -2.54
C ALA A 1389 -53.33 17.42 -3.94
N LEU A 1390 -52.02 17.27 -4.12
CA LEU A 1390 -51.43 16.83 -5.39
C LEU A 1390 -51.90 15.40 -5.75
N CYS A 1391 -51.82 14.46 -4.81
CA CYS A 1391 -52.28 13.09 -5.02
C CYS A 1391 -53.78 13.01 -5.31
N ASN A 1392 -54.60 13.74 -4.56
CA ASN A 1392 -56.05 13.80 -4.78
C ASN A 1392 -56.40 14.48 -6.11
N GLY A 1393 -55.68 15.55 -6.46
CA GLY A 1393 -55.79 16.25 -7.73
C GLY A 1393 -55.45 15.37 -8.92
N PHE A 1394 -54.37 14.59 -8.82
CA PHE A 1394 -54.03 13.57 -9.80
C PHE A 1394 -55.14 12.52 -9.93
N LYS A 1395 -55.62 11.95 -8.81
CA LYS A 1395 -56.70 10.93 -8.83
C LYS A 1395 -57.98 11.47 -9.48
N LEU A 1396 -58.39 12.69 -9.14
CA LEU A 1396 -59.57 13.35 -9.72
C LEU A 1396 -59.38 13.58 -11.23
N ARG A 1397 -58.18 13.98 -11.67
CA ARG A 1397 -57.86 14.14 -13.10
C ARG A 1397 -57.76 12.81 -13.83
N TYR A 1398 -57.23 11.79 -13.19
CA TYR A 1398 -57.21 10.44 -13.74
C TYR A 1398 -58.64 9.94 -14.00
N GLN A 1399 -59.56 10.20 -13.07
CA GLN A 1399 -60.99 9.93 -13.27
C GLN A 1399 -61.62 10.78 -14.40
N ASN A 1400 -61.32 12.09 -14.48
CA ASN A 1400 -61.98 12.98 -15.44
C ASN A 1400 -61.37 12.99 -16.86
N GLU A 1401 -60.05 13.02 -16.97
CA GLU A 1401 -59.30 13.15 -18.23
C GLU A 1401 -58.92 11.78 -18.80
N PHE A 1402 -58.42 10.86 -17.97
CA PHE A 1402 -57.84 9.60 -18.46
C PHE A 1402 -58.88 8.48 -18.60
N SER A 1403 -59.96 8.49 -17.81
CA SER A 1403 -61.08 7.56 -18.04
C SER A 1403 -61.78 7.81 -19.38
N LYS A 1404 -61.67 9.02 -19.96
CA LYS A 1404 -62.15 9.31 -21.32
C LYS A 1404 -61.23 8.77 -22.42
N MET A 1405 -59.94 8.59 -22.17
CA MET A 1405 -59.05 7.92 -23.12
C MET A 1405 -59.23 6.40 -23.11
N GLY A 1406 -59.69 5.80 -22.01
CA GLY A 1406 -60.03 4.37 -22.00
C GLY A 1406 -61.30 3.99 -22.80
N GLN A 1407 -62.10 4.98 -23.24
CA GLN A 1407 -63.27 4.76 -24.09
C GLN A 1407 -63.05 5.13 -25.57
N ARG A 1408 -61.85 5.57 -25.96
CA ARG A 1408 -61.43 5.71 -27.36
C ARG A 1408 -60.39 4.65 -27.66
#